data_AF-A0A0D9XAQ5-F1
#
_entry.id   AF-A0A0D9XAQ5-F1
#
_cell.length_a   1.000
_cell.length_b   1.000
_cell.length_c   1.000
_cell.angle_alpha   90.00
_cell.angle_beta   90.00
_cell.angle_gamma   90.00
#
_symmetry.space_group_name_H-M   'P 1'
#
loop_
_entity.id
_entity.type
_entity.pdbx_description
1 polymer ?
#
loop_
_entity_poly.entity_id
_entity_poly.type
_entity_poly.pdbx_seq_one_letter_code
_entity_poly.pdbx_strand_id
1 'polypeptide(L)'
;MAQHRRRGGAHNACPRPAALPAAALLLFVLAAVALLYVSPPPLSDHPALASSRRRSPHAVVLNSSGGGESTVETEHNEISRVPREADGLWGSKFASKFYGCSNSSSKFLGSSVITQPDRYLMIVTSGGLNQQRTGIIDAVVAARILNATLVVPKLDQTSFWKDASNFSEIFDVDWFISDLSKDVKIVKELPEIGGKLRTPHRMRVPRKCTQRCYLNRVLPALLKKHVVRLTKFDYRLANRLDTDLQKLRCRVNYHGLRFTGPIEEMGGKLIQRMRDRSKHFIALHLRFEPDMLAFSGCYYGGGDKERKELGAIRKRWKTLHATNPEKGRRQGRCPLTPEEVGLMLRALGYRNDVHIYVASGEIYGGARTLAPLKALFPNLHTKETISRKEELAPFSKYSSRMAALDFIVCDGSDAFVTNNNGNMAKILAGRRRYFGHKRTIRPNAKRLYSLILNRRNMSWDSFSSRVRLVQKGFMGEPKELRPGRGEFHENPSTCICEKIDGKTAIKSNAQIEQGLINDTERGIAIQIEQGLSNDTDRGIAISEPTVPDEEAGESEAEEDAPGEKEETVDPEADDDALVRLEDPEYQVVKPEALIPLPRSSRQQTASARTQGPSVVPSNHQEVSTPLLSSSLASTQLHCKKLLPCCMGHSSATSPAGVVDAPTGVKVKVSDRYVEIKNGIFELTLSNPDGIVTGVRYNGVDNLMEILIKEDNRGYWDLVWNPPGERTGKFDVIKGTEFRIIYQDENQAEVSFVRRWDPSLEGKAVPLNIDKRFIVLRGCSGFYTYGIYEHQDGWPGFGLGETRVAFKLRKDKFHYMALADNRQRIMPMPEDRVPPRGQQLAYPEAFLLVDPVNPDLRGEVDDKYQYSCEDQYNNVHGWISFDPPIGFWQITPSDEFRTGGPLKQNLTSHVGPTMLAMFLSAHYAGDDLSPKFMNGEYWKKVHGPVFMYLNSSWDGSDPTLLWEDAKVQMMIEKESWPYCFALSEDFQKTEQRGCISGRLLVRDRYLDDADLYATAAYVGLALPGDAGSWQRECKGYQFWCRADDDGSFYIRNIVAGDYNLYAWVPGFIGDYKLDATLTEMTSIWVTLCMNHQETVPRCGRSECLTDLPLNSTFLTLIPTIFRQYGLWERYAELYPDSDLVYTIGQSDYTTDWFYAQVNRRTDQNTYQPTTWQIKFNLDSVNPNSNYKFRVALASSANAELQVRFNDPDRSAPHFTSGLIGRDNAIARHGIHGLYWLFNIDVSGSWLFQGMNTIYLKQPRNQSPFQGLMYDYLRMEGPSGS
;
A
#
# COMPACT_ATOMS: atom_id res chain seq x y z
N MET A 1 40.13 56.36 8.50
CA MET A 1 40.93 57.04 7.44
C MET A 1 40.17 56.79 6.14
N ALA A 2 39.60 57.79 5.46
CA ALA A 2 40.21 58.92 4.72
C ALA A 2 40.72 58.46 3.34
N GLN A 3 40.30 59.00 2.19
CA GLN A 3 39.40 60.12 1.78
C GLN A 3 38.57 59.65 0.53
N HIS A 4 37.59 60.31 -0.12
CA HIS A 4 36.69 61.50 -0.04
C HIS A 4 35.61 61.33 -1.17
N ARG A 5 34.54 62.09 -1.45
CA ARG A 5 33.72 63.24 -0.93
C ARG A 5 32.26 62.97 -1.45
N ARG A 6 31.13 63.32 -0.80
CA ARG A 6 30.43 64.63 -0.68
C ARG A 6 30.15 65.36 -2.01
N ARG A 7 29.02 66.08 -2.24
CA ARG A 7 27.66 66.20 -1.60
C ARG A 7 26.81 67.23 -2.42
N GLY A 8 25.51 67.00 -2.61
CA GLY A 8 24.50 68.04 -3.02
C GLY A 8 24.68 68.67 -4.41
N GLY A 9 23.75 69.43 -5.00
CA GLY A 9 22.31 69.62 -4.71
C GLY A 9 21.89 70.97 -4.12
N ALA A 10 21.25 71.86 -4.91
CA ALA A 10 20.36 72.97 -4.50
C ALA A 10 19.83 73.83 -5.70
N HIS A 11 18.54 74.21 -5.68
CA HIS A 11 17.90 75.49 -6.13
C HIS A 11 18.10 76.08 -7.56
N ASN A 12 17.21 76.90 -8.17
CA ASN A 12 15.79 77.28 -7.95
C ASN A 12 15.19 78.01 -9.20
N ALA A 13 13.84 78.10 -9.30
CA ALA A 13 12.99 79.06 -10.05
C ALA A 13 13.19 79.26 -11.60
N CYS A 14 12.21 79.00 -12.49
CA CYS A 14 10.98 79.78 -12.86
C CYS A 14 11.22 81.02 -13.76
N PRO A 15 10.27 81.46 -14.65
CA PRO A 15 8.84 81.09 -14.76
C PRO A 15 8.32 80.67 -16.18
N ARG A 16 6.99 80.73 -16.39
CA ARG A 16 6.12 80.32 -17.54
C ARG A 16 5.62 81.56 -18.36
N PRO A 17 4.80 81.52 -19.48
CA PRO A 17 3.66 80.60 -19.78
C PRO A 17 3.22 80.29 -21.26
N ALA A 18 2.24 79.35 -21.40
CA ALA A 18 1.15 79.21 -22.42
C ALA A 18 1.44 78.96 -23.94
N ALA A 19 0.52 78.44 -24.80
CA ALA A 19 -0.54 77.39 -24.67
C ALA A 19 -1.22 76.99 -26.03
N LEU A 20 -1.36 75.68 -26.31
CA LEU A 20 -2.40 75.01 -27.19
C LEU A 20 -2.45 75.35 -28.72
N PRO A 21 -3.25 74.63 -29.56
CA PRO A 21 -3.32 73.17 -29.79
C PRO A 21 -3.43 72.76 -31.29
N ALA A 22 -3.38 71.45 -31.61
CA ALA A 22 -3.87 70.91 -32.90
C ALA A 22 -4.35 69.45 -32.80
N ALA A 23 -5.65 69.20 -33.04
CA ALA A 23 -6.26 67.86 -33.04
C ALA A 23 -7.20 67.61 -34.25
N ALA A 24 -7.11 68.44 -35.30
CA ALA A 24 -8.13 68.54 -36.34
C ALA A 24 -7.91 67.66 -37.59
N LEU A 25 -6.65 67.34 -37.96
CA LEU A 25 -6.37 66.79 -39.30
C LEU A 25 -6.65 65.28 -39.48
N LEU A 26 -6.66 64.47 -38.43
CA LEU A 26 -6.80 63.00 -38.55
C LEU A 26 -8.25 62.50 -38.50
N LEU A 27 -9.21 63.33 -38.10
CA LEU A 27 -10.63 63.00 -38.13
C LEU A 27 -11.27 63.14 -39.52
N PHE A 28 -10.64 63.90 -40.43
CA PHE A 28 -11.22 64.23 -41.74
C PHE A 28 -10.87 63.24 -42.87
N VAL A 29 -9.85 62.40 -42.69
CA VAL A 29 -9.22 61.69 -43.82
C VAL A 29 -10.02 60.47 -44.31
N LEU A 30 -10.61 59.67 -43.41
CA LEU A 30 -11.31 58.42 -43.78
C LEU A 30 -12.70 58.23 -43.15
N ALA A 31 -13.36 59.32 -42.77
CA ALA A 31 -14.83 59.33 -42.71
C ALA A 31 -15.46 59.09 -44.11
N ALA A 32 -14.69 59.31 -45.18
CA ALA A 32 -15.09 59.21 -46.59
C ALA A 32 -15.19 57.77 -47.16
N VAL A 33 -15.02 56.72 -46.35
CA VAL A 33 -15.21 55.30 -46.77
C VAL A 33 -16.44 54.65 -46.12
N ALA A 34 -17.16 55.39 -45.28
CA ALA A 34 -18.58 55.12 -45.07
C ALA A 34 -19.39 55.61 -46.29
N LEU A 35 -20.59 55.03 -46.49
CA LEU A 35 -21.61 55.45 -47.47
C LEU A 35 -21.48 54.99 -48.93
N LEU A 36 -21.18 53.69 -49.12
CA LEU A 36 -21.80 52.86 -50.17
C LEU A 36 -22.13 51.49 -49.54
N TYR A 37 -23.35 50.99 -49.32
CA TYR A 37 -24.73 51.50 -49.30
C TYR A 37 -25.44 50.71 -48.15
N VAL A 38 -26.05 51.30 -47.11
CA VAL A 38 -27.47 51.74 -46.99
C VAL A 38 -28.47 50.60 -47.31
N SER A 39 -29.08 49.86 -46.34
CA SER A 39 -30.25 50.15 -45.46
C SER A 39 -31.62 50.12 -46.19
N PRO A 40 -32.84 49.95 -45.58
CA PRO A 40 -33.31 49.98 -44.15
C PRO A 40 -34.15 48.70 -43.78
N PRO A 41 -35.27 48.64 -42.98
CA PRO A 41 -35.92 49.53 -41.97
C PRO A 41 -36.26 48.87 -40.59
N PRO A 42 -36.95 49.56 -39.63
CA PRO A 42 -37.08 49.12 -38.21
C PRO A 42 -38.51 49.03 -37.58
N LEU A 43 -38.55 48.47 -36.36
CA LEU A 43 -39.43 48.74 -35.18
C LEU A 43 -40.95 48.38 -35.10
N SER A 44 -41.30 47.83 -33.93
CA SER A 44 -42.58 47.85 -33.14
C SER A 44 -43.94 47.45 -33.75
N ASP A 45 -44.58 46.40 -33.19
CA ASP A 45 -45.75 46.57 -32.28
C ASP A 45 -46.21 45.25 -31.56
N HIS A 46 -47.16 45.38 -30.61
CA HIS A 46 -47.91 44.32 -29.88
C HIS A 46 -49.42 44.40 -30.26
N PRO A 47 -50.39 43.53 -29.81
CA PRO A 47 -50.34 42.41 -28.84
C PRO A 47 -51.14 41.10 -29.22
N ALA A 48 -51.18 40.15 -28.27
CA ALA A 48 -52.33 39.30 -27.86
C ALA A 48 -52.84 38.06 -28.67
N LEU A 49 -53.24 37.02 -27.89
CA LEU A 49 -54.28 35.97 -28.13
C LEU A 49 -54.09 34.98 -29.31
N ALA A 50 -54.40 33.68 -29.22
CA ALA A 50 -54.88 32.82 -28.12
C ALA A 50 -54.72 31.31 -28.44
N SER A 51 -54.81 30.46 -27.40
CA SER A 51 -55.19 29.02 -27.48
C SER A 51 -54.12 28.07 -28.13
N SER A 52 -54.19 26.74 -28.04
CA SER A 52 -54.78 25.83 -27.02
C SER A 52 -54.45 24.35 -27.36
N ARG A 53 -53.89 23.58 -26.40
CA ARG A 53 -53.89 22.09 -26.37
C ARG A 53 -53.13 21.43 -27.56
N ARG A 54 -52.90 20.12 -27.64
CA ARG A 54 -52.59 19.05 -26.66
C ARG A 54 -51.88 17.91 -27.42
N ARG A 55 -51.27 16.98 -26.67
CA ARG A 55 -51.07 15.55 -27.03
C ARG A 55 -50.08 15.19 -28.16
N SER A 56 -49.01 14.52 -27.74
CA SER A 56 -48.38 13.34 -28.34
C SER A 56 -49.41 12.19 -28.62
N PRO A 57 -49.01 10.99 -29.11
CA PRO A 57 -47.67 10.51 -29.49
C PRO A 57 -47.61 9.73 -30.83
N HIS A 58 -46.40 9.32 -31.24
CA HIS A 58 -45.99 7.93 -31.55
C HIS A 58 -44.83 7.86 -32.56
N ALA A 59 -44.05 6.78 -32.45
CA ALA A 59 -42.91 6.46 -33.30
C ALA A 59 -43.35 5.67 -34.55
N VAL A 60 -42.42 5.48 -35.49
CA VAL A 60 -42.11 4.16 -36.04
C VAL A 60 -40.66 4.14 -36.58
N VAL A 61 -40.08 2.93 -36.62
CA VAL A 61 -38.71 2.62 -37.08
C VAL A 61 -38.67 2.51 -38.61
N LEU A 62 -37.53 2.81 -39.25
CA LEU A 62 -37.05 2.05 -40.42
C LEU A 62 -35.54 2.24 -40.66
N ASN A 63 -34.98 1.40 -41.53
CA ASN A 63 -33.55 1.10 -41.66
C ASN A 63 -32.90 1.64 -42.96
N SER A 64 -31.59 1.38 -43.03
CA SER A 64 -30.80 0.98 -44.22
C SER A 64 -30.14 2.02 -45.14
N SER A 65 -28.80 1.90 -45.16
CA SER A 65 -27.89 1.81 -46.33
C SER A 65 -27.74 2.98 -47.32
N GLY A 66 -26.47 3.28 -47.63
CA GLY A 66 -26.05 3.47 -49.02
C GLY A 66 -24.99 4.54 -49.27
N GLY A 67 -23.78 4.11 -49.66
CA GLY A 67 -22.80 4.94 -50.37
C GLY A 67 -22.06 6.00 -49.56
N GLY A 68 -20.86 6.33 -50.01
CA GLY A 68 -20.07 7.44 -49.50
C GLY A 68 -18.99 7.80 -50.51
N GLU A 69 -18.38 8.98 -50.36
CA GLU A 69 -17.17 9.36 -51.07
C GLU A 69 -16.36 10.34 -50.22
N SER A 70 -15.05 10.45 -50.46
CA SER A 70 -14.10 11.10 -49.55
C SER A 70 -13.72 12.51 -49.99
N THR A 71 -13.55 13.41 -49.02
CA THR A 71 -12.72 14.62 -49.16
C THR A 71 -12.18 15.04 -47.78
N VAL A 72 -11.05 15.73 -47.77
CA VAL A 72 -10.15 15.80 -46.60
C VAL A 72 -10.24 17.15 -45.88
N GLU A 73 -10.32 17.06 -44.55
CA GLU A 73 -10.01 18.04 -43.49
C GLU A 73 -10.44 19.52 -43.61
N THR A 74 -11.16 19.96 -42.57
CA THR A 74 -10.67 21.11 -41.78
C THR A 74 -11.08 20.95 -40.31
N GLU A 75 -10.16 20.50 -39.45
CA GLU A 75 -10.45 20.22 -38.04
C GLU A 75 -10.71 21.49 -37.21
N HIS A 76 -11.96 21.93 -36.99
CA HIS A 76 -12.25 22.94 -35.95
C HIS A 76 -13.68 22.96 -35.36
N ASN A 77 -14.36 21.81 -35.19
CA ASN A 77 -15.49 21.70 -34.23
C ASN A 77 -16.01 20.26 -33.96
N GLU A 78 -15.53 19.57 -32.92
CA GLU A 78 -16.32 18.55 -32.20
C GLU A 78 -16.00 18.51 -30.68
N ILE A 79 -16.85 19.15 -29.86
CA ILE A 79 -16.96 18.88 -28.41
C ILE A 79 -18.45 18.76 -28.00
N SER A 80 -19.30 18.31 -28.94
CA SER A 80 -20.75 18.52 -28.92
C SER A 80 -21.59 17.23 -29.07
N ARG A 81 -21.04 16.06 -28.70
CA ARG A 81 -21.79 14.78 -28.62
C ARG A 81 -21.68 14.13 -27.24
N VAL A 82 -22.18 14.81 -26.20
CA VAL A 82 -22.39 14.18 -24.88
C VAL A 82 -23.82 13.62 -24.83
N PRO A 83 -24.03 12.32 -24.52
CA PRO A 83 -25.36 11.71 -24.48
C PRO A 83 -26.36 12.41 -23.54
N ARG A 84 -27.65 12.33 -23.88
CA ARG A 84 -28.74 12.84 -23.04
C ARG A 84 -28.83 12.03 -21.74
N GLU A 85 -28.74 12.75 -20.62
CA GLU A 85 -29.02 12.29 -19.25
C GLU A 85 -28.35 10.96 -18.84
N ALA A 86 -27.04 11.01 -18.61
CA ALA A 86 -26.30 9.98 -17.92
C ALA A 86 -26.85 9.76 -16.49
N ASP A 87 -27.67 8.73 -16.35
CA ASP A 87 -28.45 8.41 -15.16
C ASP A 87 -27.57 8.06 -13.95
N GLY A 88 -27.33 9.06 -13.08
CA GLY A 88 -26.41 8.99 -11.95
C GLY A 88 -25.35 10.09 -11.87
N LEU A 89 -25.30 11.04 -12.82
CA LEU A 89 -24.30 12.13 -12.81
C LEU A 89 -24.36 12.97 -11.51
N TRP A 90 -25.57 13.47 -11.18
CA TRP A 90 -25.82 14.40 -10.07
C TRP A 90 -25.98 13.75 -8.68
N GLY A 91 -26.12 12.42 -8.61
CA GLY A 91 -26.40 11.70 -7.36
C GLY A 91 -26.11 10.21 -7.49
N SER A 92 -25.77 9.54 -6.39
CA SER A 92 -25.61 8.08 -6.37
C SER A 92 -26.98 7.39 -6.34
N LYS A 93 -27.17 6.37 -7.19
CA LYS A 93 -28.35 5.50 -7.16
C LYS A 93 -28.49 4.73 -5.84
N PHE A 94 -27.39 4.55 -5.11
CA PHE A 94 -27.35 3.85 -3.82
C PHE A 94 -27.51 4.79 -2.62
N ALA A 95 -27.41 6.12 -2.80
CA ALA A 95 -27.47 7.08 -1.69
C ALA A 95 -28.76 6.98 -0.85
N SER A 96 -29.88 6.63 -1.50
CA SER A 96 -31.18 6.40 -0.86
C SER A 96 -31.13 5.32 0.22
N LYS A 97 -30.25 4.32 0.09
CA LYS A 97 -30.07 3.21 1.05
C LYS A 97 -29.35 3.61 2.34
N PHE A 98 -28.73 4.79 2.45
CA PHE A 98 -27.90 5.14 3.61
C PHE A 98 -28.41 6.36 4.37
N TYR A 99 -28.09 6.43 5.67
CA TYR A 99 -28.44 7.55 6.54
C TYR A 99 -27.45 7.73 7.70
N GLY A 100 -27.38 8.93 8.26
CA GLY A 100 -26.55 9.24 9.42
C GLY A 100 -27.12 8.67 10.72
N CYS A 101 -26.33 7.86 11.45
CA CYS A 101 -26.75 7.16 12.66
C CYS A 101 -25.76 7.38 13.83
N SER A 102 -25.94 8.48 14.57
CA SER A 102 -25.02 8.91 15.64
C SER A 102 -25.54 8.69 17.06
N ASN A 103 -26.62 7.93 17.26
CA ASN A 103 -27.18 7.65 18.59
C ASN A 103 -26.27 6.69 19.37
N SER A 104 -25.96 7.05 20.61
CA SER A 104 -25.12 6.24 21.51
C SER A 104 -25.82 4.98 22.01
N SER A 105 -25.04 3.98 22.44
CA SER A 105 -25.59 2.81 23.14
C SER A 105 -26.17 3.16 24.52
N SER A 106 -27.02 2.29 25.06
CA SER A 106 -27.52 2.38 26.44
C SER A 106 -26.41 2.27 27.50
N LYS A 107 -25.26 1.69 27.14
CA LYS A 107 -24.08 1.58 28.02
C LYS A 107 -23.27 2.89 28.10
N PHE A 108 -23.54 3.85 27.21
CA PHE A 108 -22.84 5.14 27.19
C PHE A 108 -23.49 6.14 28.17
N LEU A 109 -23.13 6.03 29.45
CA LEU A 109 -23.69 6.81 30.56
C LEU A 109 -23.70 8.33 30.31
N GLY A 110 -24.74 9.01 30.81
CA GLY A 110 -24.89 10.47 30.68
C GLY A 110 -23.76 11.26 31.35
N SER A 111 -23.52 12.47 30.84
CA SER A 111 -22.49 13.41 31.33
C SER A 111 -22.58 13.68 32.84
N SER A 112 -23.80 13.74 33.36
CA SER A 112 -24.13 13.97 34.78
C SER A 112 -23.64 12.86 35.73
N VAL A 113 -23.47 11.64 35.22
CA VAL A 113 -23.00 10.48 36.01
C VAL A 113 -21.48 10.39 36.02
N ILE A 114 -20.84 10.67 34.88
CA ILE A 114 -19.40 10.42 34.67
C ILE A 114 -18.51 11.65 34.93
N THR A 115 -19.01 12.87 34.72
CA THR A 115 -18.18 14.09 34.79
C THR A 115 -17.80 14.44 36.21
N GLN A 116 -16.50 14.61 36.46
CA GLN A 116 -15.97 14.98 37.77
C GLN A 116 -16.04 16.50 37.98
N PRO A 117 -16.52 16.99 39.14
CA PRO A 117 -16.85 18.41 39.34
C PRO A 117 -15.62 19.32 39.46
N ASP A 118 -14.44 18.75 39.74
CA ASP A 118 -13.19 19.45 39.97
C ASP A 118 -12.29 19.54 38.72
N ARG A 119 -12.65 18.89 37.61
CA ARG A 119 -11.79 18.73 36.42
C ARG A 119 -12.25 19.59 35.25
N TYR A 120 -11.38 20.49 34.79
CA TYR A 120 -11.66 21.45 33.73
C TYR A 120 -10.61 21.36 32.61
N LEU A 121 -11.06 21.05 31.40
CA LEU A 121 -10.24 21.01 30.20
C LEU A 121 -10.46 22.29 29.38
N MET A 122 -9.39 23.07 29.16
CA MET A 122 -9.39 24.19 28.22
C MET A 122 -8.64 23.80 26.95
N ILE A 123 -9.20 24.10 25.78
CA ILE A 123 -8.57 23.81 24.49
C ILE A 123 -8.29 25.11 23.73
N VAL A 124 -7.12 25.19 23.09
CA VAL A 124 -6.78 26.21 22.09
C VAL A 124 -6.53 25.52 20.74
N THR A 125 -7.50 25.61 19.84
CA THR A 125 -7.46 24.96 18.51
C THR A 125 -6.69 25.81 17.51
N SER A 126 -5.97 25.17 16.59
CA SER A 126 -5.04 25.83 15.67
C SER A 126 -5.27 25.45 14.21
N GLY A 127 -4.90 26.37 13.29
CA GLY A 127 -5.13 26.23 11.86
C GLY A 127 -6.32 27.06 11.38
N GLY A 128 -6.75 26.84 10.13
CA GLY A 128 -7.91 27.53 9.56
C GLY A 128 -9.23 26.88 9.99
N LEU A 129 -10.38 27.50 9.69
CA LEU A 129 -11.73 27.07 10.12
C LEU A 129 -11.93 25.55 10.20
N ASN A 130 -11.65 24.83 9.11
CA ASN A 130 -11.88 23.38 9.04
C ASN A 130 -10.93 22.57 9.94
N GLN A 131 -9.69 23.03 10.15
CA GLN A 131 -8.77 22.42 11.13
C GLN A 131 -9.22 22.72 12.57
N GLN A 132 -9.77 23.92 12.81
CA GLN A 132 -10.38 24.28 14.09
C GLN A 132 -11.63 23.42 14.37
N ARG A 133 -12.49 23.17 13.38
CA ARG A 133 -13.62 22.22 13.50
C ARG A 133 -13.13 20.83 13.94
N THR A 134 -12.12 20.25 13.28
CA THR A 134 -11.47 19.00 13.74
C THR A 134 -10.97 19.10 15.18
N GLY A 135 -10.29 20.19 15.55
CA GLY A 135 -9.83 20.41 16.92
C GLY A 135 -10.97 20.47 17.96
N ILE A 136 -12.11 21.06 17.61
CA ILE A 136 -13.31 21.14 18.48
C ILE A 136 -13.97 19.75 18.62
N ILE A 137 -14.01 18.96 17.55
CA ILE A 137 -14.55 17.59 17.57
C ILE A 137 -13.69 16.67 18.45
N ASP A 138 -12.37 16.71 18.28
CA ASP A 138 -11.42 16.00 19.14
C ASP A 138 -11.47 16.49 20.60
N ALA A 139 -11.76 17.78 20.84
CA ALA A 139 -11.81 18.39 22.17
C ALA A 139 -12.93 17.83 23.06
N VAL A 140 -14.14 17.69 22.51
CA VAL A 140 -15.28 17.13 23.24
C VAL A 140 -15.01 15.68 23.63
N VAL A 141 -14.44 14.89 22.71
CA VAL A 141 -14.14 13.47 22.99
C VAL A 141 -12.94 13.33 23.94
N ALA A 142 -11.95 14.22 23.88
CA ALA A 142 -10.87 14.27 24.89
C ALA A 142 -11.40 14.64 26.29
N ALA A 143 -12.36 15.56 26.40
CA ALA A 143 -13.04 15.87 27.67
C ALA A 143 -13.84 14.67 28.20
N ARG A 144 -14.56 13.96 27.32
CA ARG A 144 -15.26 12.72 27.64
C ARG A 144 -14.32 11.63 28.16
N ILE A 145 -13.19 11.39 27.49
CA ILE A 145 -12.17 10.40 27.89
C ILE A 145 -11.57 10.71 29.27
N LEU A 146 -11.46 12.00 29.63
CA LEU A 146 -10.88 12.45 30.90
C LEU A 146 -11.91 12.60 32.04
N ASN A 147 -13.19 12.31 31.78
CA ASN A 147 -14.32 12.58 32.67
C ASN A 147 -14.33 14.03 33.17
N ALA A 148 -14.06 14.99 32.28
CA ALA A 148 -13.79 16.38 32.60
C ALA A 148 -14.83 17.34 31.99
N THR A 149 -15.06 18.46 32.67
CA THR A 149 -15.86 19.57 32.15
C THR A 149 -15.05 20.29 31.06
N LEU A 150 -15.61 20.45 29.86
CA LEU A 150 -14.99 21.22 28.78
C LEU A 150 -15.32 22.71 28.95
N VAL A 151 -14.31 23.57 28.96
CA VAL A 151 -14.50 25.02 28.75
C VAL A 151 -14.54 25.28 27.24
N VAL A 152 -15.48 26.10 26.77
CA VAL A 152 -15.67 26.41 25.33
C VAL A 152 -14.31 26.69 24.65
N PRO A 153 -13.95 25.95 23.58
CA PRO A 153 -12.63 26.05 22.95
C PRO A 153 -12.30 27.45 22.46
N LYS A 154 -11.07 27.92 22.70
CA LYS A 154 -10.57 29.18 22.13
C LYS A 154 -9.90 28.92 20.76
N LEU A 155 -10.08 29.84 19.83
CA LEU A 155 -9.53 29.77 18.47
C LEU A 155 -8.17 30.48 18.39
N ASP A 156 -7.23 30.00 17.58
CA ASP A 156 -5.90 30.59 17.43
C ASP A 156 -5.89 31.81 16.48
N GLN A 157 -6.25 32.96 17.05
CA GLN A 157 -6.22 34.29 16.43
C GLN A 157 -4.78 34.76 16.08
N THR A 158 -3.74 34.09 16.60
CA THR A 158 -2.32 34.43 16.35
C THR A 158 -1.70 33.68 15.16
N SER A 159 -2.49 32.85 14.48
CA SER A 159 -2.05 31.98 13.39
C SER A 159 -1.96 32.70 12.02
N PHE A 160 -1.47 31.98 11.01
CA PHE A 160 -1.32 32.44 9.62
C PHE A 160 -2.57 33.14 9.05
N TRP A 161 -3.75 32.68 9.45
CA TRP A 161 -5.04 33.15 8.94
C TRP A 161 -5.45 34.54 9.44
N LYS A 162 -4.79 35.04 10.49
CA LYS A 162 -4.98 36.38 11.11
C LYS A 162 -6.43 36.76 11.41
N ASP A 163 -7.28 35.76 11.63
CA ASP A 163 -8.68 35.96 11.92
C ASP A 163 -8.86 36.28 13.41
N ALA A 164 -9.39 37.45 13.72
CA ALA A 164 -9.65 37.88 15.10
C ALA A 164 -10.93 37.25 15.69
N SER A 165 -11.66 36.41 14.96
CA SER A 165 -12.94 35.87 15.39
C SER A 165 -12.84 35.00 16.65
N ASN A 166 -13.84 35.10 17.51
CA ASN A 166 -14.03 34.19 18.65
C ASN A 166 -14.94 33.00 18.30
N PHE A 167 -14.98 31.97 19.15
CA PHE A 167 -15.85 30.79 18.95
C PHE A 167 -17.31 31.21 18.76
N SER A 168 -17.82 32.10 19.62
CA SER A 168 -19.20 32.64 19.60
C SER A 168 -19.57 33.49 18.39
N GLU A 169 -18.61 33.85 17.54
CA GLU A 169 -18.86 34.64 16.33
C GLU A 169 -18.99 33.74 15.09
N ILE A 170 -18.41 32.53 15.15
CA ILE A 170 -18.44 31.54 14.08
C ILE A 170 -19.48 30.46 14.39
N PHE A 171 -19.55 29.98 15.63
CA PHE A 171 -20.40 28.88 16.07
C PHE A 171 -21.40 29.33 17.13
N ASP A 172 -22.59 28.73 17.12
CA ASP A 172 -23.58 28.94 18.17
C ASP A 172 -23.16 28.23 19.46
N VAL A 173 -22.80 29.01 20.49
CA VAL A 173 -22.32 28.50 21.78
C VAL A 173 -23.43 27.87 22.61
N ASP A 174 -24.63 28.45 22.58
CA ASP A 174 -25.73 27.97 23.42
C ASP A 174 -26.33 26.69 22.84
N TRP A 175 -26.44 26.60 21.50
CA TRP A 175 -26.72 25.35 20.81
C TRP A 175 -25.66 24.28 21.11
N PHE A 176 -24.37 24.59 20.95
CA PHE A 176 -23.25 23.67 21.19
C PHE A 176 -23.21 23.13 22.64
N ILE A 177 -23.59 23.95 23.63
CA ILE A 177 -23.73 23.51 25.02
C ILE A 177 -24.99 22.65 25.22
N SER A 178 -26.13 23.03 24.62
CA SER A 178 -27.40 22.32 24.81
C SER A 178 -27.45 20.94 24.14
N ASP A 179 -26.97 20.83 22.89
CA ASP A 179 -27.00 19.59 22.10
C ASP A 179 -26.12 18.51 22.73
N LEU A 180 -24.92 18.91 23.15
CA LEU A 180 -23.91 18.02 23.75
C LEU A 180 -24.07 17.83 25.26
N SER A 181 -25.05 18.49 25.88
CA SER A 181 -25.27 18.49 27.35
C SER A 181 -25.36 17.08 27.95
N LYS A 182 -25.97 16.12 27.24
CA LYS A 182 -26.10 14.72 27.64
C LYS A 182 -24.80 13.93 27.56
N ASP A 183 -23.86 14.35 26.72
CA ASP A 183 -22.60 13.65 26.43
C ASP A 183 -21.43 14.13 27.28
N VAL A 184 -21.24 15.45 27.36
CA VAL A 184 -20.13 16.12 28.04
C VAL A 184 -20.65 17.39 28.69
N LYS A 185 -20.24 17.67 29.95
CA LYS A 185 -20.54 18.95 30.58
C LYS A 185 -19.69 20.04 29.94
N ILE A 186 -20.31 21.05 29.34
CA ILE A 186 -19.64 22.18 28.71
C ILE A 186 -20.01 23.48 29.44
N VAL A 187 -19.04 24.36 29.67
CA VAL A 187 -19.22 25.68 30.31
C VAL A 187 -18.61 26.78 29.45
N LYS A 188 -19.27 27.96 29.40
CA LYS A 188 -18.81 29.11 28.61
C LYS A 188 -17.41 29.58 29.08
N GLU A 189 -17.24 29.72 30.39
CA GLU A 189 -15.99 30.13 31.03
C GLU A 189 -15.64 29.24 32.23
N LEU A 190 -14.43 29.40 32.77
CA LEU A 190 -13.97 28.65 33.95
C LEU A 190 -14.61 29.24 35.22
N PRO A 191 -15.31 28.46 36.06
CA PRO A 191 -15.94 28.98 37.26
C PRO A 191 -14.90 29.43 38.30
N GLU A 192 -15.27 30.44 39.09
CA GLU A 192 -14.48 30.86 40.25
C GLU A 192 -14.68 29.87 41.40
N ILE A 193 -13.58 29.32 41.92
CA ILE A 193 -13.60 28.30 42.99
C ILE A 193 -12.97 28.94 44.23
N GLY A 194 -13.82 29.40 45.15
CA GLY A 194 -13.39 30.12 46.35
C GLY A 194 -12.95 31.57 46.10
N GLY A 195 -13.64 32.28 45.19
CA GLY A 195 -13.38 33.69 44.90
C GLY A 195 -12.03 33.98 44.23
N LYS A 196 -11.38 32.96 43.64
CA LYS A 196 -10.12 33.10 42.89
C LYS A 196 -10.14 32.22 41.63
N LEU A 197 -9.72 32.81 40.51
CA LEU A 197 -9.58 32.11 39.24
C LEU A 197 -8.35 31.18 39.26
N ARG A 198 -8.54 29.87 39.04
CA ARG A 198 -7.44 28.89 39.05
C ARG A 198 -6.56 29.02 37.78
N THR A 199 -5.27 29.30 37.96
CA THR A 199 -4.30 29.41 36.86
C THR A 199 -4.15 28.08 36.10
N PRO A 200 -4.48 28.02 34.80
CA PRO A 200 -4.52 26.76 34.05
C PRO A 200 -3.11 26.29 33.64
N HIS A 201 -2.80 25.02 33.92
CA HIS A 201 -1.54 24.41 33.52
C HIS A 201 -1.48 24.20 32.01
N ARG A 202 -0.55 24.88 31.32
CA ARG A 202 -0.38 24.79 29.86
C ARG A 202 0.47 23.57 29.49
N MET A 203 -0.02 22.75 28.57
CA MET A 203 0.75 21.65 27.97
C MET A 203 0.41 21.44 26.49
N ARG A 204 1.03 20.43 25.87
CA ARG A 204 0.74 19.95 24.51
C ARG A 204 0.62 18.44 24.50
N VAL A 205 -0.16 17.93 23.54
CA VAL A 205 -0.37 16.49 23.31
C VAL A 205 0.19 16.13 21.92
N PRO A 206 0.76 14.92 21.72
CA PRO A 206 1.12 14.43 20.39
C PRO A 206 -0.06 14.49 19.40
N ARG A 207 0.22 14.46 18.09
CA ARG A 207 -0.83 14.23 17.08
C ARG A 207 -1.30 12.78 17.18
N LYS A 208 -2.57 12.51 16.86
CA LYS A 208 -3.20 11.16 16.92
C LYS A 208 -3.03 10.42 18.27
N CYS A 209 -3.00 11.14 19.40
CA CYS A 209 -2.89 10.53 20.74
C CYS A 209 -4.12 9.62 21.03
N THR A 210 -3.88 8.39 21.48
CA THR A 210 -4.92 7.41 21.82
C THR A 210 -5.59 7.72 23.17
N GLN A 211 -6.71 7.07 23.46
CA GLN A 211 -7.41 7.13 24.76
C GLN A 211 -6.45 6.85 25.94
N ARG A 212 -5.66 5.77 25.87
CA ARG A 212 -4.61 5.45 26.86
C ARG A 212 -3.53 6.55 26.94
N CYS A 213 -3.19 7.21 25.83
CA CYS A 213 -2.26 8.35 25.83
C CYS A 213 -2.85 9.59 26.54
N TYR A 214 -4.15 9.87 26.42
CA TYR A 214 -4.81 10.92 27.22
C TYR A 214 -4.85 10.57 28.72
N LEU A 215 -5.21 9.33 29.05
CA LEU A 215 -5.24 8.83 30.44
C LEU A 215 -3.84 8.79 31.08
N ASN A 216 -2.78 8.49 30.33
CA ASN A 216 -1.42 8.42 30.88
C ASN A 216 -0.72 9.79 30.94
N ARG A 217 -1.09 10.78 30.09
CA ARG A 217 -0.38 12.07 30.01
C ARG A 217 -1.19 13.28 30.49
N VAL A 218 -2.48 13.34 30.18
CA VAL A 218 -3.31 14.52 30.48
C VAL A 218 -4.03 14.34 31.82
N LEU A 219 -4.53 13.13 32.12
CA LEU A 219 -5.23 12.88 33.39
C LEU A 219 -4.34 13.14 34.63
N PRO A 220 -3.06 12.73 34.71
CA PRO A 220 -2.24 13.01 35.91
C PRO A 220 -1.98 14.51 36.12
N ALA A 221 -1.81 15.26 35.03
CA ALA A 221 -1.72 16.72 35.08
C ALA A 221 -3.05 17.35 35.51
N LEU A 222 -4.18 16.81 35.06
CA LEU A 222 -5.52 17.27 35.39
C LEU A 222 -5.89 16.97 36.85
N LEU A 223 -5.53 15.80 37.38
CA LEU A 223 -5.66 15.46 38.80
C LEU A 223 -4.79 16.39 39.67
N LYS A 224 -3.54 16.66 39.28
CA LYS A 224 -2.59 17.48 40.07
C LYS A 224 -2.84 19.00 39.98
N LYS A 225 -3.60 19.48 38.98
CA LYS A 225 -3.78 20.91 38.71
C LYS A 225 -5.23 21.37 38.54
N HIS A 226 -6.20 20.45 38.45
CA HIS A 226 -7.64 20.65 38.23
C HIS A 226 -8.03 21.36 36.92
N VAL A 227 -7.19 22.26 36.40
CA VAL A 227 -7.42 23.01 35.15
C VAL A 227 -6.21 22.85 34.22
N VAL A 228 -6.42 22.19 33.09
CA VAL A 228 -5.37 21.96 32.08
C VAL A 228 -5.73 22.66 30.77
N ARG A 229 -4.78 23.39 30.18
CA ARG A 229 -4.92 24.06 28.89
C ARG A 229 -4.04 23.40 27.82
N LEU A 230 -4.67 22.68 26.89
CA LEU A 230 -3.98 22.10 25.74
C LEU A 230 -3.85 23.15 24.63
N THR A 231 -2.65 23.28 24.07
CA THR A 231 -2.32 24.30 23.06
C THR A 231 -1.89 23.69 21.73
N LYS A 232 -2.18 24.39 20.62
CA LYS A 232 -2.01 23.91 19.24
C LYS A 232 -2.79 22.61 18.99
N PHE A 233 -4.09 22.63 19.31
CA PHE A 233 -4.93 21.45 19.31
C PHE A 233 -5.58 21.22 17.94
N ASP A 234 -4.82 20.60 17.04
CA ASP A 234 -5.24 20.10 15.72
C ASP A 234 -4.89 18.60 15.57
N TYR A 235 -5.82 17.76 15.11
CA TYR A 235 -5.62 16.31 14.87
C TYR A 235 -4.92 15.60 16.05
N ARG A 236 -5.43 15.81 17.27
CA ARG A 236 -4.77 15.37 18.52
C ARG A 236 -5.35 14.09 19.11
N LEU A 237 -6.46 13.58 18.60
CA LEU A 237 -7.04 12.31 19.04
C LEU A 237 -6.93 11.26 17.93
N ALA A 238 -6.66 10.00 18.28
CA ALA A 238 -6.48 8.91 17.33
C ALA A 238 -7.74 8.63 16.49
N ASN A 239 -7.58 7.98 15.33
CA ASN A 239 -8.72 7.49 14.52
C ASN A 239 -9.26 6.15 15.01
N ARG A 240 -8.49 5.35 15.76
CA ARG A 240 -8.96 4.14 16.45
C ARG A 240 -9.48 4.55 17.84
N LEU A 241 -10.80 4.53 18.01
CA LEU A 241 -11.56 4.78 19.25
C LEU A 241 -12.81 3.91 19.25
N ASP A 242 -13.35 3.64 20.44
CA ASP A 242 -14.60 2.91 20.69
C ASP A 242 -15.80 3.51 19.94
N THR A 243 -16.73 2.66 19.48
CA THR A 243 -17.87 3.04 18.62
C THR A 243 -18.67 4.24 19.15
N ASP A 244 -18.96 4.30 20.45
CA ASP A 244 -19.72 5.43 21.02
C ASP A 244 -18.92 6.74 21.08
N LEU A 245 -17.59 6.69 21.19
CA LEU A 245 -16.72 7.87 21.09
C LEU A 245 -16.64 8.40 19.65
N GLN A 246 -16.67 7.51 18.66
CA GLN A 246 -16.77 7.90 17.24
C GLN A 246 -18.15 8.48 16.93
N LYS A 247 -19.23 7.88 17.47
CA LYS A 247 -20.59 8.44 17.37
C LYS A 247 -20.69 9.78 18.07
N LEU A 248 -20.00 10.00 19.19
CA LEU A 248 -19.88 11.31 19.82
C LEU A 248 -19.18 12.31 18.89
N ARG A 249 -18.04 11.95 18.24
CA ARG A 249 -17.44 12.81 17.21
C ARG A 249 -18.45 13.20 16.11
N CYS A 250 -19.34 12.29 15.72
CA CYS A 250 -20.38 12.56 14.73
C CYS A 250 -21.49 13.49 15.24
N ARG A 251 -21.98 13.31 16.48
CA ARG A 251 -22.93 14.25 17.11
C ARG A 251 -22.34 15.67 17.14
N VAL A 252 -21.09 15.80 17.59
CA VAL A 252 -20.37 17.08 17.62
C VAL A 252 -20.17 17.67 16.22
N ASN A 253 -19.71 16.89 15.22
CA ASN A 253 -19.40 17.44 13.90
C ASN A 253 -20.65 17.85 13.09
N TYR A 254 -21.74 17.08 13.20
CA TYR A 254 -22.88 17.18 12.29
C TYR A 254 -24.08 17.92 12.88
N HIS A 255 -24.28 17.86 14.20
CA HIS A 255 -25.41 18.49 14.91
C HIS A 255 -24.94 19.62 15.84
N GLY A 256 -24.06 19.33 16.80
CA GLY A 256 -23.67 20.29 17.84
C GLY A 256 -22.84 21.48 17.34
N LEU A 257 -21.95 21.29 16.36
CA LEU A 257 -21.08 22.36 15.84
C LEU A 257 -21.73 23.13 14.67
N ARG A 258 -22.83 23.81 15.01
CA ARG A 258 -23.63 24.69 14.15
C ARG A 258 -22.97 26.07 13.97
N PHE A 259 -23.17 26.74 12.83
CA PHE A 259 -22.68 28.11 12.62
C PHE A 259 -23.63 29.15 13.25
N THR A 260 -23.17 30.38 13.47
CA THR A 260 -24.03 31.47 13.94
C THR A 260 -25.10 31.85 12.93
N GLY A 261 -26.28 32.25 13.40
CA GLY A 261 -27.44 32.60 12.57
C GLY A 261 -27.15 33.49 11.34
N PRO A 262 -26.39 34.60 11.48
CA PRO A 262 -26.03 35.45 10.33
C PRO A 262 -25.21 34.73 9.25
N ILE A 263 -24.34 33.79 9.63
CA ILE A 263 -23.55 32.98 8.69
C ILE A 263 -24.47 31.97 7.98
N GLU A 264 -25.40 31.34 8.70
CA GLU A 264 -26.37 30.40 8.11
C GLU A 264 -27.35 31.10 7.17
N GLU A 265 -27.89 32.26 7.57
CA GLU A 265 -28.81 33.06 6.75
C GLU A 265 -28.14 33.53 5.44
N MET A 266 -26.90 34.04 5.52
CA MET A 266 -26.18 34.48 4.33
C MET A 266 -25.76 33.28 3.44
N GLY A 267 -25.34 32.16 4.04
CA GLY A 267 -25.07 30.93 3.30
C GLY A 267 -26.30 30.39 2.57
N GLY A 268 -27.47 30.42 3.22
CA GLY A 268 -28.77 30.09 2.63
C GLY A 268 -29.14 31.02 1.46
N LYS A 269 -28.95 32.33 1.61
CA LYS A 269 -29.14 33.32 0.53
C LYS A 269 -28.24 33.05 -0.67
N LEU A 270 -26.98 32.65 -0.45
CA LEU A 270 -26.05 32.27 -1.53
C LEU A 270 -26.49 30.99 -2.24
N ILE A 271 -26.95 29.97 -1.52
CA ILE A 271 -27.52 28.74 -2.11
C ILE A 271 -28.75 29.07 -2.95
N GLN A 272 -29.70 29.86 -2.42
CA GLN A 272 -30.92 30.20 -3.13
C GLN A 272 -30.60 30.90 -4.46
N ARG A 273 -29.68 31.87 -4.46
CA ARG A 273 -29.24 32.58 -5.69
C ARG A 273 -28.49 31.72 -6.70
N MET A 274 -28.01 30.53 -6.31
CA MET A 274 -27.53 29.51 -7.26
C MET A 274 -28.70 28.68 -7.81
N ARG A 275 -29.69 28.34 -6.98
CA ARG A 275 -30.91 27.61 -7.37
C ARG A 275 -31.82 28.43 -8.30
N ASP A 276 -31.92 29.74 -8.06
CA ASP A 276 -32.64 30.71 -8.91
C ASP A 276 -32.06 30.78 -10.34
N ARG A 277 -30.79 30.36 -10.52
CA ARG A 277 -30.10 30.34 -11.82
C ARG A 277 -30.14 28.98 -12.49
N SER A 278 -30.16 27.88 -11.74
CA SER A 278 -30.20 26.52 -12.27
C SER A 278 -30.77 25.53 -11.26
N LYS A 279 -31.60 24.59 -11.76
CA LYS A 279 -32.13 23.46 -10.97
C LYS A 279 -31.01 22.69 -10.24
N HIS A 280 -29.88 22.45 -10.90
CA HIS A 280 -28.71 21.82 -10.31
C HIS A 280 -27.45 22.69 -10.50
N PHE A 281 -26.56 22.73 -9.51
CA PHE A 281 -25.28 23.42 -9.60
C PHE A 281 -24.14 22.62 -8.96
N ILE A 282 -22.93 22.84 -9.47
CA ILE A 282 -21.69 22.31 -8.89
C ILE A 282 -21.15 23.32 -7.88
N ALA A 283 -20.73 22.89 -6.70
CA ALA A 283 -19.79 23.66 -5.89
C ALA A 283 -18.38 23.07 -6.04
N LEU A 284 -17.47 23.84 -6.63
CA LEU A 284 -16.08 23.49 -6.82
C LEU A 284 -15.24 24.16 -5.73
N HIS A 285 -14.71 23.38 -4.78
CA HIS A 285 -13.65 23.83 -3.88
C HIS A 285 -12.31 23.82 -4.62
N LEU A 286 -11.93 25.00 -5.11
CA LEU A 286 -10.74 25.26 -5.90
C LEU A 286 -9.62 25.79 -5.00
N ARG A 287 -8.96 24.86 -4.30
CA ARG A 287 -7.85 25.15 -3.39
C ARG A 287 -6.55 25.36 -4.20
N PHE A 288 -6.50 26.48 -4.94
CA PHE A 288 -5.41 26.88 -5.85
C PHE A 288 -4.77 28.23 -5.43
N GLU A 289 -4.71 28.48 -4.13
CA GLU A 289 -4.19 29.72 -3.54
C GLU A 289 -2.65 29.67 -3.33
N PRO A 290 -1.96 30.83 -3.29
CA PRO A 290 -0.49 30.87 -3.25
C PRO A 290 0.16 30.11 -2.09
N ASP A 291 -0.51 30.03 -0.93
CA ASP A 291 -0.01 29.28 0.23
C ASP A 291 0.02 27.76 -0.02
N MET A 292 -0.96 27.26 -0.78
CA MET A 292 -1.08 25.84 -1.12
C MET A 292 -0.14 25.44 -2.25
N LEU A 293 0.01 26.28 -3.27
CA LEU A 293 0.95 26.01 -4.36
C LEU A 293 2.40 26.13 -3.87
N ALA A 294 2.65 27.02 -2.90
CA ALA A 294 3.90 27.05 -2.15
C ALA A 294 4.08 25.74 -1.36
N PHE A 295 3.13 25.38 -0.49
CA PHE A 295 3.21 24.20 0.38
C PHE A 295 3.32 22.87 -0.39
N SER A 296 2.68 22.73 -1.55
CA SER A 296 2.69 21.49 -2.33
C SER A 296 4.00 21.23 -3.09
N GLY A 297 4.92 22.20 -3.17
CA GLY A 297 6.21 22.06 -3.86
C GLY A 297 6.18 22.06 -5.40
N CYS A 298 4.99 21.85 -5.99
CA CYS A 298 4.74 21.68 -7.43
C CYS A 298 5.12 22.90 -8.28
N TYR A 299 5.11 22.70 -9.60
CA TYR A 299 5.30 23.72 -10.64
C TYR A 299 4.14 23.65 -11.64
N TYR A 300 3.65 24.80 -12.10
CA TYR A 300 2.44 24.91 -12.94
C TYR A 300 2.69 25.66 -14.26
N GLY A 301 3.95 25.84 -14.67
CA GLY A 301 4.33 26.42 -15.96
C GLY A 301 4.56 27.94 -15.96
N GLY A 302 4.39 28.63 -14.84
CA GLY A 302 4.52 30.09 -14.72
C GLY A 302 5.96 30.63 -14.69
N GLY A 303 6.94 29.86 -15.16
CA GLY A 303 8.35 30.24 -15.29
C GLY A 303 9.03 30.65 -13.97
N ASP A 304 10.11 31.44 -14.10
CA ASP A 304 10.85 31.94 -12.93
C ASP A 304 10.04 32.87 -12.04
N LYS A 305 8.99 33.51 -12.59
CA LYS A 305 8.07 34.31 -11.80
C LYS A 305 7.36 33.45 -10.75
N GLU A 306 6.74 32.34 -11.17
CA GLU A 306 6.12 31.38 -10.25
C GLU A 306 7.14 30.83 -9.24
N ARG A 307 8.31 30.42 -9.72
CA ARG A 307 9.38 29.84 -8.88
C ARG A 307 9.86 30.84 -7.81
N LYS A 308 9.99 32.12 -8.15
CA LYS A 308 10.38 33.21 -7.24
C LYS A 308 9.28 33.59 -6.26
N GLU A 309 8.03 33.73 -6.72
CA GLU A 309 6.88 34.10 -5.89
C GLU A 309 6.52 33.00 -4.90
N LEU A 310 6.27 31.77 -5.38
CA LEU A 310 5.98 30.63 -4.50
C LEU A 310 7.20 30.24 -3.66
N GLY A 311 8.42 30.37 -4.19
CA GLY A 311 9.66 30.17 -3.46
C GLY A 311 9.85 31.12 -2.27
N ALA A 312 9.43 32.38 -2.40
CA ALA A 312 9.44 33.34 -1.29
C ALA A 312 8.45 32.95 -0.17
N ILE A 313 7.31 32.35 -0.51
CA ILE A 313 6.34 31.84 0.46
C ILE A 313 6.86 30.53 1.10
N ARG A 314 7.45 29.61 0.31
CA ARG A 314 8.03 28.33 0.77
C ARG A 314 9.01 28.49 1.94
N LYS A 315 9.82 29.55 1.95
CA LYS A 315 10.77 29.89 3.04
C LYS A 315 10.14 29.99 4.45
N ARG A 316 8.81 30.04 4.57
CA ARG A 316 8.09 30.03 5.86
C ARG A 316 8.05 28.65 6.54
N TRP A 317 8.23 27.55 5.79
CA TRP A 317 8.20 26.19 6.32
C TRP A 317 9.61 25.57 6.33
N LYS A 318 10.35 25.72 7.44
CA LYS A 318 11.74 25.22 7.59
C LYS A 318 11.93 23.73 7.26
N THR A 319 10.89 22.90 7.43
CA THR A 319 10.91 21.45 7.21
C THR A 319 10.42 21.03 5.82
N LEU A 320 10.08 21.97 4.93
CA LEU A 320 9.57 21.68 3.59
C LEU A 320 10.73 21.66 2.59
N HIS A 321 11.35 20.49 2.43
CA HIS A 321 12.46 20.33 1.48
C HIS A 321 12.02 20.52 0.02
N ALA A 322 12.95 21.00 -0.81
CA ALA A 322 12.77 21.17 -2.25
C ALA A 322 12.53 19.80 -2.90
N THR A 323 11.26 19.44 -3.08
CA THR A 323 10.85 18.21 -3.75
C THR A 323 10.95 18.42 -5.26
N ASN A 324 11.25 17.37 -6.04
CA ASN A 324 11.05 17.40 -7.50
C ASN A 324 9.58 17.81 -7.78
N PRO A 325 9.32 18.98 -8.43
CA PRO A 325 7.97 19.51 -8.59
C PRO A 325 7.05 18.60 -9.42
N GLU A 326 7.62 17.84 -10.36
CA GLU A 326 6.90 16.89 -11.18
C GLU A 326 6.59 15.60 -10.43
N LYS A 327 7.53 15.09 -9.62
CA LYS A 327 7.30 13.89 -8.78
C LYS A 327 6.08 14.09 -7.88
N GLY A 328 5.84 15.31 -7.40
CA GLY A 328 4.60 15.71 -6.73
C GLY A 328 3.33 15.57 -7.60
N ARG A 329 3.37 15.98 -8.89
CA ARG A 329 2.22 15.85 -9.81
C ARG A 329 2.02 14.38 -10.24
N ARG A 330 3.09 13.67 -10.63
CA ARG A 330 3.11 12.23 -10.95
C ARG A 330 2.52 11.38 -9.81
N GLN A 331 2.80 11.72 -8.55
CA GLN A 331 2.25 11.03 -7.38
C GLN A 331 0.83 11.50 -6.96
N GLY A 332 0.23 12.47 -7.65
CA GLY A 332 -1.10 13.01 -7.32
C GLY A 332 -1.15 13.82 -6.01
N ARG A 333 0.00 14.30 -5.51
CA ARG A 333 0.09 15.12 -4.28
C ARG A 333 -0.22 16.61 -4.52
N CYS A 334 -0.26 17.02 -5.78
CA CYS A 334 -0.50 18.40 -6.20
C CYS A 334 -1.99 18.67 -6.47
N PRO A 335 -2.49 19.87 -6.11
CA PRO A 335 -3.75 20.38 -6.67
C PRO A 335 -3.81 20.27 -8.20
N LEU A 336 -4.99 19.95 -8.71
CA LEU A 336 -5.31 20.15 -10.12
C LEU A 336 -5.49 21.66 -10.42
N THR A 337 -5.12 22.07 -11.63
CA THR A 337 -5.39 23.41 -12.17
C THR A 337 -6.89 23.59 -12.47
N PRO A 338 -7.38 24.83 -12.64
CA PRO A 338 -8.75 25.06 -13.09
C PRO A 338 -9.07 24.39 -14.44
N GLU A 339 -8.09 24.33 -15.35
CA GLU A 339 -8.23 23.64 -16.64
C GLU A 339 -8.36 22.12 -16.47
N GLU A 340 -7.46 21.49 -15.69
CA GLU A 340 -7.48 20.05 -15.42
C GLU A 340 -8.80 19.61 -14.76
N VAL A 341 -9.35 20.41 -13.84
CA VAL A 341 -10.68 20.20 -13.26
C VAL A 341 -11.79 20.37 -14.30
N GLY A 342 -11.72 21.41 -15.14
CA GLY A 342 -12.71 21.64 -16.20
C GLY A 342 -12.76 20.50 -17.21
N LEU A 343 -11.60 20.00 -17.65
CA LEU A 343 -11.46 18.84 -18.53
C LEU A 343 -12.05 17.59 -17.87
N MET A 344 -11.75 17.33 -16.59
CA MET A 344 -12.34 16.21 -15.82
C MET A 344 -13.88 16.30 -15.78
N LEU A 345 -14.46 17.48 -15.50
CA LEU A 345 -15.91 17.65 -15.41
C LEU A 345 -16.61 17.49 -16.77
N ARG A 346 -16.05 18.07 -17.83
CA ARG A 346 -16.52 17.87 -19.22
C ARG A 346 -16.49 16.39 -19.60
N ALA A 347 -15.38 15.70 -19.30
CA ALA A 347 -15.20 14.28 -19.58
C ALA A 347 -16.16 13.37 -18.78
N LEU A 348 -16.48 13.73 -17.53
CA LEU A 348 -17.50 13.05 -16.72
C LEU A 348 -18.94 13.25 -17.26
N GLY A 349 -19.16 14.20 -18.18
CA GLY A 349 -20.44 14.44 -18.84
C GLY A 349 -21.18 15.72 -18.40
N TYR A 350 -20.55 16.59 -17.58
CA TYR A 350 -21.14 17.89 -17.27
C TYR A 350 -21.07 18.82 -18.50
N ARG A 351 -22.22 19.36 -18.91
CA ARG A 351 -22.34 20.30 -20.02
C ARG A 351 -21.81 21.69 -19.65
N ASN A 352 -21.45 22.49 -20.64
CA ASN A 352 -20.89 23.84 -20.47
C ASN A 352 -21.89 24.86 -19.88
N ASP A 353 -23.20 24.65 -20.04
CA ASP A 353 -24.24 25.50 -19.43
C ASP A 353 -24.37 25.29 -17.92
N VAL A 354 -23.76 24.25 -17.35
CA VAL A 354 -23.79 23.97 -15.90
C VAL A 354 -23.21 25.15 -15.10
N HIS A 355 -23.99 25.62 -14.13
CA HIS A 355 -23.57 26.64 -13.19
C HIS A 355 -22.60 26.05 -12.15
N ILE A 356 -21.45 26.69 -11.99
CA ILE A 356 -20.41 26.30 -11.03
C ILE A 356 -20.17 27.44 -10.03
N TYR A 357 -20.44 27.18 -8.75
CA TYR A 357 -19.97 28.01 -7.65
C TYR A 357 -18.52 27.65 -7.31
N VAL A 358 -17.60 28.61 -7.35
CA VAL A 358 -16.18 28.42 -7.03
C VAL A 358 -15.92 28.87 -5.60
N ALA A 359 -15.73 27.88 -4.71
CA ALA A 359 -15.32 28.06 -3.32
C ALA A 359 -13.79 28.11 -3.25
N SER A 360 -13.23 29.31 -3.09
CA SER A 360 -11.78 29.53 -2.96
C SER A 360 -11.48 30.78 -2.13
N GLY A 361 -10.23 30.87 -1.66
CA GLY A 361 -9.60 32.16 -1.35
C GLY A 361 -9.07 32.85 -2.61
N GLU A 362 -8.02 33.65 -2.45
CA GLU A 362 -7.31 34.31 -3.56
C GLU A 362 -6.59 33.28 -4.45
N ILE A 363 -7.10 33.07 -5.67
CA ILE A 363 -6.52 32.12 -6.64
C ILE A 363 -5.23 32.69 -7.22
N TYR A 364 -4.14 31.90 -7.20
CA TYR A 364 -2.86 32.32 -7.79
C TYR A 364 -3.00 32.61 -9.29
N GLY A 365 -2.54 33.78 -9.74
CA GLY A 365 -2.71 34.29 -11.11
C GLY A 365 -4.12 34.82 -11.45
N GLY A 366 -5.08 34.71 -10.52
CA GLY A 366 -6.41 35.32 -10.60
C GLY A 366 -7.20 34.95 -11.86
N ALA A 367 -7.76 35.97 -12.52
CA ALA A 367 -8.64 35.80 -13.67
C ALA A 367 -7.98 35.07 -14.87
N ARG A 368 -6.65 35.15 -15.03
CA ARG A 368 -5.93 34.43 -16.09
C ARG A 368 -5.99 32.92 -15.87
N THR A 369 -5.73 32.47 -14.64
CA THR A 369 -5.75 31.06 -14.25
C THR A 369 -7.16 30.46 -14.32
N LEU A 370 -8.20 31.26 -14.10
CA LEU A 370 -9.60 30.85 -14.26
C LEU A 370 -10.09 30.84 -15.71
N ALA A 371 -9.40 31.47 -16.66
CA ALA A 371 -9.89 31.62 -18.02
C ALA A 371 -10.16 30.29 -18.75
N PRO A 372 -9.31 29.24 -18.66
CA PRO A 372 -9.62 27.94 -19.27
C PRO A 372 -10.85 27.26 -18.67
N LEU A 373 -11.02 27.31 -17.34
CA LEU A 373 -12.22 26.79 -16.68
C LEU A 373 -13.49 27.54 -17.14
N LYS A 374 -13.39 28.86 -17.30
CA LYS A 374 -14.50 29.70 -17.80
C LYS A 374 -14.81 29.45 -19.28
N ALA A 375 -13.83 29.07 -20.09
CA ALA A 375 -14.07 28.66 -21.48
C ALA A 375 -14.83 27.32 -21.55
N LEU A 376 -14.54 26.38 -20.64
CA LEU A 376 -15.23 25.08 -20.56
C LEU A 376 -16.61 25.19 -19.89
N PHE A 377 -16.79 26.14 -18.96
CA PHE A 377 -18.04 26.43 -18.25
C PHE A 377 -18.22 27.95 -18.06
N PRO A 378 -18.91 28.66 -18.98
CA PRO A 378 -19.07 30.12 -18.88
C PRO A 378 -19.77 30.61 -17.60
N ASN A 379 -20.64 29.77 -17.03
CA ASN A 379 -21.48 30.06 -15.87
C ASN A 379 -20.74 29.87 -14.53
N LEU A 380 -19.57 30.48 -14.37
CA LEU A 380 -18.84 30.53 -13.10
C LEU A 380 -19.37 31.64 -12.18
N HIS A 381 -19.53 31.31 -10.90
CA HIS A 381 -20.01 32.20 -9.83
C HIS A 381 -19.09 32.10 -8.61
N THR A 382 -18.93 33.18 -7.85
CA THR A 382 -18.40 33.16 -6.48
C THR A 382 -19.37 33.89 -5.55
N LYS A 383 -19.18 33.80 -4.22
CA LYS A 383 -19.92 34.61 -3.24
C LYS A 383 -19.96 36.10 -3.62
N GLU A 384 -18.83 36.65 -4.08
CA GLU A 384 -18.70 38.05 -4.51
C GLU A 384 -19.48 38.39 -5.80
N THR A 385 -19.76 37.42 -6.68
CA THR A 385 -20.53 37.66 -7.92
C THR A 385 -22.04 37.45 -7.75
N ILE A 386 -22.48 36.79 -6.68
CA ILE A 386 -23.91 36.50 -6.40
C ILE A 386 -24.43 37.22 -5.14
N SER A 387 -23.68 38.18 -4.61
CA SER A 387 -24.14 39.04 -3.51
C SER A 387 -23.63 40.47 -3.64
N ARG A 388 -24.30 41.39 -2.94
CA ARG A 388 -23.91 42.80 -2.88
C ARG A 388 -22.77 42.98 -1.88
N LYS A 389 -21.92 43.99 -2.08
CA LYS A 389 -20.75 44.22 -1.20
C LYS A 389 -21.17 44.48 0.25
N GLU A 390 -22.33 45.07 0.43
CA GLU A 390 -22.97 45.42 1.70
C GLU A 390 -23.43 44.16 2.45
N GLU A 391 -23.88 43.12 1.72
CA GLU A 391 -24.27 41.82 2.30
C GLU A 391 -23.06 41.02 2.79
N LEU A 392 -21.91 41.14 2.12
CA LEU A 392 -20.67 40.48 2.53
C LEU A 392 -19.85 41.28 3.56
N ALA A 393 -20.11 42.57 3.73
CA ALA A 393 -19.35 43.45 4.64
C ALA A 393 -19.23 42.95 6.11
N PRO A 394 -20.22 42.27 6.71
CA PRO A 394 -20.09 41.69 8.06
C PRO A 394 -19.12 40.50 8.15
N PHE A 395 -18.81 39.86 7.02
CA PHE A 395 -18.03 38.61 6.94
C PHE A 395 -16.65 38.82 6.30
N SER A 396 -16.54 39.73 5.33
CA SER A 396 -15.37 39.89 4.44
C SER A 396 -14.05 40.24 5.14
N LYS A 397 -14.10 40.78 6.36
CA LYS A 397 -12.92 41.05 7.21
C LYS A 397 -12.36 39.80 7.90
N TYR A 398 -13.07 38.67 7.87
CA TYR A 398 -12.80 37.47 8.67
C TYR A 398 -12.73 36.22 7.78
N SER A 399 -11.52 35.71 7.54
CA SER A 399 -11.27 34.62 6.60
C SER A 399 -12.04 33.33 6.93
N SER A 400 -12.25 33.04 8.21
CA SER A 400 -13.01 31.89 8.71
C SER A 400 -14.51 32.07 8.54
N ARG A 401 -15.04 33.29 8.64
CA ARG A 401 -16.47 33.57 8.38
C ARG A 401 -16.77 33.45 6.87
N MET A 402 -15.89 33.97 6.02
CA MET A 402 -15.98 33.78 4.56
C MET A 402 -15.88 32.30 4.16
N ALA A 403 -14.96 31.54 4.77
CA ALA A 403 -14.85 30.10 4.56
C ALA A 403 -16.07 29.30 5.08
N ALA A 404 -16.81 29.83 6.06
CA ALA A 404 -18.05 29.22 6.55
C ALA A 404 -19.21 29.40 5.55
N LEU A 405 -19.29 30.56 4.86
CA LEU A 405 -20.21 30.76 3.74
C LEU A 405 -19.93 29.77 2.60
N ASP A 406 -18.66 29.63 2.20
CA ASP A 406 -18.26 28.63 1.20
C ASP A 406 -18.59 27.20 1.65
N PHE A 407 -18.43 26.86 2.94
CA PHE A 407 -18.79 25.55 3.49
C PHE A 407 -20.29 25.26 3.35
N ILE A 408 -21.14 26.23 3.67
CA ILE A 408 -22.60 26.09 3.54
C ILE A 408 -22.99 25.87 2.07
N VAL A 409 -22.47 26.68 1.15
CA VAL A 409 -22.78 26.53 -0.28
C VAL A 409 -22.29 25.18 -0.83
N CYS A 410 -21.13 24.68 -0.36
CA CYS A 410 -20.63 23.35 -0.73
C CYS A 410 -21.43 22.17 -0.15
N ASP A 411 -22.10 22.33 1.00
CA ASP A 411 -23.04 21.32 1.53
C ASP A 411 -24.42 21.40 0.84
N GLY A 412 -24.81 22.60 0.38
CA GLY A 412 -26.07 22.85 -0.35
C GLY A 412 -26.08 22.51 -1.84
N SER A 413 -24.92 22.22 -2.44
CA SER A 413 -24.81 21.86 -3.86
C SER A 413 -25.18 20.41 -4.16
N ASP A 414 -25.63 20.14 -5.38
CA ASP A 414 -25.98 18.78 -5.83
C ASP A 414 -24.72 17.93 -5.96
N ALA A 415 -23.74 18.44 -6.71
CA ALA A 415 -22.39 17.91 -6.79
C ALA A 415 -21.41 18.84 -6.05
N PHE A 416 -20.64 18.28 -5.13
CA PHE A 416 -19.44 18.92 -4.59
C PHE A 416 -18.23 18.37 -5.32
N VAL A 417 -17.35 19.23 -5.80
CA VAL A 417 -16.15 18.89 -6.58
C VAL A 417 -14.94 19.53 -5.91
N THR A 418 -13.80 18.86 -5.98
CA THR A 418 -12.55 19.34 -5.38
C THR A 418 -11.40 19.26 -6.39
N ASN A 419 -10.43 20.17 -6.30
CA ASN A 419 -9.17 20.05 -7.04
C ASN A 419 -8.04 19.39 -6.21
N ASN A 420 -8.25 19.24 -4.90
CA ASN A 420 -7.29 18.72 -3.93
C ASN A 420 -8.04 18.22 -2.67
N ASN A 421 -7.59 17.12 -2.06
CA ASN A 421 -8.19 16.53 -0.85
C ASN A 421 -7.71 17.21 0.45
N GLY A 422 -7.91 18.53 0.54
CA GLY A 422 -7.58 19.34 1.72
C GLY A 422 -8.59 19.22 2.87
N ASN A 423 -8.31 19.87 4.00
CA ASN A 423 -9.11 19.75 5.24
C ASN A 423 -10.61 20.05 5.05
N MET A 424 -10.94 21.02 4.19
CA MET A 424 -12.33 21.37 3.85
C MET A 424 -13.01 20.30 2.98
N ALA A 425 -12.29 19.77 1.99
CA ALA A 425 -12.76 18.66 1.16
C ALA A 425 -13.13 17.44 2.01
N LYS A 426 -12.26 17.07 2.95
CA LYS A 426 -12.48 15.96 3.88
C LYS A 426 -13.74 16.14 4.73
N ILE A 427 -13.84 17.23 5.51
CA ILE A 427 -15.00 17.45 6.40
C ILE A 427 -16.31 17.52 5.61
N LEU A 428 -16.32 18.14 4.42
CA LEU A 428 -17.48 18.16 3.55
C LEU A 428 -17.80 16.77 2.98
N ALA A 429 -16.81 15.94 2.62
CA ALA A 429 -17.06 14.57 2.19
C ALA A 429 -17.72 13.74 3.30
N GLY A 430 -17.20 13.78 4.54
CA GLY A 430 -17.82 13.07 5.66
C GLY A 430 -19.24 13.57 5.96
N ARG A 431 -19.46 14.90 5.92
CA ARG A 431 -20.78 15.51 6.11
C ARG A 431 -21.77 15.14 5.01
N ARG A 432 -21.35 15.17 3.75
CA ARG A 432 -22.18 14.84 2.57
C ARG A 432 -22.47 13.33 2.48
N ARG A 433 -21.58 12.47 2.99
CA ARG A 433 -21.89 11.04 3.23
C ARG A 433 -22.96 10.87 4.31
N TYR A 434 -22.73 11.44 5.50
CA TYR A 434 -23.65 11.35 6.65
C TYR A 434 -25.06 11.86 6.33
N PHE A 435 -25.19 13.02 5.69
CA PHE A 435 -26.48 13.57 5.22
C PHE A 435 -26.89 13.03 3.84
N GLY A 436 -26.97 11.70 3.73
CA GLY A 436 -27.61 11.01 2.59
C GLY A 436 -26.75 10.91 1.33
N HIS A 437 -25.44 10.69 1.45
CA HIS A 437 -24.52 10.39 0.33
C HIS A 437 -24.66 11.30 -0.91
N LYS A 438 -24.68 12.62 -0.67
CA LYS A 438 -24.71 13.63 -1.74
C LYS A 438 -23.45 13.51 -2.62
N ARG A 439 -23.60 13.59 -3.96
CA ARG A 439 -22.52 13.45 -4.97
C ARG A 439 -21.31 14.29 -4.60
N THR A 440 -20.15 13.63 -4.45
CA THR A 440 -18.93 14.25 -3.93
C THR A 440 -17.71 13.74 -4.69
N ILE A 441 -17.28 14.52 -5.68
CA ILE A 441 -16.25 14.15 -6.65
C ILE A 441 -14.89 14.65 -6.15
N ARG A 442 -13.99 13.70 -5.90
CA ARG A 442 -12.56 13.95 -5.68
C ARG A 442 -11.76 13.51 -6.92
N PRO A 443 -10.63 14.16 -7.23
CA PRO A 443 -9.84 13.75 -8.39
C PRO A 443 -8.96 12.56 -8.05
N ASN A 444 -8.94 11.54 -8.91
CA ASN A 444 -7.89 10.51 -8.93
C ASN A 444 -6.61 11.11 -9.53
N ALA A 445 -6.03 12.09 -8.84
CA ALA A 445 -5.00 12.98 -9.38
C ALA A 445 -3.79 12.21 -9.96
N LYS A 446 -3.40 11.07 -9.35
CA LYS A 446 -2.33 10.19 -9.86
C LYS A 446 -2.62 9.67 -11.28
N ARG A 447 -3.84 9.18 -11.55
CA ARG A 447 -4.21 8.65 -12.89
C ARG A 447 -4.63 9.76 -13.85
N LEU A 448 -5.31 10.80 -13.36
CA LEU A 448 -5.75 11.94 -14.17
C LEU A 448 -4.58 12.75 -14.73
N TYR A 449 -3.48 12.92 -13.98
CA TYR A 449 -2.31 13.68 -14.44
C TYR A 449 -1.74 13.14 -15.76
N SER A 450 -1.45 11.83 -15.82
CA SER A 450 -0.96 11.16 -17.03
C SER A 450 -1.97 11.23 -18.19
N LEU A 451 -3.26 11.01 -17.92
CA LEU A 451 -4.30 11.10 -18.96
C LEU A 451 -4.47 12.53 -19.51
N ILE A 452 -4.31 13.57 -18.70
CA ILE A 452 -4.45 14.97 -19.13
C ILE A 452 -3.21 15.45 -19.90
N LEU A 453 -2.00 14.99 -19.55
CA LEU A 453 -0.82 15.22 -20.40
C LEU A 453 -1.02 14.62 -21.80
N ASN A 454 -1.45 13.36 -21.87
CA ASN A 454 -1.62 12.64 -23.13
C ASN A 454 -2.92 13.01 -23.89
N ARG A 455 -3.71 13.99 -23.40
CA ARG A 455 -4.99 14.43 -24.00
C ARG A 455 -4.87 14.93 -25.45
N ARG A 456 -3.68 15.35 -25.90
CA ARG A 456 -3.44 15.75 -27.30
C ARG A 456 -3.28 14.57 -28.25
N ASN A 457 -2.99 13.38 -27.72
CA ASN A 457 -2.67 12.19 -28.51
C ASN A 457 -3.85 11.19 -28.53
N MET A 458 -5.08 11.65 -28.30
CA MET A 458 -6.29 10.83 -28.29
C MET A 458 -7.55 11.65 -28.57
N SER A 459 -8.57 11.02 -29.15
CA SER A 459 -9.88 11.65 -29.39
C SER A 459 -10.60 12.03 -28.09
N TRP A 460 -11.55 12.96 -28.18
CA TRP A 460 -12.33 13.41 -27.02
C TRP A 460 -13.07 12.26 -26.33
N ASP A 461 -13.66 11.33 -27.09
CA ASP A 461 -14.40 10.20 -26.51
C ASP A 461 -13.50 9.13 -25.88
N SER A 462 -12.29 8.94 -26.42
CA SER A 462 -11.26 8.10 -25.79
C SER A 462 -10.79 8.71 -24.47
N PHE A 463 -10.47 10.01 -24.46
CA PHE A 463 -10.15 10.77 -23.24
C PHE A 463 -11.29 10.72 -22.22
N SER A 464 -12.52 10.99 -22.67
CA SER A 464 -13.72 11.01 -21.82
C SER A 464 -14.00 9.64 -21.19
N SER A 465 -13.89 8.57 -21.96
CA SER A 465 -14.09 7.20 -21.46
C SER A 465 -12.99 6.77 -20.49
N ARG A 466 -11.72 7.09 -20.78
CA ARG A 466 -10.59 6.85 -19.87
C ARG A 466 -10.72 7.63 -18.56
N VAL A 467 -11.15 8.90 -18.60
CA VAL A 467 -11.42 9.70 -17.40
C VAL A 467 -12.55 9.11 -16.56
N ARG A 468 -13.67 8.70 -17.17
CA ARG A 468 -14.78 8.02 -16.47
C ARG A 468 -14.31 6.73 -15.79
N LEU A 469 -13.48 5.94 -16.48
CA LEU A 469 -12.91 4.70 -15.94
C LEU A 469 -12.03 4.96 -14.71
N VAL A 470 -11.08 5.91 -14.77
CA VAL A 470 -10.20 6.18 -13.62
C VAL A 470 -10.87 6.92 -12.46
N GLN A 471 -12.04 7.53 -12.69
CA GLN A 471 -12.88 8.15 -11.67
C GLN A 471 -13.86 7.17 -10.99
N LYS A 472 -13.99 5.92 -11.45
CA LYS A 472 -14.66 4.86 -10.67
C LYS A 472 -14.00 4.78 -9.28
N GLY A 473 -14.80 4.80 -8.22
CA GLY A 473 -14.29 4.83 -6.83
C GLY A 473 -13.81 6.20 -6.34
N PHE A 474 -14.09 7.31 -7.03
CA PHE A 474 -13.72 8.68 -6.63
C PHE A 474 -14.91 9.68 -6.65
N MET A 475 -16.15 9.17 -6.77
CA MET A 475 -17.36 9.98 -7.05
C MET A 475 -18.27 10.24 -5.83
N GLY A 476 -17.95 9.75 -4.64
CA GLY A 476 -18.77 9.94 -3.41
C GLY A 476 -19.74 8.79 -3.11
N GLU A 477 -19.59 7.65 -3.77
CA GLU A 477 -20.48 6.50 -3.64
C GLU A 477 -20.52 5.93 -2.20
N PRO A 478 -21.64 5.34 -1.76
CA PRO A 478 -21.62 4.44 -0.61
C PRO A 478 -20.64 3.29 -0.85
N LYS A 479 -19.96 2.84 0.22
CA LYS A 479 -18.92 1.79 0.17
C LYS A 479 -17.65 2.12 -0.66
N GLU A 480 -17.50 3.35 -1.19
CA GLU A 480 -16.28 3.83 -1.90
C GLU A 480 -14.97 3.69 -1.09
N LEU A 481 -15.06 3.81 0.24
CA LEU A 481 -13.94 3.66 1.16
C LEU A 481 -14.29 2.58 2.18
N ARG A 482 -13.52 1.47 2.18
CA ARG A 482 -13.64 0.39 3.17
C ARG A 482 -13.71 0.96 4.59
N PRO A 483 -14.61 0.46 5.48
CA PRO A 483 -14.63 0.86 6.89
C PRO A 483 -13.25 0.76 7.53
N GLY A 484 -12.90 1.73 8.39
CA GLY A 484 -11.59 1.79 9.04
C GLY A 484 -10.43 2.29 8.16
N ARG A 485 -10.53 2.29 6.81
CA ARG A 485 -9.61 3.03 5.93
C ARG A 485 -10.04 4.49 5.78
N GLY A 486 -9.07 5.40 5.86
CA GLY A 486 -9.24 6.84 5.67
C GLY A 486 -9.18 7.66 6.97
N GLU A 487 -9.40 8.97 6.85
CA GLU A 487 -9.60 9.85 8.01
C GLU A 487 -11.08 9.88 8.41
N PHE A 488 -11.37 9.79 9.72
CA PHE A 488 -12.74 9.81 10.25
C PHE A 488 -13.60 10.96 9.70
N HIS A 489 -13.01 12.15 9.52
CA HIS A 489 -13.73 13.32 9.00
C HIS A 489 -14.12 13.21 7.52
N GLU A 490 -13.47 12.33 6.75
CA GLU A 490 -13.71 12.06 5.33
C GLU A 490 -14.60 10.81 5.14
N ASN A 491 -14.44 9.82 6.01
CA ASN A 491 -15.22 8.57 6.04
C ASN A 491 -15.68 8.23 7.47
N PRO A 492 -16.80 8.81 7.96
CA PRO A 492 -17.33 8.57 9.31
C PRO A 492 -18.13 7.26 9.37
N SER A 493 -17.52 6.13 8.97
CA SER A 493 -18.23 4.86 8.69
C SER A 493 -19.02 4.31 9.89
N THR A 494 -18.56 4.55 11.12
CA THR A 494 -19.27 4.20 12.38
C THR A 494 -20.56 4.97 12.62
N CYS A 495 -20.89 5.93 11.76
CA CYS A 495 -22.03 6.82 11.87
C CYS A 495 -22.87 6.86 10.58
N ILE A 496 -22.64 5.94 9.65
CA ILE A 496 -23.42 5.77 8.42
C ILE A 496 -24.04 4.38 8.48
N CYS A 497 -25.37 4.31 8.51
CA CYS A 497 -26.12 3.06 8.57
C CYS A 497 -26.84 2.83 7.24
N GLU A 498 -27.01 1.55 6.88
CA GLU A 498 -27.86 1.13 5.77
C GLU A 498 -29.32 1.03 6.26
N LYS A 499 -30.28 1.42 5.42
CA LYS A 499 -31.71 1.29 5.68
C LYS A 499 -32.13 -0.13 5.33
N ILE A 500 -32.79 -0.79 6.27
CA ILE A 500 -33.38 -2.11 6.04
C ILE A 500 -34.75 -1.88 5.41
N ASP A 501 -34.93 -2.28 4.15
CA ASP A 501 -36.22 -2.17 3.45
C ASP A 501 -37.27 -3.07 4.12
N GLY A 502 -38.49 -2.55 4.26
CA GLY A 502 -39.51 -3.04 5.19
C GLY A 502 -40.24 -4.34 4.83
N LYS A 503 -39.52 -5.38 4.37
CA LYS A 503 -40.07 -6.74 4.18
C LYS A 503 -39.67 -7.74 5.27
N THR A 504 -38.92 -7.31 6.29
CA THR A 504 -38.57 -8.13 7.47
C THR A 504 -38.93 -7.44 8.80
N ALA A 505 -40.00 -6.65 8.80
CA ALA A 505 -40.70 -6.25 10.02
C ALA A 505 -41.79 -7.29 10.37
N ILE A 506 -42.18 -7.36 11.65
CA ILE A 506 -43.13 -8.33 12.22
C ILE A 506 -42.59 -9.77 12.31
N LYS A 507 -41.68 -10.02 13.27
CA LYS A 507 -41.83 -11.12 14.27
C LYS A 507 -40.82 -11.01 15.43
N SER A 508 -41.08 -10.06 16.32
CA SER A 508 -40.58 -10.09 17.71
C SER A 508 -41.53 -9.30 18.60
N ASN A 509 -42.47 -10.01 19.24
CA ASN A 509 -43.19 -9.44 20.38
C ASN A 509 -42.15 -9.20 21.51
N ALA A 510 -42.20 -8.13 22.31
CA ALA A 510 -43.38 -7.46 22.89
C ALA A 510 -44.17 -8.32 23.88
N GLN A 511 -43.49 -9.21 24.61
CA GLN A 511 -43.92 -9.80 25.87
C GLN A 511 -42.69 -10.29 26.66
N ILE A 512 -42.84 -10.52 27.97
CA ILE A 512 -41.78 -10.85 28.94
C ILE A 512 -40.84 -9.67 29.26
N GLU A 513 -41.38 -8.62 29.90
CA GLU A 513 -40.68 -7.92 31.00
C GLU A 513 -41.69 -7.23 31.95
N GLN A 514 -42.62 -8.03 32.50
CA GLN A 514 -43.47 -7.65 33.63
C GLN A 514 -43.61 -8.85 34.58
N GLY A 515 -42.89 -8.80 35.70
CA GLY A 515 -42.89 -9.83 36.74
C GLY A 515 -41.53 -9.88 37.44
N LEU A 516 -41.55 -9.88 38.77
CA LEU A 516 -40.38 -10.01 39.66
C LEU A 516 -39.31 -8.90 39.51
N ILE A 517 -39.46 -7.84 40.30
CA ILE A 517 -38.65 -7.64 41.52
C ILE A 517 -39.43 -6.71 42.46
N ASN A 518 -39.79 -7.26 43.61
CA ASN A 518 -40.12 -6.56 44.85
C ASN A 518 -39.45 -7.37 45.99
N ASP A 519 -39.42 -6.80 47.19
CA ASP A 519 -39.03 -7.41 48.47
C ASP A 519 -37.53 -7.44 48.86
N THR A 520 -37.15 -6.34 49.53
CA THR A 520 -36.48 -6.26 50.85
C THR A 520 -35.20 -7.05 51.19
N GLU A 521 -34.13 -6.26 51.42
CA GLU A 521 -33.33 -6.17 52.67
C GLU A 521 -32.54 -7.37 53.27
N ARG A 522 -31.53 -7.00 54.07
CA ARG A 522 -30.58 -7.83 54.85
C ARG A 522 -29.52 -8.55 53.97
N GLY A 523 -28.22 -8.57 54.29
CA GLY A 523 -27.46 -7.90 55.35
C GLY A 523 -27.06 -8.82 56.51
N ILE A 524 -25.78 -9.21 56.57
CA ILE A 524 -24.97 -9.70 57.71
C ILE A 524 -23.53 -9.97 57.18
N ALA A 525 -22.53 -10.00 58.06
CA ALA A 525 -21.14 -10.38 57.74
C ALA A 525 -20.54 -11.28 58.83
N ILE A 526 -19.63 -12.19 58.44
CA ILE A 526 -18.61 -12.96 59.20
C ILE A 526 -17.77 -13.69 58.11
N GLN A 527 -16.42 -13.71 58.02
CA GLN A 527 -15.26 -13.97 58.90
C GLN A 527 -14.85 -15.45 59.09
N ILE A 528 -13.54 -15.74 58.94
CA ILE A 528 -12.76 -16.84 59.59
C ILE A 528 -13.04 -18.27 59.01
N GLU A 529 -12.15 -19.29 58.92
CA GLU A 529 -10.72 -19.57 59.25
C GLU A 529 -10.09 -20.45 58.11
N GLN A 530 -8.80 -20.30 57.72
CA GLN A 530 -7.59 -21.14 58.00
C GLN A 530 -7.54 -22.65 57.64
N GLY A 531 -6.32 -23.08 57.24
CA GLY A 531 -5.78 -24.46 57.38
C GLY A 531 -5.43 -25.17 56.06
N LEU A 532 -4.45 -26.09 55.95
CA LEU A 532 -3.10 -26.27 56.56
C LEU A 532 -2.41 -27.49 55.86
N SER A 533 -1.14 -27.83 56.21
CA SER A 533 -0.29 -28.93 55.65
C SER A 533 0.10 -28.81 54.16
N ASN A 534 1.37 -28.88 53.74
CA ASN A 534 2.45 -29.90 53.87
C ASN A 534 2.24 -31.07 52.90
N ASP A 535 3.22 -31.48 52.07
CA ASP A 535 4.51 -32.07 52.50
C ASP A 535 5.71 -31.90 51.54
N THR A 536 6.87 -32.43 51.95
CA THR A 536 8.20 -32.49 51.27
C THR A 536 8.34 -33.76 50.36
N ASP A 537 9.45 -34.18 49.73
CA ASP A 537 10.91 -34.01 49.91
C ASP A 537 11.72 -34.51 48.66
N ARG A 538 13.04 -34.19 48.58
CA ARG A 538 14.14 -34.78 47.73
C ARG A 538 14.13 -34.57 46.19
N GLY A 539 15.28 -34.53 45.49
CA GLY A 539 16.69 -34.44 45.93
C GLY A 539 17.70 -35.28 45.11
N ILE A 540 18.97 -34.83 45.00
CA ILE A 540 20.15 -35.45 44.32
C ILE A 540 20.14 -35.35 42.77
N ALA A 541 21.13 -34.86 41.97
CA ALA A 541 22.51 -34.30 42.08
C ALA A 541 23.69 -35.18 41.54
N ILE A 542 24.74 -34.50 40.98
CA ILE A 542 26.07 -35.00 40.50
C ILE A 542 26.06 -35.68 39.09
N SER A 543 26.98 -35.44 38.12
CA SER A 543 27.95 -34.33 37.83
C SER A 543 28.50 -34.39 36.38
N GLU A 544 29.35 -33.42 36.00
CA GLU A 544 30.27 -33.38 34.83
C GLU A 544 31.57 -34.22 35.10
N PRO A 545 32.66 -34.22 34.27
CA PRO A 545 32.94 -33.64 32.93
C PRO A 545 33.50 -34.71 31.92
N THR A 546 34.13 -34.45 30.75
CA THR A 546 35.50 -33.89 30.51
C THR A 546 35.81 -33.73 29.00
N VAL A 547 36.74 -32.84 28.62
CA VAL A 547 37.30 -32.57 27.27
C VAL A 547 38.81 -32.94 27.27
N PRO A 548 39.37 -33.64 26.25
CA PRO A 548 40.26 -33.05 25.21
C PRO A 548 40.19 -33.77 23.82
N ASP A 549 40.85 -33.38 22.72
CA ASP A 549 41.49 -32.14 22.21
C ASP A 549 41.70 -32.28 20.66
N GLU A 550 42.10 -31.17 20.01
CA GLU A 550 43.05 -30.93 18.86
C GLU A 550 43.53 -32.10 17.94
N GLU A 551 43.99 -31.92 16.68
CA GLU A 551 44.53 -30.74 15.96
C GLU A 551 44.39 -30.85 14.40
N ALA A 552 45.08 -29.95 13.68
CA ALA A 552 44.98 -29.57 12.26
C ALA A 552 45.42 -30.58 11.16
N GLY A 553 45.17 -30.22 9.89
CA GLY A 553 45.75 -30.87 8.70
C GLY A 553 45.29 -30.26 7.36
N GLU A 554 46.08 -29.37 6.77
CA GLU A 554 45.85 -28.77 5.43
C GLU A 554 46.45 -29.64 4.31
N SER A 555 45.89 -29.59 3.09
CA SER A 555 46.65 -29.69 1.82
C SER A 555 45.81 -29.26 0.60
N GLU A 556 46.47 -28.62 -0.36
CA GLU A 556 45.92 -28.24 -1.68
C GLU A 556 46.39 -29.23 -2.77
N ALA A 557 45.63 -29.38 -3.86
CA ALA A 557 46.14 -29.74 -5.20
C ALA A 557 45.06 -29.53 -6.29
N GLU A 558 45.48 -29.16 -7.50
CA GLU A 558 44.67 -28.98 -8.71
C GLU A 558 44.74 -30.23 -9.63
N GLU A 559 43.76 -30.43 -10.53
CA GLU A 559 44.00 -30.37 -11.99
C GLU A 559 42.74 -30.62 -12.87
N ASP A 560 42.85 -30.11 -14.11
CA ASP A 560 41.99 -30.18 -15.29
C ASP A 560 41.75 -31.61 -15.87
N ALA A 561 40.84 -31.91 -16.82
CA ALA A 561 39.65 -31.21 -17.33
C ALA A 561 38.65 -32.18 -18.05
N PRO A 562 38.28 -32.08 -19.36
CA PRO A 562 36.90 -31.70 -19.69
C PRO A 562 36.07 -32.71 -20.54
N GLY A 563 34.76 -32.73 -20.28
CA GLY A 563 33.72 -33.41 -21.09
C GLY A 563 32.54 -33.84 -20.19
N GLU A 564 31.27 -33.88 -20.63
CA GLU A 564 30.67 -33.48 -21.90
C GLU A 564 29.42 -32.59 -21.68
N LYS A 565 28.44 -32.59 -22.60
CA LYS A 565 27.23 -31.76 -22.54
C LYS A 565 26.22 -32.32 -21.55
N GLU A 566 25.79 -31.50 -20.59
CA GLU A 566 24.55 -31.73 -19.83
C GLU A 566 23.72 -30.46 -19.75
N GLU A 567 22.55 -30.47 -20.37
CA GLU A 567 21.45 -29.59 -19.98
C GLU A 567 20.79 -30.21 -18.72
N THR A 568 20.62 -29.41 -17.67
CA THR A 568 19.89 -29.84 -16.47
C THR A 568 18.40 -29.87 -16.79
N VAL A 569 17.87 -31.05 -17.11
CA VAL A 569 16.44 -31.26 -17.36
C VAL A 569 15.65 -31.03 -16.07
N ASP A 570 14.82 -29.99 -16.09
CA ASP A 570 13.84 -29.68 -15.04
C ASP A 570 12.70 -30.73 -15.12
N PRO A 571 12.39 -31.50 -14.06
CA PRO A 571 11.54 -32.68 -14.14
C PRO A 571 10.03 -32.41 -14.12
N GLU A 572 9.59 -31.15 -14.17
CA GLU A 572 8.16 -30.79 -14.16
C GLU A 572 7.38 -31.31 -15.39
N ALA A 573 8.08 -31.69 -16.46
CA ALA A 573 7.50 -32.10 -17.74
C ALA A 573 6.50 -33.27 -17.68
N ASP A 574 6.53 -34.11 -16.64
CA ASP A 574 5.68 -35.31 -16.54
C ASP A 574 4.21 -35.03 -16.10
N ASP A 575 3.88 -33.87 -15.51
CA ASP A 575 2.48 -33.54 -15.14
C ASP A 575 1.70 -32.86 -16.29
N ASP A 576 2.40 -32.34 -17.31
CA ASP A 576 1.81 -31.86 -18.59
C ASP A 576 1.80 -32.95 -19.69
N ALA A 577 2.52 -34.08 -19.51
CA ALA A 577 2.70 -35.15 -20.51
C ALA A 577 1.46 -36.03 -20.81
N LEU A 578 0.23 -35.53 -20.67
CA LEU A 578 -0.99 -36.25 -21.08
C LEU A 578 -2.00 -35.46 -21.95
N VAL A 579 -1.68 -34.22 -22.35
CA VAL A 579 -2.01 -33.74 -23.71
C VAL A 579 -0.79 -33.02 -24.28
N ARG A 580 -0.48 -33.25 -25.56
CA ARG A 580 0.86 -33.04 -26.10
C ARG A 580 1.18 -31.59 -26.44
N LEU A 581 2.47 -31.26 -26.25
CA LEU A 581 3.30 -30.22 -26.91
C LEU A 581 3.35 -28.82 -26.24
N GLU A 582 4.49 -28.47 -25.58
CA GLU A 582 5.51 -27.48 -26.03
C GLU A 582 5.53 -25.98 -25.45
N ASP A 583 6.69 -25.27 -25.26
CA ASP A 583 6.93 -24.04 -24.38
C ASP A 583 7.07 -22.61 -24.97
N PRO A 584 7.09 -21.51 -24.15
CA PRO A 584 8.35 -20.94 -23.58
C PRO A 584 8.32 -20.06 -22.29
N GLU A 585 8.88 -20.55 -21.17
CA GLU A 585 9.39 -19.93 -19.90
C GLU A 585 8.66 -18.74 -19.20
N TYR A 586 8.31 -18.83 -17.89
CA TYR A 586 9.14 -18.76 -16.66
C TYR A 586 9.66 -17.33 -16.37
N GLN A 587 9.54 -16.77 -15.12
CA GLN A 587 10.20 -15.69 -14.25
C GLN A 587 10.34 -14.10 -14.38
N VAL A 588 10.17 -13.28 -13.33
CA VAL A 588 11.23 -12.88 -12.33
C VAL A 588 10.80 -11.63 -11.50
N VAL A 589 11.54 -11.26 -10.44
CA VAL A 589 11.07 -10.77 -9.10
C VAL A 589 10.78 -9.24 -8.99
N LYS A 590 10.46 -8.79 -7.74
CA LYS A 590 10.22 -7.50 -6.99
C LYS A 590 10.93 -6.23 -7.57
N PRO A 591 11.42 -5.12 -6.92
CA PRO A 591 11.45 -4.65 -5.52
C PRO A 591 10.07 -4.26 -4.92
N GLU A 592 9.82 -4.14 -3.59
CA GLU A 592 10.27 -3.15 -2.57
C GLU A 592 9.75 -1.71 -2.83
N ALA A 593 9.61 -0.81 -1.86
CA ALA A 593 10.63 0.09 -1.23
C ALA A 593 9.90 1.44 -0.93
N LEU A 594 10.39 2.49 -0.26
CA LEU A 594 11.15 2.68 0.99
C LEU A 594 11.09 4.19 1.41
N ILE A 595 11.45 4.53 2.66
CA ILE A 595 12.01 5.85 3.10
C ILE A 595 11.09 7.12 2.89
N PRO A 596 11.31 8.40 3.37
CA PRO A 596 12.13 9.03 4.45
C PRO A 596 11.34 9.93 5.48
N LEU A 597 12.07 10.60 6.42
CA LEU A 597 11.62 11.76 7.25
C LEU A 597 11.83 13.16 6.57
N PRO A 598 12.68 14.17 6.97
CA PRO A 598 13.50 14.48 8.17
C PRO A 598 13.53 15.99 8.63
N ARG A 599 14.52 16.38 9.46
CA ARG A 599 15.21 17.72 9.58
C ARG A 599 14.59 18.93 10.36
N SER A 600 15.33 20.05 10.40
CA SER A 600 15.58 20.98 11.56
C SER A 600 15.43 22.50 11.21
N SER A 601 16.07 23.58 11.75
CA SER A 601 17.19 23.87 12.70
C SER A 601 17.22 25.34 13.28
N ARG A 602 18.20 25.60 14.18
CA ARG A 602 19.00 26.85 14.46
C ARG A 602 18.47 28.10 15.24
N GLN A 603 19.31 28.48 16.26
CA GLN A 603 19.86 29.82 16.65
C GLN A 603 18.94 30.93 17.25
N GLN A 604 19.37 31.85 18.17
CA GLN A 604 20.56 32.02 19.07
C GLN A 604 20.28 33.11 20.17
N THR A 605 21.25 33.40 21.08
CA THR A 605 21.38 34.58 22.03
C THR A 605 20.37 34.68 23.19
N ALA A 606 20.61 35.35 24.35
CA ALA A 606 21.78 35.84 25.15
C ALA A 606 21.21 36.23 26.57
N SER A 607 21.88 36.69 27.66
CA SER A 607 23.25 37.12 28.08
C SER A 607 23.34 36.87 29.65
N ALA A 608 24.20 37.39 30.56
CA ALA A 608 25.27 38.41 30.59
C ALA A 608 26.39 38.16 31.66
N ARG A 609 26.20 38.54 32.95
CA ARG A 609 27.22 38.58 34.06
C ARG A 609 26.54 38.37 35.45
N THR A 610 27.20 38.09 36.60
CA THR A 610 28.61 38.30 37.05
C THR A 610 29.01 37.35 38.22
N GLN A 611 30.33 37.22 38.47
CA GLN A 611 31.01 36.77 39.72
C GLN A 611 31.02 35.28 40.14
N GLY A 612 32.12 34.91 40.80
CA GLY A 612 32.45 33.71 41.61
C GLY A 612 33.50 34.15 42.67
N PRO A 613 34.45 33.32 43.16
CA PRO A 613 34.66 31.87 43.02
C PRO A 613 35.01 31.16 44.37
N SER A 614 35.61 29.96 44.30
CA SER A 614 36.50 29.31 45.31
C SER A 614 35.94 28.67 46.59
N VAL A 615 36.26 27.38 46.83
CA VAL A 615 37.13 26.82 47.91
C VAL A 615 36.97 25.28 48.00
N VAL A 616 38.06 24.57 48.36
CA VAL A 616 38.34 23.10 48.35
C VAL A 616 39.48 22.85 49.39
N PRO A 617 39.77 21.67 50.01
CA PRO A 617 39.12 20.33 50.11
C PRO A 617 38.89 19.89 51.61
N SER A 618 39.02 18.58 51.91
CA SER A 618 39.34 17.87 53.19
C SER A 618 38.18 17.16 53.94
N ASN A 619 38.35 15.98 54.58
CA ASN A 619 39.23 14.80 54.33
C ASN A 619 38.75 13.56 55.15
N HIS A 620 39.32 12.36 54.92
CA HIS A 620 39.20 11.10 55.73
C HIS A 620 37.81 10.37 55.71
N GLN A 621 37.71 9.06 55.36
CA GLN A 621 38.07 7.79 56.04
C GLN A 621 37.11 7.39 57.19
N GLU A 622 36.65 6.13 57.38
CA GLU A 622 36.85 4.85 56.67
C GLU A 622 35.79 3.77 57.11
N VAL A 623 35.88 2.53 56.58
CA VAL A 623 35.29 1.25 57.09
C VAL A 623 33.86 0.82 56.65
N SER A 624 33.72 -0.51 56.44
CA SER A 624 32.53 -1.38 56.30
C SER A 624 31.77 -1.49 54.96
N THR A 625 32.04 -2.60 54.28
CA THR A 625 31.18 -3.40 53.37
C THR A 625 30.07 -4.14 54.16
N PRO A 626 29.02 -4.78 53.56
CA PRO A 626 29.02 -5.45 52.24
C PRO A 626 27.73 -5.34 51.37
N LEU A 627 27.73 -6.16 50.32
CA LEU A 627 26.66 -6.51 49.37
C LEU A 627 25.25 -6.60 49.96
N LEU A 628 24.25 -6.18 49.17
CA LEU A 628 23.04 -6.99 48.94
C LEU A 628 22.37 -6.62 47.61
N SER A 629 21.75 -7.62 46.99
CA SER A 629 21.00 -7.50 45.73
C SER A 629 19.54 -7.11 45.97
N SER A 630 18.85 -6.67 44.92
CA SER A 630 17.39 -6.72 44.88
C SER A 630 16.93 -7.23 43.51
N SER A 631 16.19 -8.33 43.51
CA SER A 631 15.64 -8.97 42.31
C SER A 631 14.29 -8.35 41.96
N LEU A 632 14.08 -8.05 40.67
CA LEU A 632 12.74 -7.81 40.14
C LEU A 632 12.14 -9.16 39.72
N ALA A 633 11.28 -9.71 40.58
CA ALA A 633 10.65 -11.00 40.34
C ALA A 633 9.73 -10.97 39.11
N SER A 634 9.88 -11.95 38.23
CA SER A 634 8.92 -12.23 37.16
C SER A 634 7.55 -12.54 37.76
N THR A 635 6.49 -11.90 37.25
CA THR A 635 5.11 -12.24 37.61
C THR A 635 4.51 -13.10 36.49
N GLN A 636 4.68 -14.42 36.61
CA GLN A 636 4.03 -15.40 35.72
C GLN A 636 2.50 -15.28 35.81
N LEU A 637 1.86 -14.80 34.75
CA LEU A 637 0.40 -14.75 34.68
C LEU A 637 -0.14 -16.12 34.24
N HIS A 638 -0.50 -16.98 35.21
CA HIS A 638 -1.03 -18.31 34.95
C HIS A 638 -2.29 -18.28 34.07
N CYS A 639 -2.29 -19.06 32.98
CA CYS A 639 -3.40 -19.13 32.02
C CYS A 639 -4.61 -19.88 32.59
N LYS A 640 -5.55 -19.16 33.22
CA LYS A 640 -6.82 -19.74 33.69
C LYS A 640 -7.88 -19.74 32.60
N LYS A 641 -8.05 -20.91 31.95
CA LYS A 641 -9.23 -21.37 31.19
C LYS A 641 -10.07 -20.28 30.51
N LEU A 642 -9.69 -19.92 29.27
CA LEU A 642 -10.59 -19.26 28.31
C LEU A 642 -11.07 -20.28 27.27
N LEU A 643 -12.31 -20.75 27.42
CA LEU A 643 -13.06 -21.43 26.35
C LEU A 643 -13.54 -20.38 25.30
N PRO A 644 -13.81 -20.81 24.06
CA PRO A 644 -12.93 -20.40 22.95
C PRO A 644 -13.30 -19.08 22.28
N CYS A 645 -12.27 -18.34 21.85
CA CYS A 645 -12.40 -17.13 21.04
C CYS A 645 -12.66 -17.41 19.55
N CYS A 646 -13.65 -18.27 19.25
CA CYS A 646 -14.05 -18.62 17.87
C CYS A 646 -15.59 -18.62 17.68
N MET A 647 -16.30 -17.57 18.09
CA MET A 647 -17.69 -17.37 17.68
C MET A 647 -18.08 -15.91 17.43
N GLY A 648 -18.51 -15.65 16.18
CA GLY A 648 -19.44 -14.57 15.85
C GLY A 648 -18.84 -13.27 15.31
N HIS A 649 -18.94 -13.08 13.99
CA HIS A 649 -19.75 -12.00 13.38
C HIS A 649 -20.03 -12.30 11.89
N SER A 650 -20.81 -13.36 11.63
CA SER A 650 -21.30 -13.67 10.28
C SER A 650 -22.47 -12.73 9.92
N SER A 651 -22.34 -11.94 8.85
CA SER A 651 -23.40 -11.03 8.40
C SER A 651 -23.68 -11.15 6.89
N ALA A 652 -24.36 -12.23 6.51
CA ALA A 652 -24.90 -12.41 5.16
C ALA A 652 -26.36 -12.91 5.26
N THR A 653 -27.31 -12.14 4.74
CA THR A 653 -28.72 -12.52 4.64
C THR A 653 -29.05 -13.01 3.23
N SER A 654 -29.00 -14.33 3.02
CA SER A 654 -29.50 -14.95 1.79
C SER A 654 -31.03 -15.17 1.86
N PRO A 655 -31.77 -15.19 0.72
CA PRO A 655 -33.22 -15.31 0.74
C PRO A 655 -33.69 -16.76 0.84
N ALA A 656 -34.53 -17.05 1.85
CA ALA A 656 -35.58 -18.08 1.83
C ALA A 656 -35.27 -19.45 1.18
N GLY A 657 -34.16 -20.10 1.57
CA GLY A 657 -34.03 -21.56 1.57
C GLY A 657 -34.22 -22.10 2.99
N VAL A 658 -34.69 -23.34 3.16
CA VAL A 658 -34.71 -24.00 4.48
C VAL A 658 -33.28 -24.40 4.84
N VAL A 659 -32.76 -23.83 5.93
CA VAL A 659 -31.42 -24.13 6.45
C VAL A 659 -31.58 -24.55 7.91
N ASP A 660 -31.10 -25.76 8.24
CA ASP A 660 -31.07 -26.29 9.60
C ASP A 660 -30.12 -25.49 10.51
N ALA A 661 -30.25 -25.70 11.83
CA ALA A 661 -29.34 -25.10 12.81
C ALA A 661 -27.86 -25.50 12.53
N PRO A 662 -26.87 -24.61 12.81
CA PRO A 662 -25.46 -24.87 12.50
C PRO A 662 -24.92 -26.15 13.15
N THR A 663 -24.86 -27.22 12.37
CA THR A 663 -24.39 -28.53 12.81
C THR A 663 -22.91 -28.45 13.19
N GLY A 664 -22.53 -29.10 14.29
CA GLY A 664 -21.13 -29.25 14.66
C GLY A 664 -20.33 -30.00 13.60
N VAL A 665 -19.00 -29.88 13.67
CA VAL A 665 -18.08 -30.60 12.76
C VAL A 665 -18.31 -32.11 12.88
N LYS A 666 -18.38 -32.79 11.74
CA LYS A 666 -18.57 -34.25 11.64
C LYS A 666 -17.56 -34.83 10.68
N VAL A 667 -16.74 -35.76 11.19
CA VAL A 667 -15.93 -36.67 10.38
C VAL A 667 -16.72 -37.96 10.15
N LYS A 668 -16.67 -38.48 8.92
CA LYS A 668 -17.13 -39.83 8.54
C LYS A 668 -15.98 -40.51 7.81
N VAL A 669 -15.49 -41.61 8.37
CA VAL A 669 -14.43 -42.44 7.78
C VAL A 669 -15.08 -43.61 7.03
N SER A 670 -14.45 -44.01 5.93
CA SER A 670 -14.76 -45.18 5.13
C SER A 670 -13.47 -45.75 4.52
N ASP A 671 -13.53 -46.97 3.99
CA ASP A 671 -12.38 -47.70 3.43
C ASP A 671 -11.62 -46.93 2.34
N ARG A 672 -12.28 -45.99 1.64
CA ARG A 672 -11.69 -45.18 0.57
C ARG A 672 -11.61 -43.68 0.87
N TYR A 673 -12.46 -43.15 1.77
CA TYR A 673 -12.58 -41.70 1.97
C TYR A 673 -12.81 -41.29 3.43
N VAL A 674 -12.28 -40.11 3.77
CA VAL A 674 -12.57 -39.34 4.98
C VAL A 674 -13.36 -38.11 4.58
N GLU A 675 -14.65 -38.07 4.94
CA GLU A 675 -15.55 -36.93 4.70
C GLU A 675 -15.60 -36.05 5.96
N ILE A 676 -15.28 -34.76 5.85
CA ILE A 676 -15.36 -33.79 6.96
C ILE A 676 -16.32 -32.66 6.60
N LYS A 677 -17.34 -32.43 7.42
CA LYS A 677 -18.45 -31.49 7.15
C LYS A 677 -18.68 -30.57 8.34
N ASN A 678 -18.91 -29.28 8.11
CA ASN A 678 -19.10 -28.28 9.18
C ASN A 678 -20.39 -27.44 9.06
N GLY A 679 -21.32 -27.87 8.21
CA GLY A 679 -22.58 -27.17 7.92
C GLY A 679 -22.48 -26.06 6.88
N ILE A 680 -21.27 -25.64 6.47
CA ILE A 680 -21.05 -24.64 5.40
C ILE A 680 -20.53 -25.31 4.13
N PHE A 681 -19.55 -26.22 4.28
CA PHE A 681 -18.96 -26.99 3.19
C PHE A 681 -18.65 -28.42 3.65
N GLU A 682 -18.20 -29.23 2.71
CA GLU A 682 -17.71 -30.58 2.93
C GLU A 682 -16.38 -30.80 2.19
N LEU A 683 -15.42 -31.39 2.90
CA LEU A 683 -14.11 -31.81 2.40
C LEU A 683 -14.10 -33.33 2.28
N THR A 684 -13.66 -33.86 1.15
CA THR A 684 -13.47 -35.30 0.93
C THR A 684 -12.00 -35.57 0.67
N LEU A 685 -11.39 -36.39 1.53
CA LEU A 685 -10.00 -36.81 1.45
C LEU A 685 -9.94 -38.31 1.13
N SER A 686 -8.99 -38.79 0.34
CA SER A 686 -8.75 -40.22 0.17
C SER A 686 -8.09 -40.86 1.39
N ASN A 687 -8.38 -42.13 1.63
CA ASN A 687 -7.90 -42.91 2.77
C ASN A 687 -7.05 -44.10 2.25
N PRO A 688 -5.78 -44.29 2.67
CA PRO A 688 -4.97 -43.46 3.56
C PRO A 688 -4.14 -42.37 2.86
N ASP A 689 -4.24 -42.22 1.53
CA ASP A 689 -3.36 -41.33 0.75
C ASP A 689 -3.42 -39.85 1.18
N GLY A 690 -4.55 -39.36 1.68
CA GLY A 690 -4.73 -37.97 2.10
C GLY A 690 -4.68 -36.97 0.95
N ILE A 691 -5.27 -37.30 -0.21
CA ILE A 691 -5.48 -36.39 -1.34
C ILE A 691 -6.88 -35.79 -1.24
N VAL A 692 -7.04 -34.49 -1.52
CA VAL A 692 -8.34 -33.82 -1.62
C VAL A 692 -9.03 -34.26 -2.91
N THR A 693 -9.86 -35.29 -2.80
CA THR A 693 -10.63 -35.82 -3.94
C THR A 693 -11.87 -34.98 -4.23
N GLY A 694 -12.35 -34.20 -3.25
CA GLY A 694 -13.41 -33.23 -3.48
C GLY A 694 -13.60 -32.16 -2.41
N VAL A 695 -14.21 -31.05 -2.83
CA VAL A 695 -14.69 -29.96 -1.97
C VAL A 695 -16.10 -29.60 -2.43
N ARG A 696 -17.11 -29.82 -1.60
CA ARG A 696 -18.53 -29.59 -1.91
C ARG A 696 -19.02 -28.31 -1.23
N TYR A 697 -19.49 -27.35 -2.01
CA TYR A 697 -19.82 -26.00 -1.53
C TYR A 697 -20.89 -25.32 -2.39
N ASN A 698 -21.76 -24.53 -1.75
CA ASN A 698 -22.65 -23.57 -2.42
C ASN A 698 -23.52 -24.16 -3.56
N GLY A 699 -23.98 -25.40 -3.41
CA GLY A 699 -24.80 -26.12 -4.40
C GLY A 699 -24.01 -26.82 -5.52
N VAL A 700 -22.69 -26.60 -5.63
CA VAL A 700 -21.83 -27.39 -6.52
C VAL A 700 -21.42 -28.68 -5.80
N ASP A 701 -21.49 -29.79 -6.53
CA ASP A 701 -21.22 -31.16 -6.08
C ASP A 701 -19.75 -31.38 -5.71
N ASN A 702 -18.84 -30.88 -6.55
CA ASN A 702 -17.40 -30.83 -6.29
C ASN A 702 -16.79 -29.61 -7.02
N LEU A 703 -15.93 -28.85 -6.34
CA LEU A 703 -15.15 -27.74 -6.94
C LEU A 703 -13.84 -28.21 -7.58
N MET A 704 -13.33 -29.39 -7.22
CA MET A 704 -12.12 -29.99 -7.81
C MET A 704 -12.44 -30.58 -9.19
N GLU A 705 -11.48 -30.59 -10.12
CA GLU A 705 -11.68 -31.11 -11.47
C GLU A 705 -12.10 -32.60 -11.44
N ILE A 706 -13.31 -32.87 -11.91
CA ILE A 706 -13.93 -34.20 -11.84
C ILE A 706 -13.52 -35.12 -13.00
N LEU A 707 -13.05 -34.54 -14.11
CA LEU A 707 -12.64 -35.29 -15.30
C LEU A 707 -11.24 -35.91 -15.20
N ILE A 708 -10.44 -35.51 -14.22
CA ILE A 708 -9.12 -36.09 -13.92
C ILE A 708 -9.21 -37.10 -12.76
N LYS A 709 -8.16 -37.94 -12.64
CA LYS A 709 -8.02 -38.93 -11.57
C LYS A 709 -8.04 -38.25 -10.20
N GLU A 710 -8.61 -38.93 -9.20
CA GLU A 710 -8.80 -38.35 -7.88
C GLU A 710 -7.49 -38.01 -7.16
N ASP A 711 -6.40 -38.72 -7.49
CA ASP A 711 -5.07 -38.53 -6.93
C ASP A 711 -4.29 -37.35 -7.55
N ASN A 712 -4.81 -36.72 -8.62
CA ASN A 712 -4.27 -35.51 -9.25
C ASN A 712 -5.25 -34.31 -9.12
N ARG A 713 -6.07 -34.25 -8.06
CA ARG A 713 -7.03 -33.15 -7.82
C ARG A 713 -6.49 -32.04 -6.92
N GLY A 714 -6.49 -32.27 -5.60
CA GLY A 714 -5.88 -31.36 -4.63
C GLY A 714 -4.88 -32.10 -3.76
N TYR A 715 -3.59 -31.87 -3.98
CA TYR A 715 -2.52 -32.72 -3.42
C TYR A 715 -1.36 -31.90 -2.88
N TRP A 716 -0.55 -32.55 -2.04
CA TRP A 716 0.77 -32.08 -1.64
C TRP A 716 1.82 -32.81 -2.48
N ASP A 717 2.83 -32.08 -2.94
CA ASP A 717 3.92 -32.62 -3.74
C ASP A 717 5.26 -31.97 -3.41
N LEU A 718 6.32 -32.65 -3.85
CA LEU A 718 7.70 -32.18 -3.80
C LEU A 718 8.49 -32.68 -5.00
N VAL A 719 9.58 -31.97 -5.31
CA VAL A 719 10.59 -32.40 -6.30
C VAL A 719 11.90 -32.57 -5.56
N TRP A 720 12.51 -33.75 -5.65
CA TRP A 720 13.71 -34.10 -4.90
C TRP A 720 14.73 -34.87 -5.76
N ASN A 721 16.02 -34.75 -5.48
CA ASN A 721 17.08 -35.45 -6.19
C ASN A 721 18.05 -36.16 -5.23
N PRO A 722 18.45 -37.42 -5.50
CA PRO A 722 19.55 -38.06 -4.79
C PRO A 722 20.89 -37.31 -4.96
N PRO A 723 21.89 -37.55 -4.09
CA PRO A 723 23.16 -36.84 -4.14
C PRO A 723 23.89 -37.11 -5.47
N GLY A 724 24.24 -36.05 -6.19
CA GLY A 724 24.89 -36.13 -7.50
C GLY A 724 23.92 -36.29 -8.69
N GLU A 725 22.69 -36.74 -8.49
CA GLU A 725 21.66 -36.68 -9.54
C GLU A 725 21.23 -35.23 -9.77
N ARG A 726 21.18 -34.80 -11.03
CA ARG A 726 20.77 -33.44 -11.43
C ARG A 726 19.29 -33.33 -11.79
N THR A 727 18.71 -34.40 -12.29
CA THR A 727 17.27 -34.49 -12.57
C THR A 727 16.53 -34.78 -11.27
N GLY A 728 15.61 -33.90 -10.89
CA GLY A 728 14.72 -34.17 -9.75
C GLY A 728 13.67 -35.24 -10.06
N LYS A 729 12.98 -35.69 -9.03
CA LYS A 729 11.94 -36.72 -9.07
C LYS A 729 10.69 -36.12 -8.45
N PHE A 730 9.62 -36.04 -9.24
CA PHE A 730 8.32 -35.54 -8.79
C PHE A 730 7.63 -36.60 -7.93
N ASP A 731 7.23 -36.22 -6.72
CA ASP A 731 6.67 -37.13 -5.70
C ASP A 731 5.37 -36.54 -5.13
N VAL A 732 4.23 -37.06 -5.59
CA VAL A 732 2.91 -36.77 -5.00
C VAL A 732 2.83 -37.50 -3.67
N ILE A 733 2.80 -36.74 -2.59
CA ILE A 733 2.89 -37.26 -1.22
C ILE A 733 1.59 -37.99 -0.87
N LYS A 734 1.63 -39.33 -0.92
CA LYS A 734 0.53 -40.21 -0.51
C LYS A 734 0.84 -40.83 0.86
N GLY A 735 -0.06 -40.63 1.82
CA GLY A 735 0.03 -41.27 3.13
C GLY A 735 -0.18 -42.78 3.06
N THR A 736 0.48 -43.51 3.95
CA THR A 736 0.27 -44.96 4.15
C THR A 736 -0.50 -45.26 5.44
N GLU A 737 -0.63 -44.28 6.34
CA GLU A 737 -1.39 -44.36 7.58
C GLU A 737 -2.30 -43.13 7.74
N PHE A 738 -3.58 -43.32 8.11
CA PHE A 738 -4.53 -42.26 8.44
C PHE A 738 -4.86 -42.24 9.94
N ARG A 739 -4.96 -41.05 10.54
CA ARG A 739 -5.34 -40.85 11.95
C ARG A 739 -6.32 -39.67 12.09
N ILE A 740 -7.31 -39.82 12.97
CA ILE A 740 -8.01 -38.67 13.57
C ILE A 740 -7.17 -38.22 14.75
N ILE A 741 -6.65 -37.00 14.71
CA ILE A 741 -5.89 -36.38 15.82
C ILE A 741 -6.86 -35.82 16.85
N TYR A 742 -7.94 -35.19 16.39
CA TYR A 742 -8.99 -34.64 17.25
C TYR A 742 -10.32 -34.50 16.52
N GLN A 743 -11.43 -34.67 17.23
CA GLN A 743 -12.77 -34.38 16.73
C GLN A 743 -13.70 -33.99 17.89
N ASP A 744 -14.34 -32.83 17.79
CA ASP A 744 -15.49 -32.43 18.59
C ASP A 744 -16.52 -31.68 17.69
N GLU A 745 -17.51 -31.00 18.27
CA GLU A 745 -18.45 -30.19 17.47
C GLU A 745 -17.82 -28.94 16.83
N ASN A 746 -16.63 -28.52 17.27
CA ASN A 746 -16.02 -27.23 16.95
C ASN A 746 -14.81 -27.36 16.01
N GLN A 747 -14.11 -28.49 16.06
CA GLN A 747 -12.91 -28.79 15.27
C GLN A 747 -12.85 -30.28 14.89
N ALA A 748 -12.34 -30.55 13.69
CA ALA A 748 -11.70 -31.82 13.37
C ALA A 748 -10.26 -31.55 12.90
N GLU A 749 -9.30 -32.33 13.39
CA GLU A 749 -7.94 -32.42 12.87
C GLU A 749 -7.64 -33.88 12.49
N VAL A 750 -7.17 -34.08 11.27
CA VAL A 750 -6.79 -35.39 10.72
C VAL A 750 -5.36 -35.35 10.18
N SER A 751 -4.71 -36.50 10.21
CA SER A 751 -3.31 -36.73 9.83
C SER A 751 -3.22 -37.89 8.84
N PHE A 752 -2.32 -37.74 7.86
CA PHE A 752 -2.00 -38.72 6.83
C PHE A 752 -0.48 -38.83 6.75
N VAL A 753 0.07 -39.92 7.27
CA VAL A 753 1.50 -40.11 7.47
C VAL A 753 2.07 -41.01 6.38
N ARG A 754 3.18 -40.61 5.78
CA ARG A 754 4.10 -41.49 5.05
C ARG A 754 5.41 -41.57 5.83
N ARG A 755 5.83 -42.78 6.20
CA ARG A 755 7.17 -43.04 6.75
C ARG A 755 8.11 -43.41 5.60
N TRP A 756 9.40 -43.14 5.77
CA TRP A 756 10.44 -43.67 4.90
C TRP A 756 11.19 -44.82 5.59
N ASP A 757 11.64 -45.77 4.79
CA ASP A 757 12.55 -46.85 5.18
C ASP A 757 13.44 -47.24 3.98
N PRO A 758 14.57 -47.95 4.18
CA PRO A 758 15.51 -48.26 3.10
C PRO A 758 14.93 -49.03 1.90
N SER A 759 13.78 -49.71 2.02
CA SER A 759 13.13 -50.33 0.86
C SER A 759 12.54 -49.31 -0.12
N LEU A 760 12.39 -48.05 0.29
CA LEU A 760 11.93 -46.91 -0.50
C LEU A 760 13.07 -46.05 -1.07
N GLU A 761 14.33 -46.43 -0.85
CA GLU A 761 15.49 -45.74 -1.41
C GLU A 761 15.40 -45.63 -2.95
N GLY A 762 15.70 -44.44 -3.47
CA GLY A 762 15.57 -44.10 -4.89
C GLY A 762 14.13 -43.97 -5.42
N LYS A 763 13.10 -44.37 -4.66
CA LYS A 763 11.68 -44.42 -5.08
C LYS A 763 10.84 -43.31 -4.46
N ALA A 764 11.13 -42.94 -3.22
CA ALA A 764 10.50 -41.84 -2.50
C ALA A 764 11.55 -41.08 -1.69
N VAL A 765 11.29 -39.79 -1.45
CA VAL A 765 12.22 -38.92 -0.72
C VAL A 765 12.51 -39.47 0.70
N PRO A 766 13.75 -39.40 1.23
CA PRO A 766 14.12 -39.79 2.59
C PRO A 766 13.49 -38.94 3.72
N LEU A 767 12.16 -38.83 3.76
CA LEU A 767 11.44 -38.06 4.77
C LEU A 767 10.29 -38.86 5.39
N ASN A 768 10.20 -38.81 6.73
CA ASN A 768 8.92 -38.95 7.40
C ASN A 768 8.09 -37.69 7.10
N ILE A 769 6.85 -37.87 6.64
CA ILE A 769 5.94 -36.79 6.27
C ILE A 769 4.58 -37.02 6.93
N ASP A 770 4.15 -36.09 7.79
CA ASP A 770 2.79 -36.02 8.33
C ASP A 770 2.05 -34.84 7.70
N LYS A 771 1.12 -35.13 6.78
CA LYS A 771 0.20 -34.14 6.20
C LYS A 771 -1.04 -34.04 7.08
N ARG A 772 -1.43 -32.83 7.48
CA ARG A 772 -2.64 -32.60 8.28
C ARG A 772 -3.64 -31.68 7.61
N PHE A 773 -4.91 -31.90 7.95
CA PHE A 773 -6.03 -31.06 7.55
C PHE A 773 -6.87 -30.70 8.78
N ILE A 774 -7.28 -29.44 8.89
CA ILE A 774 -8.12 -28.94 9.98
C ILE A 774 -9.38 -28.29 9.40
N VAL A 775 -10.53 -28.66 9.94
CA VAL A 775 -11.83 -28.04 9.64
C VAL A 775 -12.45 -27.52 10.93
N LEU A 776 -12.88 -26.25 10.94
CA LEU A 776 -13.47 -25.58 12.09
C LEU A 776 -14.96 -25.27 11.87
N ARG A 777 -15.75 -25.28 12.93
CA ARG A 777 -17.18 -24.87 12.93
C ARG A 777 -17.30 -23.40 12.56
N GLY A 778 -18.17 -23.09 11.59
CA GLY A 778 -18.45 -21.71 11.18
C GLY A 778 -17.41 -21.10 10.22
N CYS A 779 -16.29 -21.77 9.93
CA CYS A 779 -15.34 -21.33 8.92
C CYS A 779 -15.76 -21.80 7.52
N SER A 780 -15.72 -20.91 6.53
CA SER A 780 -15.99 -21.25 5.12
C SER A 780 -14.69 -21.68 4.43
N GLY A 781 -14.11 -22.81 4.84
CA GLY A 781 -12.81 -23.27 4.37
C GLY A 781 -12.11 -24.25 5.32
N PHE A 782 -10.95 -24.77 4.89
CA PHE A 782 -10.12 -25.71 5.64
C PHE A 782 -8.64 -25.28 5.64
N TYR A 783 -7.90 -25.68 6.68
CA TYR A 783 -6.45 -25.46 6.78
C TYR A 783 -5.70 -26.75 6.43
N THR A 784 -4.49 -26.64 5.89
CA THR A 784 -3.57 -27.78 5.74
C THR A 784 -2.13 -27.39 6.04
N TYR A 785 -1.36 -28.33 6.59
CA TYR A 785 0.08 -28.20 6.87
C TYR A 785 0.78 -29.55 6.73
N GLY A 786 2.10 -29.50 6.51
CA GLY A 786 2.97 -30.66 6.44
C GLY A 786 4.09 -30.56 7.47
N ILE A 787 4.42 -31.68 8.12
CA ILE A 787 5.57 -31.81 9.01
C ILE A 787 6.53 -32.78 8.33
N TYR A 788 7.72 -32.29 7.95
CA TYR A 788 8.75 -33.09 7.27
C TYR A 788 9.91 -33.32 8.23
N GLU A 789 10.44 -34.55 8.26
CA GLU A 789 11.54 -34.95 9.13
C GLU A 789 12.50 -35.91 8.40
N HIS A 790 13.77 -35.51 8.29
CA HIS A 790 14.90 -36.36 7.89
C HIS A 790 15.62 -36.83 9.16
N GLN A 791 15.84 -38.14 9.26
CA GLN A 791 16.46 -38.76 10.44
C GLN A 791 17.99 -38.88 10.29
N ASP A 792 18.67 -39.03 11.41
CA ASP A 792 20.12 -39.33 11.42
C ASP A 792 20.40 -40.68 10.73
N GLY A 793 21.53 -40.78 10.03
CA GLY A 793 21.96 -41.94 9.24
C GLY A 793 21.14 -42.26 7.99
N TRP A 794 20.21 -41.39 7.56
CA TRP A 794 19.44 -41.58 6.33
C TRP A 794 20.16 -41.06 5.07
N PRO A 795 19.84 -41.55 3.86
CA PRO A 795 20.46 -41.07 2.63
C PRO A 795 20.18 -39.59 2.39
N GLY A 796 21.25 -38.81 2.17
CA GLY A 796 21.11 -37.40 1.82
C GLY A 796 20.35 -37.17 0.51
N PHE A 797 19.82 -35.97 0.31
CA PHE A 797 19.07 -35.58 -0.89
C PHE A 797 18.99 -34.06 -1.04
N GLY A 798 18.73 -33.57 -2.26
CA GLY A 798 18.29 -32.20 -2.51
C GLY A 798 16.76 -32.10 -2.61
N LEU A 799 16.18 -31.01 -2.11
CA LEU A 799 14.76 -30.70 -2.23
C LEU A 799 14.60 -29.44 -3.11
N GLY A 800 14.20 -29.59 -4.37
CA GLY A 800 14.04 -28.48 -5.30
C GLY A 800 12.71 -27.73 -5.15
N GLU A 801 11.62 -28.44 -4.83
CA GLU A 801 10.26 -27.88 -4.68
C GLU A 801 9.55 -28.51 -3.47
N THR A 802 8.69 -27.76 -2.78
CA THR A 802 7.52 -28.36 -2.10
C THR A 802 6.35 -27.38 -1.98
N ARG A 803 5.14 -27.90 -2.21
CA ARG A 803 3.91 -27.12 -2.42
C ARG A 803 2.63 -27.91 -2.16
N VAL A 804 1.50 -27.19 -2.17
CA VAL A 804 0.16 -27.77 -2.35
C VAL A 804 -0.43 -27.27 -3.66
N ALA A 805 -0.98 -28.17 -4.47
CA ALA A 805 -1.68 -27.86 -5.71
C ALA A 805 -3.19 -28.15 -5.59
N PHE A 806 -4.02 -27.34 -6.24
CA PHE A 806 -5.47 -27.54 -6.37
C PHE A 806 -5.91 -27.30 -7.81
N LYS A 807 -6.22 -28.38 -8.54
CA LYS A 807 -6.78 -28.36 -9.90
C LYS A 807 -8.31 -28.29 -9.79
N LEU A 808 -8.88 -27.10 -9.95
CA LEU A 808 -10.32 -26.82 -9.85
C LEU A 808 -11.05 -27.15 -11.16
N ARG A 809 -12.38 -27.16 -11.15
CA ARG A 809 -13.21 -27.39 -12.34
C ARG A 809 -13.05 -26.35 -13.44
N LYS A 810 -12.59 -26.80 -14.60
CA LYS A 810 -12.41 -25.97 -15.81
C LYS A 810 -13.71 -25.54 -16.48
N ASP A 811 -14.85 -26.18 -16.17
CA ASP A 811 -16.18 -25.73 -16.61
C ASP A 811 -16.78 -24.62 -15.71
N LYS A 812 -16.05 -24.19 -14.67
CA LYS A 812 -16.52 -23.23 -13.66
C LYS A 812 -15.57 -22.07 -13.43
N PHE A 813 -14.32 -22.37 -13.07
CA PHE A 813 -13.34 -21.37 -12.70
C PHE A 813 -12.58 -20.91 -13.95
N HIS A 814 -12.80 -19.66 -14.35
CA HIS A 814 -12.23 -19.09 -15.59
C HIS A 814 -11.44 -17.80 -15.36
N TYR A 815 -11.50 -17.24 -14.14
CA TYR A 815 -10.97 -15.92 -13.82
C TYR A 815 -10.08 -15.97 -12.59
N MET A 816 -8.79 -15.69 -12.76
CA MET A 816 -7.78 -15.70 -11.71
C MET A 816 -7.59 -14.28 -11.17
N ALA A 817 -7.43 -14.16 -9.84
CA ALA A 817 -7.09 -12.91 -9.17
C ALA A 817 -5.91 -13.09 -8.20
N LEU A 818 -4.82 -12.36 -8.46
CA LEU A 818 -3.57 -12.39 -7.67
C LEU A 818 -3.29 -11.06 -6.96
N ALA A 819 -3.70 -9.94 -7.55
CA ALA A 819 -3.52 -8.60 -7.00
C ALA A 819 -4.58 -7.63 -7.54
N ASP A 820 -4.69 -6.43 -6.95
CA ASP A 820 -5.62 -5.36 -7.39
C ASP A 820 -5.36 -4.85 -8.82
N ASN A 821 -4.23 -5.23 -9.42
CA ASN A 821 -3.82 -4.90 -10.79
C ASN A 821 -3.44 -6.14 -11.62
N ARG A 822 -3.65 -7.36 -11.11
CA ARG A 822 -3.33 -8.64 -11.78
C ARG A 822 -4.49 -9.61 -11.58
N GLN A 823 -5.51 -9.45 -12.42
CA GLN A 823 -6.69 -10.30 -12.51
C GLN A 823 -7.10 -10.39 -13.99
N ARG A 824 -7.43 -11.58 -14.48
CA ARG A 824 -7.77 -11.80 -15.90
C ARG A 824 -8.67 -13.02 -16.07
N ILE A 825 -9.37 -13.08 -17.20
CA ILE A 825 -9.78 -14.36 -17.77
C ILE A 825 -8.51 -15.09 -18.19
N MET A 826 -8.44 -16.38 -17.85
CA MET A 826 -7.29 -17.23 -18.11
C MET A 826 -7.56 -18.14 -19.30
N PRO A 827 -6.53 -18.53 -20.07
CA PRO A 827 -6.65 -19.54 -21.10
C PRO A 827 -6.91 -20.92 -20.47
N MET A 828 -7.57 -21.77 -21.25
CA MET A 828 -7.85 -23.16 -20.89
C MET A 828 -6.62 -24.04 -21.20
N PRO A 829 -6.43 -25.19 -20.54
CA PRO A 829 -5.36 -26.13 -20.90
C PRO A 829 -5.43 -26.58 -22.37
N GLU A 830 -6.64 -26.65 -22.94
CA GLU A 830 -6.88 -26.94 -24.36
C GLU A 830 -6.40 -25.83 -25.31
N ASP A 831 -6.27 -24.58 -24.84
CA ASP A 831 -5.85 -23.43 -25.67
C ASP A 831 -4.36 -23.45 -26.00
N ARG A 832 -3.60 -24.27 -25.27
CA ARG A 832 -2.18 -24.54 -25.48
C ARG A 832 -1.95 -25.57 -26.59
N VAL A 833 -2.84 -26.55 -26.71
CA VAL A 833 -2.66 -27.70 -27.63
C VAL A 833 -2.82 -27.26 -29.10
N PRO A 834 -1.89 -27.61 -30.02
CA PRO A 834 -2.05 -27.33 -31.44
C PRO A 834 -3.34 -27.94 -32.04
N PRO A 835 -4.10 -27.20 -32.88
CA PRO A 835 -3.78 -25.92 -33.51
C PRO A 835 -4.22 -24.69 -32.70
N ARG A 836 -4.68 -24.82 -31.45
CA ARG A 836 -5.11 -23.68 -30.62
C ARG A 836 -3.92 -22.87 -30.08
N GLY A 837 -2.87 -23.55 -29.66
CA GLY A 837 -1.64 -22.92 -29.18
C GLY A 837 -0.42 -23.33 -29.99
N GLN A 838 0.69 -22.63 -29.76
CA GLN A 838 1.99 -22.91 -30.35
C GLN A 838 3.11 -22.59 -29.35
N GLN A 839 4.07 -23.51 -29.20
CA GLN A 839 5.38 -23.24 -28.61
C GLN A 839 6.14 -22.17 -29.36
N LEU A 840 6.96 -21.44 -28.62
CA LEU A 840 8.06 -20.67 -29.16
C LEU A 840 9.41 -21.39 -28.93
N ALA A 841 9.88 -21.76 -27.72
CA ALA A 841 11.27 -22.26 -27.59
C ALA A 841 11.75 -23.41 -26.61
N TYR A 842 11.00 -24.02 -25.65
CA TYR A 842 11.53 -25.03 -24.64
C TYR A 842 10.53 -26.22 -24.24
N PRO A 843 10.13 -26.62 -22.98
CA PRO A 843 8.92 -27.49 -22.67
C PRO A 843 7.41 -27.01 -22.45
N GLU A 844 7.05 -25.91 -21.71
CA GLU A 844 5.72 -25.48 -21.10
C GLU A 844 4.75 -24.25 -21.43
N ALA A 845 5.08 -23.03 -21.93
CA ALA A 845 4.22 -21.83 -22.20
C ALA A 845 3.86 -21.58 -23.70
N PHE A 846 2.99 -20.62 -24.08
CA PHE A 846 2.29 -20.69 -25.40
C PHE A 846 1.81 -19.38 -26.05
N LEU A 847 2.02 -19.22 -27.37
CA LEU A 847 1.25 -18.27 -28.19
C LEU A 847 -0.16 -18.83 -28.48
N LEU A 848 -1.19 -18.05 -28.14
CA LEU A 848 -2.60 -18.43 -28.32
C LEU A 848 -3.11 -18.08 -29.73
N VAL A 849 -3.11 -19.05 -30.63
CA VAL A 849 -3.46 -18.91 -32.06
C VAL A 849 -4.98 -18.99 -32.31
N ASP A 850 -5.64 -19.96 -31.70
CA ASP A 850 -7.10 -20.12 -31.71
C ASP A 850 -7.61 -20.54 -30.31
N PRO A 851 -7.54 -19.67 -29.30
CA PRO A 851 -8.08 -19.97 -27.97
C PRO A 851 -9.63 -20.03 -27.96
N VAL A 852 -10.18 -20.85 -27.06
CA VAL A 852 -11.63 -21.02 -26.80
C VAL A 852 -12.30 -19.70 -26.43
N ASN A 853 -11.56 -18.77 -25.79
CA ASN A 853 -11.95 -17.38 -25.67
C ASN A 853 -11.22 -16.52 -26.73
N PRO A 854 -11.89 -16.04 -27.79
CA PRO A 854 -11.25 -15.28 -28.87
C PRO A 854 -10.57 -13.98 -28.45
N ASP A 855 -10.98 -13.38 -27.31
CA ASP A 855 -10.35 -12.17 -26.76
C ASP A 855 -8.88 -12.39 -26.33
N LEU A 856 -8.45 -13.65 -26.18
CA LEU A 856 -7.08 -14.03 -25.82
C LEU A 856 -6.15 -14.25 -27.03
N ARG A 857 -6.67 -14.18 -28.27
CA ARG A 857 -5.89 -14.52 -29.47
C ARG A 857 -4.72 -13.55 -29.67
N GLY A 858 -3.52 -14.10 -29.81
CA GLY A 858 -2.27 -13.36 -29.99
C GLY A 858 -1.56 -12.98 -28.68
N GLU A 859 -2.12 -13.29 -27.51
CA GLU A 859 -1.37 -13.27 -26.26
C GLU A 859 -0.42 -14.49 -26.17
N VAL A 860 0.61 -14.34 -25.32
CA VAL A 860 1.37 -15.48 -24.80
C VAL A 860 0.82 -15.84 -23.43
N ASP A 861 0.36 -17.07 -23.23
CA ASP A 861 0.15 -17.68 -21.92
C ASP A 861 1.49 -18.14 -21.35
N ASP A 862 1.69 -17.99 -20.05
CA ASP A 862 2.90 -18.43 -19.35
C ASP A 862 2.60 -18.61 -17.86
N LYS A 863 2.97 -19.76 -17.26
CA LYS A 863 2.59 -20.06 -15.87
C LYS A 863 3.23 -19.08 -14.86
N TYR A 864 4.26 -18.35 -15.25
CA TYR A 864 5.03 -17.46 -14.38
C TYR A 864 4.77 -15.96 -14.62
N GLN A 865 3.96 -15.59 -15.62
CA GLN A 865 3.13 -14.39 -15.59
C GLN A 865 2.21 -14.38 -14.35
N TYR A 866 2.01 -15.55 -13.71
CA TYR A 866 1.26 -15.75 -12.47
C TYR A 866 2.16 -15.91 -11.23
N SER A 867 3.45 -15.60 -11.34
CA SER A 867 4.35 -15.54 -10.19
C SER A 867 4.05 -14.37 -9.27
N CYS A 868 4.09 -14.60 -7.96
CA CYS A 868 3.99 -13.54 -6.97
C CYS A 868 5.14 -13.64 -5.98
N GLU A 869 5.45 -12.51 -5.38
CA GLU A 869 6.67 -12.31 -4.62
C GLU A 869 6.30 -12.28 -3.13
N ASP A 870 7.02 -12.98 -2.26
CA ASP A 870 6.41 -13.47 -1.01
C ASP A 870 5.80 -12.40 -0.08
N GLN A 871 6.45 -11.24 0.10
CA GLN A 871 5.87 -10.10 0.86
C GLN A 871 4.45 -9.68 0.40
N TYR A 872 4.09 -9.94 -0.86
CA TYR A 872 2.79 -9.66 -1.46
C TYR A 872 1.93 -10.93 -1.66
N ASN A 873 2.53 -12.11 -1.66
CA ASN A 873 1.94 -13.43 -1.88
C ASN A 873 1.15 -13.95 -0.66
N ASN A 874 0.13 -13.19 -0.25
CA ASN A 874 -0.65 -13.37 0.98
C ASN A 874 -2.04 -13.98 0.74
N VAL A 875 -2.63 -13.68 -0.42
CA VAL A 875 -3.91 -14.24 -0.88
C VAL A 875 -4.01 -14.15 -2.40
N HIS A 876 -4.46 -15.24 -3.02
CA HIS A 876 -4.71 -15.37 -4.45
C HIS A 876 -5.74 -16.48 -4.68
N GLY A 877 -6.32 -16.54 -5.88
CA GLY A 877 -7.28 -17.59 -6.18
C GLY A 877 -8.09 -17.35 -7.44
N TRP A 878 -9.21 -18.06 -7.50
CA TRP A 878 -10.01 -18.25 -8.70
C TRP A 878 -11.49 -17.97 -8.46
N ILE A 879 -12.13 -17.37 -9.46
CA ILE A 879 -13.54 -17.00 -9.48
C ILE A 879 -14.26 -17.82 -10.55
N SER A 880 -15.30 -18.53 -10.13
CA SER A 880 -16.40 -19.00 -10.96
C SER A 880 -17.45 -17.91 -11.02
N PHE A 881 -18.02 -17.66 -12.20
CA PHE A 881 -19.14 -16.72 -12.38
C PHE A 881 -20.51 -17.40 -12.31
N ASP A 882 -20.62 -18.70 -12.59
CA ASP A 882 -21.88 -19.44 -12.56
C ASP A 882 -21.74 -20.89 -12.03
N PRO A 883 -22.10 -21.18 -10.76
CA PRO A 883 -22.51 -20.19 -9.76
C PRO A 883 -21.32 -19.28 -9.33
N PRO A 884 -21.60 -18.06 -8.87
CA PRO A 884 -20.60 -17.11 -8.37
C PRO A 884 -19.92 -17.61 -7.08
N ILE A 885 -18.72 -18.17 -7.22
CA ILE A 885 -17.93 -18.78 -6.14
C ILE A 885 -16.46 -18.36 -6.28
N GLY A 886 -15.83 -18.00 -5.17
CA GLY A 886 -14.38 -17.80 -5.06
C GLY A 886 -13.71 -18.93 -4.28
N PHE A 887 -12.58 -19.42 -4.78
CA PHE A 887 -11.71 -20.40 -4.11
C PHE A 887 -10.33 -19.76 -3.95
N TRP A 888 -9.86 -19.63 -2.70
CA TRP A 888 -8.73 -18.76 -2.35
C TRP A 888 -7.66 -19.47 -1.51
N GLN A 889 -6.40 -19.34 -1.91
CA GLN A 889 -5.23 -19.62 -1.07
C GLN A 889 -5.00 -18.42 -0.14
N ILE A 890 -4.84 -18.65 1.17
CA ILE A 890 -4.44 -17.62 2.13
C ILE A 890 -3.20 -18.10 2.90
N THR A 891 -2.15 -17.27 2.86
CA THR A 891 -0.89 -17.48 3.58
C THR A 891 -0.78 -16.47 4.74
N PRO A 892 -0.95 -16.91 6.00
CA PRO A 892 -0.98 -16.01 7.17
C PRO A 892 0.41 -15.51 7.58
N SER A 893 1.41 -16.39 7.52
CA SER A 893 2.81 -16.13 7.86
C SER A 893 3.70 -16.66 6.74
N ASP A 894 4.83 -16.00 6.52
CA ASP A 894 5.84 -16.42 5.55
C ASP A 894 6.94 -17.30 6.20
N GLU A 895 6.82 -17.61 7.50
CA GLU A 895 7.92 -18.14 8.31
C GLU A 895 8.56 -19.45 7.84
N PHE A 896 7.80 -20.25 7.12
CA PHE A 896 8.21 -21.54 6.55
C PHE A 896 8.73 -21.45 5.12
N ARG A 897 8.67 -20.27 4.47
CA ARG A 897 9.19 -20.01 3.11
C ARG A 897 10.72 -19.84 3.11
N THR A 898 11.31 -19.73 1.92
CA THR A 898 12.76 -19.62 1.69
C THR A 898 13.13 -18.42 0.82
N GLY A 899 14.41 -18.03 0.78
CA GLY A 899 14.87 -16.89 -0.02
C GLY A 899 14.43 -15.50 0.46
N GLY A 900 14.02 -15.40 1.73
CA GLY A 900 13.70 -14.13 2.39
C GLY A 900 12.51 -13.37 1.82
N PRO A 901 12.34 -12.08 2.21
CA PRO A 901 11.21 -11.26 1.78
C PRO A 901 11.25 -10.92 0.29
N LEU A 902 12.28 -11.35 -0.46
CA LEU A 902 12.43 -11.06 -1.88
C LEU A 902 11.91 -12.16 -2.81
N LYS A 903 12.11 -13.44 -2.49
CA LYS A 903 11.73 -14.61 -3.32
C LYS A 903 10.40 -14.43 -4.08
N GLN A 904 10.39 -14.86 -5.35
CA GLN A 904 9.14 -15.20 -6.03
C GLN A 904 8.88 -16.69 -5.98
N ASN A 905 7.59 -16.99 -6.04
CA ASN A 905 7.04 -18.30 -6.16
C ASN A 905 5.84 -18.26 -7.10
N LEU A 906 5.42 -19.43 -7.60
CA LEU A 906 4.18 -19.55 -8.36
C LEU A 906 2.95 -19.35 -7.47
N THR A 907 1.82 -19.01 -8.10
CA THR A 907 0.50 -18.91 -7.44
C THR A 907 -0.62 -19.60 -8.22
N SER A 908 -0.43 -19.78 -9.54
CA SER A 908 -1.38 -20.38 -10.47
C SER A 908 -0.64 -21.07 -11.62
N HIS A 909 -1.30 -22.02 -12.29
CA HIS A 909 -0.88 -22.60 -13.57
C HIS A 909 -1.84 -22.12 -14.69
N VAL A 910 -1.72 -22.71 -15.90
CA VAL A 910 -2.79 -22.68 -16.91
C VAL A 910 -4.03 -23.45 -16.45
N GLY A 911 -5.21 -23.06 -16.94
CA GLY A 911 -6.49 -23.51 -16.39
C GLY A 911 -6.63 -23.14 -14.90
N PRO A 912 -7.72 -23.53 -14.23
CA PRO A 912 -7.95 -23.16 -12.85
C PRO A 912 -7.17 -24.01 -11.83
N THR A 913 -5.86 -23.99 -11.97
CA THR A 913 -4.90 -24.63 -11.07
C THR A 913 -4.33 -23.59 -10.12
N MET A 914 -4.49 -23.79 -8.81
CA MET A 914 -4.01 -22.87 -7.76
C MET A 914 -2.88 -23.52 -6.97
N LEU A 915 -1.81 -22.76 -6.69
CA LEU A 915 -0.58 -23.26 -6.07
C LEU A 915 -0.29 -22.55 -4.74
N ALA A 916 0.10 -23.32 -3.72
CA ALA A 916 0.58 -22.83 -2.42
C ALA A 916 2.03 -23.28 -2.22
N MET A 917 2.96 -22.46 -2.71
CA MET A 917 4.40 -22.73 -2.67
C MET A 917 4.98 -22.47 -1.27
N PHE A 918 5.79 -23.39 -0.78
CA PHE A 918 6.61 -23.22 0.43
C PHE A 918 8.11 -23.13 0.12
N LEU A 919 8.59 -23.97 -0.81
CA LEU A 919 9.98 -24.00 -1.26
C LEU A 919 10.01 -24.22 -2.76
N SER A 920 10.97 -23.59 -3.44
CA SER A 920 11.10 -23.65 -4.89
C SER A 920 12.47 -23.16 -5.35
N ALA A 921 13.15 -23.89 -6.24
CA ALA A 921 14.37 -23.46 -6.92
C ALA A 921 14.12 -22.35 -7.96
N HIS A 922 12.86 -22.13 -8.38
CA HIS A 922 12.51 -21.03 -9.27
C HIS A 922 13.08 -19.70 -8.73
N TYR A 923 13.54 -18.80 -9.62
CA TYR A 923 14.05 -17.45 -9.28
C TYR A 923 15.41 -17.40 -8.57
N ALA A 924 16.07 -18.54 -8.36
CA ALA A 924 17.37 -18.64 -7.69
C ALA A 924 18.27 -19.77 -8.22
N GLY A 925 17.67 -20.84 -8.71
CA GLY A 925 18.35 -22.08 -9.03
C GLY A 925 18.70 -22.88 -7.77
N ASP A 926 19.72 -23.72 -7.92
CA ASP A 926 20.26 -24.65 -6.91
C ASP A 926 20.74 -23.97 -5.61
N ASP A 927 20.89 -22.65 -5.60
CA ASP A 927 21.14 -21.81 -4.41
C ASP A 927 20.00 -21.82 -3.38
N LEU A 928 18.77 -22.18 -3.75
CA LEU A 928 17.62 -22.30 -2.83
C LEU A 928 17.01 -23.70 -2.75
N SER A 929 17.72 -24.70 -3.28
CA SER A 929 17.43 -26.13 -3.06
C SER A 929 18.21 -26.63 -1.83
N PRO A 930 17.60 -26.78 -0.64
CA PRO A 930 18.32 -27.29 0.51
C PRO A 930 18.76 -28.75 0.26
N LYS A 931 20.01 -29.01 0.61
CA LYS A 931 20.68 -30.30 0.45
C LYS A 931 20.95 -30.87 1.83
N PHE A 932 20.37 -32.03 2.11
CA PHE A 932 20.52 -32.74 3.37
C PHE A 932 21.62 -33.79 3.21
N MET A 933 22.56 -33.84 4.15
CA MET A 933 23.65 -34.81 4.13
C MET A 933 23.25 -36.10 4.84
N ASN A 934 23.92 -37.21 4.52
CA ASN A 934 23.83 -38.42 5.35
C ASN A 934 24.39 -38.11 6.74
N GLY A 935 23.60 -38.34 7.78
CA GLY A 935 23.89 -37.93 9.16
C GLY A 935 23.28 -36.58 9.60
N GLU A 936 22.57 -35.86 8.71
CA GLU A 936 21.98 -34.56 9.06
C GLU A 936 20.53 -34.70 9.54
N TYR A 937 20.27 -34.66 10.86
CA TYR A 937 18.90 -34.54 11.36
C TYR A 937 18.29 -33.18 10.98
N TRP A 938 17.08 -33.18 10.39
CA TRP A 938 16.36 -31.96 10.05
C TRP A 938 14.85 -32.15 10.21
N LYS A 939 14.16 -31.15 10.74
CA LYS A 939 12.69 -31.15 10.87
C LYS A 939 12.09 -29.76 10.68
N LYS A 940 11.03 -29.65 9.89
CA LYS A 940 10.34 -28.37 9.60
C LYS A 940 8.83 -28.56 9.42
N VAL A 941 8.07 -27.54 9.80
CA VAL A 941 6.62 -27.43 9.55
C VAL A 941 6.37 -26.42 8.44
N HIS A 942 5.58 -26.82 7.44
CA HIS A 942 5.14 -26.00 6.32
C HIS A 942 3.64 -25.70 6.43
N GLY A 943 3.27 -24.41 6.57
CA GLY A 943 1.90 -23.99 6.90
C GLY A 943 1.65 -23.85 8.41
N PRO A 944 0.38 -23.82 8.87
CA PRO A 944 -0.83 -24.00 8.07
C PRO A 944 -1.18 -22.85 7.13
N VAL A 945 -1.54 -23.23 5.90
CA VAL A 945 -2.22 -22.37 4.91
C VAL A 945 -3.72 -22.64 4.92
N PHE A 946 -4.53 -21.66 4.55
CA PHE A 946 -6.00 -21.73 4.59
C PHE A 946 -6.59 -21.67 3.17
N MET A 947 -7.47 -22.61 2.84
CA MET A 947 -8.25 -22.63 1.60
C MET A 947 -9.64 -22.10 1.92
N TYR A 948 -9.88 -20.85 1.53
CA TYR A 948 -11.09 -20.10 1.83
C TYR A 948 -12.07 -20.13 0.66
N LEU A 949 -13.36 -20.21 0.99
CA LEU A 949 -14.50 -20.32 0.07
C LEU A 949 -15.47 -19.18 0.34
N ASN A 950 -15.85 -18.41 -0.68
CA ASN A 950 -16.93 -17.42 -0.59
C ASN A 950 -17.82 -17.42 -1.85
N SER A 951 -18.96 -16.75 -1.78
CA SER A 951 -19.96 -16.70 -2.85
C SER A 951 -20.85 -15.47 -2.73
N SER A 952 -21.54 -15.10 -3.82
CA SER A 952 -22.55 -14.03 -3.82
C SER A 952 -23.88 -14.54 -4.38
N TRP A 953 -25.00 -14.06 -3.84
CA TRP A 953 -26.35 -14.57 -4.18
C TRP A 953 -27.35 -13.45 -4.54
N ASP A 954 -26.88 -12.20 -4.58
CA ASP A 954 -27.69 -10.98 -4.71
C ASP A 954 -27.61 -10.33 -6.10
N GLY A 955 -26.92 -10.96 -7.05
CA GLY A 955 -26.62 -10.39 -8.37
C GLY A 955 -25.53 -9.32 -8.36
N SER A 956 -24.72 -9.25 -7.30
CA SER A 956 -23.49 -8.45 -7.30
C SER A 956 -22.43 -9.03 -8.24
N ASP A 957 -21.53 -8.16 -8.70
CA ASP A 957 -20.40 -8.50 -9.58
C ASP A 957 -19.47 -9.51 -8.89
N PRO A 958 -19.29 -10.74 -9.41
CA PRO A 958 -18.48 -11.78 -8.75
C PRO A 958 -17.01 -11.40 -8.57
N THR A 959 -16.47 -10.42 -9.29
CA THR A 959 -15.12 -9.89 -9.02
C THR A 959 -14.98 -9.28 -7.62
N LEU A 960 -16.09 -8.92 -6.96
CA LEU A 960 -16.10 -8.44 -5.58
C LEU A 960 -15.75 -9.52 -4.55
N LEU A 961 -15.78 -10.81 -4.91
CA LEU A 961 -15.34 -11.91 -4.04
C LEU A 961 -13.86 -11.79 -3.64
N TRP A 962 -13.04 -11.14 -4.47
CA TRP A 962 -11.66 -10.75 -4.16
C TRP A 962 -11.56 -9.68 -3.05
N GLU A 963 -12.50 -8.74 -2.96
CA GLU A 963 -12.49 -7.74 -1.91
C GLU A 963 -12.68 -8.38 -0.53
N ASP A 964 -13.51 -9.42 -0.47
CA ASP A 964 -13.84 -10.20 0.72
C ASP A 964 -12.75 -11.22 1.10
N ALA A 965 -12.15 -11.92 0.13
CA ALA A 965 -10.97 -12.78 0.38
C ALA A 965 -9.80 -11.99 1.01
N LYS A 966 -9.59 -10.73 0.59
CA LYS A 966 -8.64 -9.81 1.23
C LYS A 966 -9.05 -9.33 2.63
N VAL A 967 -10.31 -9.48 3.04
CA VAL A 967 -10.72 -9.30 4.45
C VAL A 967 -10.38 -10.55 5.24
N GLN A 968 -10.71 -11.75 4.74
CA GLN A 968 -10.38 -13.00 5.41
C GLN A 968 -8.85 -13.15 5.62
N MET A 969 -8.03 -12.83 4.62
CA MET A 969 -6.57 -12.86 4.74
C MET A 969 -6.05 -11.98 5.90
N MET A 970 -6.66 -10.81 6.13
CA MET A 970 -6.31 -9.96 7.27
C MET A 970 -6.71 -10.59 8.62
N ILE A 971 -7.81 -11.35 8.67
CA ILE A 971 -8.23 -12.09 9.87
C ILE A 971 -7.23 -13.21 10.16
N GLU A 972 -6.82 -14.00 9.16
CA GLU A 972 -5.82 -15.05 9.36
C GLU A 972 -4.44 -14.48 9.80
N LYS A 973 -4.02 -13.33 9.24
CA LYS A 973 -2.80 -12.60 9.66
C LYS A 973 -2.88 -12.05 11.09
N GLU A 974 -4.07 -11.69 11.57
CA GLU A 974 -4.29 -11.26 12.96
C GLU A 974 -4.43 -12.45 13.95
N SER A 975 -4.90 -13.61 13.47
CA SER A 975 -5.05 -14.86 14.23
C SER A 975 -3.78 -15.73 14.32
N TRP A 976 -2.71 -15.39 13.60
CA TRP A 976 -1.45 -16.17 13.62
C TRP A 976 -0.62 -15.96 14.90
N PRO A 977 -0.04 -17.01 15.52
CA PRO A 977 -0.12 -18.43 15.14
C PRO A 977 -1.36 -19.11 15.70
N TYR A 978 -1.86 -20.13 14.98
CA TYR A 978 -3.12 -20.77 15.31
C TYR A 978 -3.06 -21.60 16.61
N CYS A 979 -3.81 -21.18 17.62
CA CYS A 979 -3.95 -21.92 18.87
C CYS A 979 -4.53 -23.33 18.68
N PHE A 980 -5.30 -23.56 17.61
CA PHE A 980 -6.06 -24.79 17.38
C PHE A 980 -5.28 -25.95 16.72
N ALA A 981 -4.15 -25.72 16.03
CA ALA A 981 -3.43 -26.79 15.31
C ALA A 981 -2.61 -27.67 16.25
N LEU A 982 -2.93 -28.96 16.39
CA LEU A 982 -2.58 -29.75 17.57
C LEU A 982 -1.21 -30.46 17.55
N SER A 983 -0.37 -30.27 16.53
CA SER A 983 0.98 -30.85 16.58
C SER A 983 1.88 -30.14 17.59
N GLU A 984 2.67 -30.91 18.34
CA GLU A 984 3.72 -30.40 19.25
C GLU A 984 4.84 -29.71 18.46
N ASP A 985 5.09 -30.14 17.21
CA ASP A 985 6.01 -29.48 16.28
C ASP A 985 5.54 -28.07 15.87
N PHE A 986 4.23 -27.76 15.98
CA PHE A 986 3.69 -26.45 15.70
C PHE A 986 3.71 -25.56 16.96
N GLN A 987 4.84 -24.88 17.17
CA GLN A 987 5.00 -23.97 18.31
C GLN A 987 3.87 -22.93 18.40
N LYS A 988 3.32 -22.78 19.61
CA LYS A 988 2.23 -21.87 19.97
C LYS A 988 2.72 -20.45 20.25
N THR A 989 1.78 -19.50 20.38
CA THR A 989 2.07 -18.08 20.69
C THR A 989 2.96 -17.94 21.93
N GLU A 990 2.68 -18.72 22.96
CA GLU A 990 3.36 -18.77 24.25
C GLU A 990 4.74 -19.45 24.21
N GLN A 991 5.08 -20.17 23.13
CA GLN A 991 6.39 -20.79 22.90
C GLN A 991 7.29 -19.94 21.99
N ARG A 992 6.81 -18.80 21.49
CA ARG A 992 7.46 -18.00 20.44
C ARG A 992 8.01 -16.67 20.94
N GLY A 993 9.17 -16.29 20.40
CA GLY A 993 9.88 -15.05 20.72
C GLY A 993 9.38 -13.81 19.99
N CYS A 994 9.95 -12.67 20.34
CA CYS A 994 9.86 -11.43 19.55
C CYS A 994 11.15 -10.61 19.69
N ILE A 995 11.50 -9.86 18.63
CA ILE A 995 12.60 -8.90 18.63
C ILE A 995 12.12 -7.53 18.19
N SER A 996 12.64 -6.50 18.83
CA SER A 996 12.39 -5.10 18.52
C SER A 996 13.71 -4.36 18.38
N GLY A 997 13.68 -3.19 17.75
CA GLY A 997 14.87 -2.37 17.67
C GLY A 997 14.73 -1.14 16.81
N ARG A 998 15.87 -0.56 16.46
CA ARG A 998 15.97 0.55 15.51
C ARG A 998 17.23 0.45 14.67
N LEU A 999 17.07 0.53 13.36
CA LEU A 999 18.15 0.55 12.38
C LEU A 999 18.42 1.98 11.90
N LEU A 1000 19.70 2.36 11.96
CA LEU A 1000 20.26 3.61 11.45
C LEU A 1000 21.25 3.32 10.31
N VAL A 1001 21.46 4.30 9.43
CA VAL A 1001 22.50 4.26 8.39
C VAL A 1001 23.40 5.48 8.54
N ARG A 1002 24.69 5.24 8.66
CA ARG A 1002 25.73 6.26 8.78
C ARG A 1002 26.40 6.46 7.43
N ASP A 1003 26.02 7.53 6.73
CA ASP A 1003 26.58 7.93 5.45
C ASP A 1003 27.15 9.34 5.58
N ARG A 1004 28.46 9.43 5.79
CA ARG A 1004 29.18 10.70 6.04
C ARG A 1004 29.26 11.62 4.81
N TYR A 1005 28.88 11.14 3.62
CA TYR A 1005 28.82 11.98 2.42
C TYR A 1005 27.43 12.66 2.29
N LEU A 1006 26.36 12.05 2.85
CA LEU A 1006 25.01 12.61 2.83
C LEU A 1006 24.65 13.47 4.07
N ASP A 1007 25.11 13.11 5.26
CA ASP A 1007 24.90 13.88 6.50
C ASP A 1007 25.95 13.50 7.58
N ASP A 1008 26.39 14.47 8.38
CA ASP A 1008 27.23 14.21 9.56
C ASP A 1008 26.46 13.42 10.64
N ALA A 1009 25.13 13.47 10.63
CA ALA A 1009 24.27 12.72 11.54
C ALA A 1009 23.87 11.35 10.98
N ASP A 1010 23.86 10.32 11.84
CA ASP A 1010 23.34 9.00 11.49
C ASP A 1010 21.86 9.10 11.08
N LEU A 1011 21.54 8.62 9.88
CA LEU A 1011 20.22 8.65 9.25
C LEU A 1011 19.33 7.50 9.75
N TYR A 1012 18.02 7.65 9.64
CA TYR A 1012 17.08 6.55 9.95
C TYR A 1012 16.86 5.64 8.74
N ALA A 1013 16.85 4.33 8.95
CA ALA A 1013 16.57 3.33 7.92
C ALA A 1013 15.05 3.16 7.68
N THR A 1014 14.35 4.27 7.43
CA THR A 1014 12.88 4.39 7.31
C THR A 1014 12.29 3.32 6.37
N ALA A 1015 11.62 2.29 6.90
CA ALA A 1015 11.08 1.16 6.13
C ALA A 1015 12.05 0.26 5.36
N ALA A 1016 13.34 0.25 5.74
CA ALA A 1016 14.29 -0.83 5.46
C ALA A 1016 13.72 -2.22 5.80
N TYR A 1017 14.24 -3.25 5.16
CA TYR A 1017 13.86 -4.63 5.45
C TYR A 1017 14.79 -5.17 6.53
N VAL A 1018 14.20 -5.75 7.56
CA VAL A 1018 14.91 -6.34 8.70
C VAL A 1018 14.34 -7.73 8.93
N GLY A 1019 15.21 -8.71 9.07
CA GLY A 1019 14.79 -10.09 9.26
C GLY A 1019 15.76 -10.95 10.05
N LEU A 1020 15.31 -12.17 10.29
CA LEU A 1020 16.02 -13.24 10.96
C LEU A 1020 16.02 -14.45 10.03
N ALA A 1021 17.17 -15.11 9.94
CA ALA A 1021 17.37 -16.41 9.31
C ALA A 1021 18.50 -17.13 10.06
N LEU A 1022 18.81 -18.38 9.70
CA LEU A 1022 19.92 -19.11 10.33
C LEU A 1022 21.25 -18.32 10.25
N PRO A 1023 22.19 -18.56 11.18
CA PRO A 1023 23.49 -17.91 11.16
C PRO A 1023 24.26 -18.16 9.87
N GLY A 1024 24.90 -17.11 9.35
CA GLY A 1024 25.51 -17.09 8.02
C GLY A 1024 26.08 -15.71 7.70
N ASP A 1025 26.67 -15.51 6.53
CA ASP A 1025 27.38 -14.27 6.18
C ASP A 1025 26.47 -13.12 5.72
N ALA A 1026 27.02 -11.90 5.64
CA ALA A 1026 26.28 -10.76 5.08
C ALA A 1026 25.84 -11.06 3.64
N GLY A 1027 24.54 -10.92 3.36
CA GLY A 1027 23.94 -11.29 2.08
C GLY A 1027 23.52 -12.76 1.95
N SER A 1028 23.81 -13.63 2.93
CA SER A 1028 23.36 -15.04 2.93
C SER A 1028 21.84 -15.19 3.11
N TRP A 1029 21.14 -14.19 3.66
CA TRP A 1029 19.71 -14.24 3.96
C TRP A 1029 18.84 -14.63 2.75
N GLN A 1030 19.12 -14.09 1.56
CA GLN A 1030 18.42 -14.44 0.31
C GLN A 1030 18.73 -15.86 -0.22
N ARG A 1031 19.71 -16.57 0.36
CA ARG A 1031 20.13 -17.95 0.03
C ARG A 1031 19.78 -18.95 1.12
N GLU A 1032 19.26 -18.51 2.26
CA GLU A 1032 18.83 -19.44 3.31
C GLU A 1032 17.55 -20.17 2.87
N CYS A 1033 17.52 -21.48 3.08
CA CYS A 1033 16.47 -22.38 2.64
C CYS A 1033 16.16 -23.55 3.60
N LYS A 1034 17.02 -23.87 4.58
CA LYS A 1034 16.80 -24.96 5.54
C LYS A 1034 15.94 -24.57 6.74
N GLY A 1035 16.15 -23.37 7.29
CA GLY A 1035 15.53 -22.92 8.54
C GLY A 1035 14.18 -22.23 8.39
N TYR A 1036 13.73 -21.59 9.47
CA TYR A 1036 12.63 -20.62 9.44
C TYR A 1036 13.18 -19.21 9.21
N GLN A 1037 12.36 -18.33 8.63
CA GLN A 1037 12.76 -16.95 8.37
C GLN A 1037 11.67 -15.95 8.76
N PHE A 1038 12.05 -14.84 9.38
CA PHE A 1038 11.08 -13.87 9.88
C PHE A 1038 11.47 -12.47 9.43
N TRP A 1039 10.51 -11.63 9.03
CA TRP A 1039 10.83 -10.30 8.55
C TRP A 1039 9.74 -9.27 8.79
N CYS A 1040 10.17 -8.01 8.80
CA CYS A 1040 9.30 -6.86 8.71
C CYS A 1040 9.98 -5.75 7.89
N ARG A 1041 9.21 -4.70 7.61
CA ARG A 1041 9.77 -3.41 7.20
C ARG A 1041 9.73 -2.47 8.38
N ALA A 1042 10.78 -1.68 8.55
CA ALA A 1042 10.87 -0.68 9.61
C ALA A 1042 9.77 0.41 9.50
N ASP A 1043 9.54 1.11 10.59
CA ASP A 1043 8.71 2.32 10.66
C ASP A 1043 9.48 3.55 10.14
N ASP A 1044 8.80 4.71 10.11
CA ASP A 1044 9.37 5.94 9.58
C ASP A 1044 10.65 6.41 10.30
N ASP A 1045 10.86 6.04 11.57
CA ASP A 1045 12.07 6.36 12.34
C ASP A 1045 13.03 5.16 12.48
N GLY A 1046 13.01 4.24 11.51
CA GLY A 1046 13.90 3.08 11.46
C GLY A 1046 13.62 2.02 12.53
N SER A 1047 12.59 2.21 13.36
CA SER A 1047 12.18 1.22 14.36
C SER A 1047 11.63 -0.04 13.70
N PHE A 1048 11.86 -1.21 14.24
CA PHE A 1048 11.31 -2.46 13.71
C PHE A 1048 10.77 -3.37 14.82
N TYR A 1049 9.85 -4.26 14.48
CA TYR A 1049 9.30 -5.25 15.39
C TYR A 1049 8.89 -6.52 14.64
N ILE A 1050 9.51 -7.63 15.01
CA ILE A 1050 9.22 -8.98 14.52
C ILE A 1050 8.65 -9.78 15.70
N ARG A 1051 7.51 -10.44 15.49
CA ARG A 1051 6.76 -11.18 16.51
C ARG A 1051 6.57 -12.63 16.09
N ASN A 1052 6.14 -13.47 17.03
CA ASN A 1052 5.75 -14.86 16.80
C ASN A 1052 6.90 -15.73 16.24
N ILE A 1053 8.14 -15.44 16.66
CA ILE A 1053 9.34 -16.08 16.12
C ILE A 1053 9.50 -17.48 16.71
N VAL A 1054 9.71 -18.49 15.87
CA VAL A 1054 9.98 -19.87 16.30
C VAL A 1054 11.29 -19.92 17.09
N ALA A 1055 11.31 -20.61 18.22
CA ALA A 1055 12.51 -20.76 19.04
C ALA A 1055 13.65 -21.46 18.26
N GLY A 1056 14.86 -20.91 18.35
CA GLY A 1056 16.06 -21.34 17.62
C GLY A 1056 17.11 -20.23 17.59
N ASP A 1057 18.23 -20.48 16.92
CA ASP A 1057 19.34 -19.54 16.73
C ASP A 1057 19.26 -18.83 15.37
N TYR A 1058 19.50 -17.51 15.38
CA TYR A 1058 19.39 -16.67 14.18
C TYR A 1058 20.45 -15.57 14.18
N ASN A 1059 20.91 -15.13 13.00
CA ASN A 1059 21.49 -13.79 12.87
C ASN A 1059 20.40 -12.80 12.41
N LEU A 1060 20.57 -11.53 12.79
CA LEU A 1060 19.74 -10.45 12.27
C LEU A 1060 20.37 -9.87 11.00
N TYR A 1061 19.60 -9.87 9.93
CA TYR A 1061 19.97 -9.31 8.63
C TYR A 1061 19.13 -8.07 8.33
N ALA A 1062 19.69 -7.14 7.57
CA ALA A 1062 18.94 -6.01 7.03
C ALA A 1062 19.56 -5.49 5.73
N TRP A 1063 18.75 -4.82 4.91
CA TRP A 1063 19.25 -3.97 3.82
C TRP A 1063 18.32 -2.77 3.64
N VAL A 1064 18.88 -1.67 3.12
CA VAL A 1064 18.24 -0.35 3.11
C VAL A 1064 18.22 0.20 1.68
N PRO A 1065 17.19 -0.10 0.88
CA PRO A 1065 17.18 0.20 -0.54
C PRO A 1065 17.56 1.64 -0.93
N GLY A 1066 18.36 1.70 -1.98
CA GLY A 1066 19.12 2.88 -2.39
C GLY A 1066 20.50 2.97 -1.75
N PHE A 1067 20.73 2.41 -0.56
CA PHE A 1067 22.09 2.12 -0.07
C PHE A 1067 22.52 0.75 -0.61
N ILE A 1068 23.79 0.61 -0.98
CA ILE A 1068 24.37 -0.62 -1.52
C ILE A 1068 24.96 -1.48 -0.40
N GLY A 1069 24.75 -2.80 -0.47
CA GLY A 1069 25.27 -3.79 0.48
C GLY A 1069 24.32 -4.18 1.62
N ASP A 1070 24.46 -5.43 2.04
CA ASP A 1070 23.73 -6.03 3.15
C ASP A 1070 24.33 -5.70 4.52
N TYR A 1071 23.51 -5.78 5.55
CA TYR A 1071 23.89 -5.78 6.94
C TYR A 1071 23.64 -7.14 7.58
N LYS A 1072 24.61 -7.56 8.39
CA LYS A 1072 24.51 -8.64 9.37
C LYS A 1072 24.82 -8.03 10.74
N LEU A 1073 24.08 -8.43 11.77
CA LEU A 1073 24.49 -8.24 13.15
C LEU A 1073 25.48 -9.35 13.52
N ASP A 1074 26.68 -8.98 13.94
CA ASP A 1074 27.75 -9.90 14.38
C ASP A 1074 27.49 -10.48 15.78
N ALA A 1075 26.29 -11.00 15.99
CA ALA A 1075 25.84 -11.73 17.17
C ALA A 1075 24.74 -12.72 16.78
N THR A 1076 24.82 -13.94 17.31
CA THR A 1076 23.73 -14.93 17.22
C THR A 1076 22.69 -14.64 18.31
N LEU A 1077 21.42 -14.74 17.94
CA LEU A 1077 20.26 -14.42 18.78
C LEU A 1077 19.56 -15.69 19.24
N THR A 1078 20.11 -16.27 20.30
CA THR A 1078 19.58 -17.44 21.03
C THR A 1078 18.40 -17.06 21.94
N GLU A 1079 17.46 -17.98 22.18
CA GLU A 1079 16.37 -17.89 23.19
C GLU A 1079 15.68 -16.50 23.31
N MET A 1080 15.13 -16.00 22.20
CA MET A 1080 14.66 -14.61 22.04
C MET A 1080 13.56 -14.13 23.00
N THR A 1081 13.98 -13.65 24.17
CA THR A 1081 13.15 -12.98 25.18
C THR A 1081 13.14 -11.45 24.98
N SER A 1082 12.29 -10.97 24.05
CA SER A 1082 11.91 -9.55 23.90
C SER A 1082 13.07 -8.55 23.82
N ILE A 1083 14.06 -8.83 22.96
CA ILE A 1083 15.27 -8.02 22.84
C ILE A 1083 14.97 -6.65 22.19
N TRP A 1084 15.63 -5.59 22.65
CA TRP A 1084 15.71 -4.28 21.96
C TRP A 1084 17.13 -4.02 21.46
N VAL A 1085 17.32 -3.94 20.14
CA VAL A 1085 18.64 -3.68 19.53
C VAL A 1085 18.69 -2.32 18.83
N THR A 1086 19.75 -1.55 19.02
CA THR A 1086 20.00 -0.33 18.23
C THR A 1086 21.18 -0.58 17.31
N LEU A 1087 20.93 -0.51 16.00
CA LEU A 1087 21.83 -0.94 14.94
C LEU A 1087 22.27 0.26 14.10
N CYS A 1088 23.50 0.25 13.61
CA CYS A 1088 24.01 1.30 12.73
C CYS A 1088 24.85 0.72 11.59
N MET A 1089 24.31 0.76 10.37
CA MET A 1089 25.04 0.40 9.16
C MET A 1089 26.05 1.48 8.82
N ASN A 1090 27.33 1.16 8.89
CA ASN A 1090 28.39 2.04 8.38
C ASN A 1090 28.38 1.99 6.85
N HIS A 1091 27.98 3.08 6.19
CA HIS A 1091 28.09 3.24 4.75
C HIS A 1091 29.28 4.13 4.41
N GLN A 1092 30.26 3.58 3.69
CA GLN A 1092 31.41 4.34 3.23
C GLN A 1092 31.19 4.83 1.80
N GLU A 1093 31.17 6.16 1.68
CA GLU A 1093 31.15 6.96 0.45
C GLU A 1093 29.87 6.86 -0.41
N THR A 1094 29.31 7.99 -0.85
CA THR A 1094 28.33 8.02 -1.97
C THR A 1094 28.32 9.36 -2.70
N VAL A 1095 28.34 9.30 -4.03
CA VAL A 1095 27.87 10.37 -4.96
C VAL A 1095 26.81 9.74 -5.91
N PRO A 1096 26.05 10.53 -6.69
CA PRO A 1096 24.59 10.39 -6.76
C PRO A 1096 24.10 9.02 -7.28
N ARG A 1097 23.00 8.54 -6.71
CA ARG A 1097 22.34 7.28 -7.10
C ARG A 1097 21.59 7.43 -8.43
N CYS A 1098 21.92 6.62 -9.43
CA CYS A 1098 20.88 6.00 -10.26
C CYS A 1098 20.31 4.84 -9.44
N GLY A 1099 19.13 5.05 -8.84
CA GLY A 1099 18.47 4.06 -7.99
C GLY A 1099 17.13 3.65 -8.59
N ARG A 1100 16.83 2.34 -8.50
CA ARG A 1100 15.67 1.68 -9.11
C ARG A 1100 14.31 2.39 -8.94
N SER A 1101 13.39 2.03 -9.84
CA SER A 1101 11.96 2.43 -9.96
C SER A 1101 11.61 3.68 -10.78
N GLU A 1102 12.58 4.44 -11.31
CA GLU A 1102 12.32 5.50 -12.32
C GLU A 1102 13.06 5.30 -13.66
N CYS A 1103 13.90 4.25 -13.81
CA CYS A 1103 14.62 3.89 -15.06
C CYS A 1103 13.73 3.21 -16.13
N LEU A 1104 12.44 3.55 -16.20
CA LEU A 1104 11.48 3.01 -17.17
C LEU A 1104 10.57 4.16 -17.65
N THR A 1105 11.09 4.96 -18.58
CA THR A 1105 10.32 5.98 -19.29
C THR A 1105 10.53 5.85 -20.80
N ASP A 1106 9.47 5.36 -21.46
CA ASP A 1106 9.11 5.69 -22.85
C ASP A 1106 10.13 5.35 -23.97
N LEU A 1107 10.55 4.09 -24.07
CA LEU A 1107 10.93 3.51 -25.37
C LEU A 1107 9.67 3.03 -26.13
N PRO A 1108 9.49 3.40 -27.41
CA PRO A 1108 8.29 3.04 -28.17
C PRO A 1108 8.21 1.54 -28.45
N LEU A 1109 7.08 0.93 -28.09
CA LEU A 1109 6.74 -0.47 -28.40
C LEU A 1109 6.16 -0.55 -29.82
N ASN A 1110 6.76 -1.37 -30.69
CA ASN A 1110 6.28 -1.57 -32.07
C ASN A 1110 6.60 -2.96 -32.65
N SER A 1111 6.32 -4.03 -31.90
CA SER A 1111 6.34 -5.41 -32.39
C SER A 1111 5.21 -6.25 -31.75
N THR A 1112 4.85 -7.37 -32.39
CA THR A 1112 3.50 -7.98 -32.41
C THR A 1112 3.09 -8.83 -31.20
N PHE A 1113 3.90 -8.93 -30.14
CA PHE A 1113 3.66 -9.87 -29.03
C PHE A 1113 3.35 -9.14 -27.71
N LEU A 1114 2.07 -8.86 -27.46
CA LEU A 1114 1.62 -8.05 -26.31
C LEU A 1114 0.81 -8.87 -25.30
N THR A 1115 1.35 -9.07 -24.10
CA THR A 1115 0.63 -9.53 -22.91
C THR A 1115 -0.17 -8.37 -22.27
N LEU A 1116 -1.40 -8.61 -21.83
CA LEU A 1116 -2.34 -7.57 -21.34
C LEU A 1116 -2.01 -6.92 -19.98
N ILE A 1117 -0.79 -7.09 -19.44
CA ILE A 1117 -0.39 -6.63 -18.09
C ILE A 1117 0.29 -5.25 -18.13
N PRO A 1118 -0.16 -4.23 -17.35
CA PRO A 1118 0.42 -2.87 -17.36
C PRO A 1118 1.86 -2.69 -16.81
N THR A 1119 2.69 -3.73 -16.76
CA THR A 1119 4.06 -3.71 -16.23
C THR A 1119 5.06 -4.04 -17.33
N ILE A 1120 5.84 -3.04 -17.76
CA ILE A 1120 6.70 -3.05 -18.97
C ILE A 1120 7.69 -4.22 -19.03
N PHE A 1121 8.04 -4.82 -17.88
CA PHE A 1121 8.97 -5.94 -17.81
C PHE A 1121 8.33 -7.34 -17.88
N ARG A 1122 7.01 -7.47 -17.69
CA ARG A 1122 6.34 -8.79 -17.73
C ARG A 1122 5.95 -9.20 -19.15
N GLN A 1123 6.89 -9.03 -20.07
CA GLN A 1123 6.76 -9.36 -21.49
C GLN A 1123 7.60 -10.61 -21.83
N TYR A 1124 7.09 -11.43 -22.74
CA TYR A 1124 7.86 -12.48 -23.39
C TYR A 1124 8.95 -11.85 -24.30
N GLY A 1125 10.02 -12.58 -24.63
CA GLY A 1125 11.00 -12.16 -25.65
C GLY A 1125 12.02 -11.09 -25.22
N LEU A 1126 12.22 -10.85 -23.91
CA LEU A 1126 13.15 -9.82 -23.39
C LEU A 1126 14.58 -9.90 -23.96
N TRP A 1127 15.08 -11.11 -24.24
CA TRP A 1127 16.42 -11.37 -24.77
C TRP A 1127 16.52 -11.04 -26.26
N GLU A 1128 15.49 -11.32 -27.05
CA GLU A 1128 15.49 -11.03 -28.50
C GLU A 1128 15.48 -9.52 -28.76
N ARG A 1129 14.79 -8.77 -27.91
CA ARG A 1129 14.67 -7.31 -27.98
C ARG A 1129 16.01 -6.56 -27.89
N TYR A 1130 17.06 -7.17 -27.35
CA TYR A 1130 18.39 -6.57 -27.43
C TYR A 1130 18.90 -6.54 -28.88
N ALA A 1131 18.68 -7.61 -29.66
CA ALA A 1131 19.07 -7.65 -31.08
C ALA A 1131 18.22 -6.72 -31.95
N GLU A 1132 16.95 -6.47 -31.60
CA GLU A 1132 16.11 -5.44 -32.25
C GLU A 1132 16.67 -4.02 -32.08
N LEU A 1133 17.23 -3.70 -30.90
CA LEU A 1133 17.75 -2.37 -30.55
C LEU A 1133 19.22 -2.19 -30.94
N TYR A 1134 19.99 -3.27 -30.93
CA TYR A 1134 21.46 -3.29 -31.10
C TYR A 1134 21.86 -4.34 -32.15
N PRO A 1135 21.41 -4.23 -33.43
CA PRO A 1135 21.65 -5.27 -34.44
C PRO A 1135 23.14 -5.44 -34.78
N ASP A 1136 23.84 -4.36 -35.14
CA ASP A 1136 25.21 -4.43 -35.66
C ASP A 1136 26.31 -4.09 -34.64
N SER A 1137 25.95 -3.52 -33.49
CA SER A 1137 26.91 -3.01 -32.49
C SER A 1137 26.33 -3.03 -31.08
N ASP A 1138 27.18 -3.28 -30.08
CA ASP A 1138 26.77 -3.34 -28.67
C ASP A 1138 26.60 -1.96 -28.01
N LEU A 1139 25.88 -1.95 -26.88
CA LEU A 1139 25.58 -0.76 -26.09
C LEU A 1139 26.84 0.04 -25.70
N VAL A 1140 26.85 1.33 -26.02
CA VAL A 1140 27.89 2.30 -25.66
C VAL A 1140 27.26 3.44 -24.85
N TYR A 1141 27.46 3.43 -23.53
CA TYR A 1141 26.96 4.45 -22.63
C TYR A 1141 28.07 5.47 -22.30
N THR A 1142 27.81 6.76 -22.50
CA THR A 1142 28.80 7.82 -22.24
C THR A 1142 28.36 8.71 -21.08
N ILE A 1143 29.13 8.68 -19.98
CA ILE A 1143 28.84 9.46 -18.76
C ILE A 1143 28.78 10.95 -19.09
N GLY A 1144 27.66 11.59 -18.76
CA GLY A 1144 27.40 13.00 -19.03
C GLY A 1144 26.91 13.32 -20.46
N GLN A 1145 26.67 12.31 -21.31
CA GLN A 1145 26.09 12.48 -22.64
C GLN A 1145 24.86 11.58 -22.87
N SER A 1146 24.94 10.30 -22.48
CA SER A 1146 23.83 9.34 -22.56
C SER A 1146 22.81 9.52 -21.42
N ASP A 1147 21.55 9.17 -21.68
CA ASP A 1147 20.46 9.15 -20.71
C ASP A 1147 20.14 7.70 -20.28
N TYR A 1148 20.28 7.40 -18.99
CA TYR A 1148 20.04 6.05 -18.44
C TYR A 1148 18.57 5.59 -18.53
N THR A 1149 17.63 6.46 -18.90
CA THR A 1149 16.22 6.11 -19.06
C THR A 1149 15.87 5.61 -20.47
N THR A 1150 16.71 5.89 -21.47
CA THR A 1150 16.54 5.45 -22.87
C THR A 1150 17.71 4.62 -23.39
N ASP A 1151 18.94 4.97 -23.00
CA ASP A 1151 20.18 4.46 -23.61
C ASP A 1151 20.79 3.30 -22.80
N TRP A 1152 20.30 3.04 -21.59
CA TRP A 1152 20.73 1.91 -20.76
C TRP A 1152 19.71 0.77 -20.79
N PHE A 1153 19.97 -0.24 -21.60
CA PHE A 1153 19.27 -1.52 -21.51
C PHE A 1153 19.69 -2.23 -20.21
N TYR A 1154 18.74 -2.80 -19.45
CA TYR A 1154 19.05 -3.29 -18.09
C TYR A 1154 19.54 -4.74 -18.03
N ALA A 1155 19.34 -5.52 -19.09
CA ALA A 1155 19.68 -6.94 -19.18
C ALA A 1155 20.73 -7.20 -20.27
N GLN A 1156 21.97 -7.47 -19.89
CA GLN A 1156 23.01 -7.86 -20.83
C GLN A 1156 22.84 -9.32 -21.22
N VAL A 1157 22.23 -9.52 -22.37
CA VAL A 1157 21.92 -10.81 -23.00
C VAL A 1157 22.81 -11.05 -24.22
N ASN A 1158 22.71 -12.23 -24.82
CA ASN A 1158 23.35 -12.50 -26.11
C ASN A 1158 22.60 -11.86 -27.29
N ARG A 1159 23.32 -11.54 -28.38
CA ARG A 1159 22.70 -11.17 -29.67
C ARG A 1159 22.38 -12.44 -30.47
N ARG A 1160 21.12 -12.61 -30.91
CA ARG A 1160 20.72 -13.68 -31.84
C ARG A 1160 21.22 -13.36 -33.26
N THR A 1161 21.59 -14.39 -34.02
CA THR A 1161 22.01 -14.27 -35.43
C THR A 1161 21.17 -15.17 -36.35
N ASP A 1162 21.27 -14.94 -37.66
CA ASP A 1162 20.53 -15.61 -38.75
C ASP A 1162 20.53 -17.16 -38.69
N GLN A 1163 21.55 -17.76 -38.07
CA GLN A 1163 21.72 -19.22 -38.00
C GLN A 1163 21.21 -19.84 -36.68
N ASN A 1164 20.36 -19.14 -35.92
CA ASN A 1164 19.97 -19.49 -34.54
C ASN A 1164 21.16 -19.65 -33.57
N THR A 1165 22.34 -19.13 -33.92
CA THR A 1165 23.49 -19.06 -32.99
C THR A 1165 23.52 -17.71 -32.28
N TYR A 1166 24.08 -17.70 -31.08
CA TYR A 1166 24.13 -16.54 -30.21
C TYR A 1166 25.54 -15.96 -30.19
N GLN A 1167 25.66 -14.64 -30.22
CA GLN A 1167 26.92 -13.91 -30.05
C GLN A 1167 27.00 -13.30 -28.64
N PRO A 1168 28.14 -13.45 -27.93
CA PRO A 1168 28.36 -12.78 -26.66
C PRO A 1168 28.48 -11.26 -26.85
N THR A 1169 28.06 -10.48 -25.86
CA THR A 1169 27.95 -9.01 -25.95
C THR A 1169 28.94 -8.29 -25.06
N THR A 1170 29.51 -7.19 -25.53
CA THR A 1170 30.52 -6.38 -24.84
C THR A 1170 30.10 -4.91 -24.78
N TRP A 1171 29.50 -4.50 -23.66
CA TRP A 1171 29.05 -3.13 -23.43
C TRP A 1171 30.21 -2.21 -23.06
N GLN A 1172 30.11 -0.94 -23.43
CA GLN A 1172 31.14 0.09 -23.18
C GLN A 1172 30.58 1.20 -22.30
N ILE A 1173 31.30 1.56 -21.22
CA ILE A 1173 30.99 2.72 -20.38
C ILE A 1173 32.14 3.73 -20.52
N LYS A 1174 31.89 4.86 -21.18
CA LYS A 1174 32.88 5.90 -21.49
C LYS A 1174 32.77 7.04 -20.49
N PHE A 1175 33.89 7.46 -19.90
CA PHE A 1175 33.91 8.45 -18.81
C PHE A 1175 35.22 9.26 -18.80
N ASN A 1176 35.14 10.54 -18.44
CA ASN A 1176 36.31 11.41 -18.37
C ASN A 1176 36.86 11.47 -16.92
N LEU A 1177 38.19 11.45 -16.77
CA LEU A 1177 38.89 11.69 -15.51
C LEU A 1177 39.82 12.91 -15.66
N ASP A 1178 39.56 13.97 -14.92
CA ASP A 1178 40.34 15.22 -15.00
C ASP A 1178 41.76 15.06 -14.43
N SER A 1179 41.97 14.07 -13.56
CA SER A 1179 43.27 13.63 -13.04
C SER A 1179 43.22 12.15 -12.64
N VAL A 1180 44.38 11.47 -12.71
CA VAL A 1180 44.55 10.08 -12.26
C VAL A 1180 45.82 9.98 -11.43
N ASN A 1181 45.76 9.28 -10.29
CA ASN A 1181 46.95 8.90 -9.52
C ASN A 1181 47.30 7.43 -9.80
N PRO A 1182 48.36 7.13 -10.56
CA PRO A 1182 48.68 5.75 -10.97
C PRO A 1182 49.07 4.83 -9.81
N ASN A 1183 49.51 5.41 -8.69
CA ASN A 1183 49.96 4.69 -7.48
C ASN A 1183 48.83 4.52 -6.46
N SER A 1184 47.56 4.60 -6.89
CA SER A 1184 46.38 4.51 -6.02
C SER A 1184 45.38 3.49 -6.54
N ASN A 1185 44.56 2.95 -5.64
CA ASN A 1185 43.47 2.06 -6.00
C ASN A 1185 42.14 2.82 -5.99
N TYR A 1186 41.43 2.70 -7.10
CA TYR A 1186 40.03 3.07 -7.28
C TYR A 1186 39.17 1.83 -6.99
N LYS A 1187 37.87 1.99 -6.74
CA LYS A 1187 36.93 0.85 -6.63
C LYS A 1187 35.87 0.93 -7.71
N PHE A 1188 35.64 -0.18 -8.41
CA PHE A 1188 34.48 -0.36 -9.30
C PHE A 1188 33.50 -1.34 -8.65
N ARG A 1189 32.31 -0.86 -8.28
CA ARG A 1189 31.25 -1.67 -7.67
C ARG A 1189 30.23 -2.06 -8.73
N VAL A 1190 29.92 -3.35 -8.78
CA VAL A 1190 28.90 -3.92 -9.65
C VAL A 1190 27.86 -4.63 -8.79
N ALA A 1191 26.62 -4.18 -8.85
CA ALA A 1191 25.47 -4.88 -8.32
C ALA A 1191 24.63 -5.44 -9.46
N LEU A 1192 24.47 -6.76 -9.48
CA LEU A 1192 23.54 -7.45 -10.37
C LEU A 1192 22.24 -7.73 -9.65
N ALA A 1193 21.15 -7.37 -10.30
CA ALA A 1193 19.81 -7.80 -9.97
C ALA A 1193 19.63 -9.31 -10.24
N SER A 1194 20.34 -9.87 -11.22
CA SER A 1194 20.20 -11.28 -11.62
C SER A 1194 21.36 -11.81 -12.44
N SER A 1195 21.49 -13.13 -12.48
CA SER A 1195 22.32 -13.84 -13.47
C SER A 1195 21.70 -15.17 -13.89
N ALA A 1196 21.64 -15.37 -15.21
CA ALA A 1196 21.22 -16.62 -15.84
C ALA A 1196 22.42 -17.27 -16.52
N ASN A 1197 23.03 -18.28 -15.89
CA ASN A 1197 24.15 -19.08 -16.45
C ASN A 1197 25.26 -18.27 -17.14
N ALA A 1198 25.58 -17.09 -16.61
CA ALA A 1198 26.44 -16.08 -17.23
C ALA A 1198 27.72 -15.82 -16.44
N GLU A 1199 28.63 -15.08 -17.06
CA GLU A 1199 29.89 -14.59 -16.49
C GLU A 1199 30.00 -13.11 -16.83
N LEU A 1200 30.46 -12.29 -15.88
CA LEU A 1200 30.83 -10.90 -16.12
C LEU A 1200 32.35 -10.76 -16.14
N GLN A 1201 32.92 -10.45 -17.31
CA GLN A 1201 34.30 -10.02 -17.45
C GLN A 1201 34.40 -8.50 -17.55
N VAL A 1202 35.25 -7.88 -16.73
CA VAL A 1202 35.50 -6.43 -16.76
C VAL A 1202 36.90 -6.15 -17.31
N ARG A 1203 37.01 -5.18 -18.23
CA ARG A 1203 38.29 -4.63 -18.70
C ARG A 1203 38.28 -3.10 -18.68
N PHE A 1204 39.45 -2.49 -18.50
CA PHE A 1204 39.64 -1.04 -18.52
C PHE A 1204 40.56 -0.66 -19.67
N ASN A 1205 40.12 0.27 -20.52
CA ASN A 1205 40.79 0.90 -21.67
C ASN A 1205 41.28 -0.01 -22.81
N ASP A 1206 41.69 -1.24 -22.52
CA ASP A 1206 42.07 -2.28 -23.48
C ASP A 1206 40.97 -3.37 -23.52
N PRO A 1207 40.20 -3.50 -24.62
CA PRO A 1207 39.19 -4.54 -24.79
C PRO A 1207 39.79 -5.91 -25.15
N ASP A 1208 40.96 -5.92 -25.80
CA ASP A 1208 41.58 -7.09 -26.41
C ASP A 1208 42.57 -7.80 -25.45
N ARG A 1209 42.86 -7.18 -24.30
CA ARG A 1209 43.58 -7.77 -23.17
C ARG A 1209 43.10 -9.19 -22.89
N SER A 1210 43.98 -10.17 -23.09
CA SER A 1210 43.67 -11.60 -22.96
C SER A 1210 43.01 -11.94 -21.63
N ALA A 1211 43.73 -11.75 -20.52
CA ALA A 1211 43.19 -11.88 -19.17
C ALA A 1211 42.36 -10.64 -18.80
N PRO A 1212 41.06 -10.77 -18.42
CA PRO A 1212 40.28 -9.65 -17.92
C PRO A 1212 40.86 -9.09 -16.62
N HIS A 1213 40.47 -7.87 -16.25
CA HIS A 1213 40.89 -7.26 -14.98
C HIS A 1213 40.09 -7.82 -13.79
N PHE A 1214 38.87 -8.32 -14.06
CA PHE A 1214 38.04 -9.08 -13.14
C PHE A 1214 37.15 -10.05 -13.93
N THR A 1215 36.87 -11.23 -13.37
CA THR A 1215 35.75 -12.09 -13.79
C THR A 1215 34.95 -12.50 -12.56
N SER A 1216 33.62 -12.60 -12.70
CA SER A 1216 32.75 -13.19 -11.68
C SER A 1216 32.84 -14.72 -11.59
N GLY A 1217 33.46 -15.37 -12.58
CA GLY A 1217 33.20 -16.78 -12.87
C GLY A 1217 31.76 -17.01 -13.34
N LEU A 1218 31.37 -18.28 -13.49
CA LEU A 1218 29.99 -18.66 -13.81
C LEU A 1218 29.09 -18.44 -12.59
N ILE A 1219 28.12 -17.52 -12.70
CA ILE A 1219 27.22 -17.12 -11.62
C ILE A 1219 25.75 -17.24 -12.03
N GLY A 1220 24.89 -17.40 -11.03
CA GLY A 1220 23.44 -17.45 -11.22
C GLY A 1220 22.90 -18.85 -11.48
N ARG A 1221 22.00 -18.97 -12.47
CA ARG A 1221 20.93 -20.00 -12.59
C ARG A 1221 19.62 -19.59 -11.91
N ASP A 1222 19.45 -18.32 -11.55
CA ASP A 1222 18.10 -17.82 -11.31
C ASP A 1222 17.24 -18.02 -12.57
N ASN A 1223 17.84 -17.78 -13.75
CA ASN A 1223 17.31 -17.86 -15.12
C ASN A 1223 16.47 -16.66 -15.58
N ALA A 1224 16.48 -15.56 -14.84
CA ALA A 1224 15.67 -14.32 -14.94
C ALA A 1224 15.33 -13.67 -16.30
N ILE A 1225 15.89 -14.13 -17.41
CA ILE A 1225 16.01 -13.35 -18.66
C ILE A 1225 15.09 -13.80 -19.79
N ALA A 1226 14.72 -15.07 -19.91
CA ALA A 1226 13.57 -15.51 -20.73
C ALA A 1226 12.19 -15.00 -20.23
N ARG A 1227 12.25 -14.02 -19.32
CA ARG A 1227 11.68 -14.11 -17.98
C ARG A 1227 10.16 -13.79 -17.82
N HIS A 1228 9.74 -12.60 -18.29
CA HIS A 1228 8.72 -11.75 -17.62
C HIS A 1228 9.15 -11.17 -16.24
N GLY A 1229 10.35 -10.58 -16.08
CA GLY A 1229 10.84 -10.10 -14.78
C GLY A 1229 11.99 -9.07 -14.78
N ILE A 1230 12.41 -8.61 -13.57
CA ILE A 1230 13.52 -7.66 -13.36
C ILE A 1230 14.65 -8.04 -12.37
N HIS A 1231 14.52 -9.03 -11.49
CA HIS A 1231 15.65 -9.53 -10.67
C HIS A 1231 15.42 -10.95 -10.14
N GLY A 1232 16.46 -11.60 -9.62
CA GLY A 1232 16.46 -12.95 -9.05
C GLY A 1232 17.23 -12.92 -7.73
N LEU A 1233 18.31 -13.71 -7.63
CA LEU A 1233 19.30 -13.50 -6.58
C LEU A 1233 20.19 -12.28 -6.89
N TYR A 1234 20.42 -11.47 -5.87
CA TYR A 1234 21.26 -10.29 -5.91
C TYR A 1234 22.74 -10.66 -5.75
N TRP A 1235 23.61 -10.06 -6.56
CA TRP A 1235 25.07 -10.27 -6.51
C TRP A 1235 25.78 -8.91 -6.39
N LEU A 1236 26.78 -8.81 -5.52
CA LEU A 1236 27.54 -7.58 -5.29
C LEU A 1236 29.05 -7.84 -5.35
N PHE A 1237 29.70 -7.25 -6.36
CA PHE A 1237 31.15 -7.31 -6.55
C PHE A 1237 31.78 -5.95 -6.25
N ASN A 1238 32.90 -5.95 -5.54
CA ASN A 1238 33.69 -4.76 -5.19
C ASN A 1238 35.09 -4.92 -5.76
N ILE A 1239 35.32 -4.40 -6.97
CA ILE A 1239 36.51 -4.66 -7.78
C ILE A 1239 37.55 -3.58 -7.48
N ASP A 1240 38.79 -3.97 -7.14
CA ASP A 1240 39.93 -3.06 -7.09
C ASP A 1240 40.41 -2.71 -8.50
N VAL A 1241 40.60 -1.41 -8.74
CA VAL A 1241 41.05 -0.88 -10.03
C VAL A 1241 42.33 -0.08 -9.78
N SER A 1242 43.46 -0.57 -10.26
CA SER A 1242 44.71 0.19 -10.16
C SER A 1242 44.61 1.45 -11.02
N GLY A 1243 45.02 2.60 -10.48
CA GLY A 1243 45.13 3.85 -11.23
C GLY A 1243 46.08 3.73 -12.43
N SER A 1244 47.00 2.76 -12.44
CA SER A 1244 47.85 2.45 -13.59
C SER A 1244 47.09 1.93 -14.82
N TRP A 1245 45.84 1.49 -14.67
CA TRP A 1245 44.96 1.05 -15.78
C TRP A 1245 44.12 2.21 -16.35
N LEU A 1246 44.22 3.40 -15.76
CA LEU A 1246 43.42 4.58 -16.09
C LEU A 1246 44.30 5.71 -16.62
N PHE A 1247 43.72 6.56 -17.46
CA PHE A 1247 44.41 7.70 -18.07
C PHE A 1247 43.74 9.03 -17.70
N GLN A 1248 44.50 10.13 -17.73
CA GLN A 1248 43.90 11.46 -17.68
C GLN A 1248 43.16 11.73 -19.01
N GLY A 1249 41.91 12.17 -18.94
CA GLY A 1249 41.01 12.30 -20.09
C GLY A 1249 40.01 11.14 -20.20
N MET A 1250 39.67 10.74 -21.42
CA MET A 1250 38.62 9.77 -21.70
C MET A 1250 39.08 8.33 -21.44
N ASN A 1251 38.31 7.60 -20.64
CA ASN A 1251 38.49 6.19 -20.30
C ASN A 1251 37.28 5.37 -20.75
N THR A 1252 37.45 4.06 -20.93
CA THR A 1252 36.37 3.11 -21.23
C THR A 1252 36.43 1.89 -20.30
N ILE A 1253 35.32 1.55 -19.65
CA ILE A 1253 35.10 0.24 -19.03
C ILE A 1253 34.39 -0.65 -20.06
N TYR A 1254 34.89 -1.86 -20.26
CA TYR A 1254 34.25 -2.88 -21.07
C TYR A 1254 33.63 -3.93 -20.14
N LEU A 1255 32.33 -4.16 -20.27
CA LEU A 1255 31.57 -5.19 -19.55
C LEU A 1255 31.20 -6.28 -20.56
N LYS A 1256 31.88 -7.42 -20.52
CA LYS A 1256 31.68 -8.53 -21.44
C LYS A 1256 30.96 -9.69 -20.77
N GLN A 1257 29.83 -10.09 -21.35
CA GLN A 1257 29.21 -11.39 -21.17
C GLN A 1257 29.83 -12.31 -22.26
N PRO A 1258 30.51 -13.42 -21.92
CA PRO A 1258 31.17 -14.31 -22.89
C PRO A 1258 30.44 -15.65 -23.15
N ARG A 1259 29.29 -15.89 -22.53
CA ARG A 1259 28.55 -17.17 -22.45
C ARG A 1259 27.34 -17.18 -23.40
N ASN A 1260 27.53 -17.80 -24.57
CA ASN A 1260 26.63 -17.74 -25.73
C ASN A 1260 26.03 -19.10 -26.16
N GLN A 1261 25.80 -20.01 -25.22
CA GLN A 1261 25.24 -21.34 -25.45
C GLN A 1261 23.70 -21.34 -25.50
N SER A 1262 23.05 -20.38 -24.84
CA SER A 1262 21.59 -20.24 -24.76
C SER A 1262 21.13 -18.78 -24.90
N PRO A 1263 19.91 -18.51 -25.43
CA PRO A 1263 19.37 -17.16 -25.55
C PRO A 1263 19.19 -16.44 -24.20
N PHE A 1264 18.89 -17.16 -23.12
CA PHE A 1264 18.59 -16.56 -21.81
C PHE A 1264 19.84 -16.28 -21.00
N GLN A 1265 21.02 -16.68 -21.48
CA GLN A 1265 22.26 -16.40 -20.77
C GLN A 1265 22.53 -14.90 -20.74
N GLY A 1266 22.67 -14.36 -19.53
CA GLY A 1266 22.88 -12.93 -19.33
C GLY A 1266 22.86 -12.47 -17.89
N LEU A 1267 23.01 -11.17 -17.73
CA LEU A 1267 23.15 -10.45 -16.46
C LEU A 1267 22.10 -9.34 -16.40
N MET A 1268 21.37 -9.19 -15.30
CA MET A 1268 20.56 -7.98 -15.07
C MET A 1268 21.30 -7.05 -14.12
N TYR A 1269 21.51 -5.80 -14.52
CA TYR A 1269 22.17 -4.79 -13.68
C TYR A 1269 21.18 -4.09 -12.76
N ASP A 1270 21.58 -3.88 -11.50
CA ASP A 1270 20.89 -2.97 -10.57
C ASP A 1270 21.65 -1.63 -10.49
N TYR A 1271 22.96 -1.71 -10.23
CA TYR A 1271 23.79 -0.54 -9.94
C TYR A 1271 25.26 -0.73 -10.37
N LEU A 1272 25.85 0.33 -10.89
CA LEU A 1272 27.26 0.42 -11.29
C LEU A 1272 27.85 1.72 -10.74
N ARG A 1273 29.07 1.67 -10.19
CA ARG A 1273 29.77 2.85 -9.67
C ARG A 1273 31.28 2.72 -9.74
N MET A 1274 31.94 3.81 -10.12
CA MET A 1274 33.39 4.01 -9.98
C MET A 1274 33.67 4.98 -8.82
N GLU A 1275 34.69 4.70 -8.01
CA GLU A 1275 35.09 5.46 -6.82
C GLU A 1275 36.57 5.82 -6.89
N GLY A 1276 36.91 7.08 -6.58
CA GLY A 1276 38.29 7.54 -6.45
C GLY A 1276 38.90 7.22 -5.08
N PRO A 1277 40.23 7.25 -4.94
CA PRO A 1277 40.88 7.14 -3.64
C PRO A 1277 40.49 8.31 -2.73
N SER A 1278 40.19 8.03 -1.46
CA SER A 1278 39.75 9.03 -0.49
C SER A 1278 40.81 10.14 -0.30
N GLY A 1279 40.50 11.35 -0.76
CA GLY A 1279 41.42 12.50 -0.76
C GLY A 1279 41.88 12.99 -2.14
N SER A 1280 41.33 12.44 -3.23
CA SER A 1280 41.37 13.02 -4.59
C SER A 1280 40.35 14.13 -4.80
#